data_AF-A0A0N4U0M5-F1
#
_entry.id   AF-A0A0N4U0M5-F1
#
_cell.length_a   1.000
_cell.length_b   1.000
_cell.length_c   1.000
_cell.angle_alpha   90.00
_cell.angle_beta   90.00
_cell.angle_gamma   90.00
#
_symmetry.space_group_name_H-M   'P 1'
#
loop_
_entity.id
_entity.type
_entity.pdbx_description
1 polymer ?
#
loop_
_entity_poly.entity_id
_entity_poly.type
_entity_poly.pdbx_seq_one_letter_code
_entity_poly.pdbx_strand_id
1 'polypeptide(L)'
;MAGLTKWINLEEGTIMRSERLLRNSFDLTAVCANYEKYVEHASANRSSDEEFRIILPPPNVTGILHLGHALTVTIQDALCRYHRIYGRKAVWIPGFDHAGIATQVVVEKQLWKERKLRRHQISKEEFLSLCDKWKNDHISAMKIQLKMLGATLDWSRQYFTMDEKFGKAVNHAFCQLYNDGLIFRDRRIVNWCPTLKSTISDQEVDTINLSNVQSIEIPSVTSNQRRLRVGVMHLIRYRVVGCVGNKNWIEVATARPETVFADVALAVHPNDERHSYLIGKYVYHPLFPDRILPIIGDEAVLPNKGTGLLKITPAHSFTDFEIAKRNSDVIDKESFNYCCINDNGTLKNAAEFDGINRFDARDMVLNRLAELGLYGGEIHLSGFNIKLCSRTGDVIEPMIKEQWFMHCDQINDDILRALSEQKVNISPIFFQSHLEEWLNRREPWCLSRQLDWGHRIPAYRIDKESDWIVAPTKEEAALKLVKKQFSNGKEFSLKQEKDVLDTWFASSLIPLVSFGWPENSMFKPLSLLETGHDILGFWVARILVGRFPFENIILHGLIRDSSGKKMSKSRGNVIDPNDVINGISLDKMVERLNHSVLSNSEKEFAEAELRSQFPYGIEKCGPDALRFALLRHNVTGLEVNVDIVEKSKEGLRFCNKLWNLCLYAEKVWFLAPQVTNTKGLSLLTDKWIKSRLATTFNAVRCSLSSAPHLAFSAVYTFILSDLCDETTKKALWTKDEQRLCEIGQVLREVVEKSLLLLSLFMPFVSEFLFDHIKTHQKLLHESFVFKVSTIGCLEGNEVDGCVDMKLESNMAVALAVVKAIRSIRDEFEFSKNERLKVAVFMDECSITDLNDVIVDLCNASIAYQRPFRTDISNGLLPVAVVGYKATLGIIVKKNAAEKLKQKRIKIMNFVYNTEWLILIVMLVHLIIAPFTKVEESFNIQAVHDILYHRFNISNYDHLQFPGVVPRTFAGAIAISSVILPFIKLFEWYEISKYWVLLAVRLVLGCIVLLSFCNFTRSVQKHFGCETACFLRLIVASQFHFLFYSSRSLPNTFALIGVLFVYQLWLDNDLLRAVQVATVFTVVFRCELILLFGTVFIVPVLRITVPIDSLLWSRFLWPEGEVAWFNIILNKSHEYGVLPFFWYFYSVLPRALITSLIFVPLGMIIERRLFKYVLPIISYIILYSFLPHKELRFIIYTFPILNLAAAIFCARLWVNRNKNWFRYLISLGVIFHLVANSLVTAMFLYASAYNYPGGDALGYLQFMQRFDRNKPVTVYIDNFSAQTGVNRFLHLYEKWEYNKTENLTIDDLKRFDFLLLGTYSQKSIIETVKSNFSSSHRLLYTVKAFQ
;
A
#
# COMPACT_ATOMS: atom_id res chain seq x y z
N MET A 1 12.89 -62.84 -14.71
CA MET A 1 12.78 -61.82 -15.77
C MET A 1 11.86 -62.24 -16.92
N ALA A 2 11.86 -63.49 -17.39
CA ALA A 2 10.96 -63.95 -18.47
C ALA A 2 9.44 -63.86 -18.17
N GLY A 3 9.03 -63.76 -16.89
CA GLY A 3 7.63 -63.53 -16.52
C GLY A 3 7.15 -62.08 -16.72
N LEU A 4 8.05 -61.10 -16.81
CA LEU A 4 7.70 -59.68 -16.97
C LEU A 4 7.42 -59.30 -18.42
N THR A 5 8.03 -60.00 -19.39
CA THR A 5 7.78 -59.76 -20.83
C THR A 5 6.44 -60.30 -21.31
N LYS A 6 5.89 -61.33 -20.65
CA LYS A 6 4.57 -61.89 -21.03
C LYS A 6 3.39 -60.96 -20.72
N TRP A 7 3.59 -59.94 -19.87
CA TRP A 7 2.60 -58.91 -19.58
C TRP A 7 2.64 -57.72 -20.54
N ILE A 8 3.69 -57.61 -21.37
CA ILE A 8 3.86 -56.49 -22.31
C ILE A 8 3.36 -56.84 -23.72
N ASN A 9 3.29 -58.13 -24.10
CA ASN A 9 3.04 -58.55 -25.49
C ASN A 9 1.67 -59.22 -25.76
N LEU A 10 0.64 -58.94 -24.96
CA LEU A 10 -0.74 -59.34 -25.28
C LEU A 10 -1.60 -58.09 -25.49
N GLU A 11 -1.40 -57.40 -26.61
CA GLU A 11 -2.43 -56.62 -27.34
C GLU A 11 -1.82 -55.90 -28.57
N GLU A 12 -1.38 -56.66 -29.58
CA GLU A 12 -0.97 -56.10 -30.90
C GLU A 12 -2.16 -55.60 -31.75
N GLY A 13 -3.39 -55.59 -31.21
CA GLY A 13 -4.57 -54.98 -31.84
C GLY A 13 -4.83 -53.52 -31.46
N THR A 14 -4.01 -52.94 -30.57
CA THR A 14 -4.34 -51.68 -29.87
C THR A 14 -3.40 -50.52 -30.21
N ILE A 15 -2.62 -50.62 -31.31
CA ILE A 15 -1.68 -49.57 -31.74
C ILE A 15 -2.41 -48.27 -32.12
N MET A 16 -3.65 -48.34 -32.65
CA MET A 16 -4.49 -47.18 -32.96
C MET A 16 -5.12 -46.47 -31.73
N ARG A 17 -5.04 -47.04 -30.51
CA ARG A 17 -5.51 -46.32 -29.28
C ARG A 17 -4.39 -45.55 -28.56
N SER A 18 -3.12 -45.85 -28.83
CA SER A 18 -2.00 -45.32 -28.06
C SER A 18 -1.78 -43.81 -28.23
N GLU A 19 -2.13 -43.22 -29.38
CA GLU A 19 -2.05 -41.77 -29.59
C GLU A 19 -3.14 -40.97 -28.86
N ARG A 20 -4.18 -41.64 -28.33
CA ARG A 20 -5.38 -40.99 -27.78
C ARG A 20 -5.51 -41.02 -26.27
N LEU A 21 -4.54 -41.57 -25.53
CA LEU A 21 -4.56 -41.57 -24.06
C LEU A 21 -3.72 -40.42 -23.51
N LEU A 22 -4.21 -39.70 -22.48
CA LEU A 22 -3.38 -38.74 -21.74
C LEU A 22 -2.15 -39.47 -21.19
N ARG A 23 -0.96 -38.88 -21.37
CA ARG A 23 0.27 -39.34 -20.70
C ARG A 23 0.09 -39.28 -19.18
N ASN A 24 0.84 -40.09 -18.43
CA ASN A 24 0.81 -40.07 -16.95
C ASN A 24 1.30 -38.75 -16.33
N SER A 25 1.90 -37.86 -17.11
CA SER A 25 2.38 -36.54 -16.70
C SER A 25 1.89 -35.45 -17.63
N PHE A 26 1.58 -34.28 -17.06
CA PHE A 26 1.17 -33.09 -17.79
C PHE A 26 2.17 -32.70 -18.90
N ASP A 27 1.68 -32.59 -20.13
CA ASP A 27 2.49 -32.20 -21.31
C ASP A 27 2.17 -30.77 -21.74
N LEU A 28 2.94 -29.81 -21.23
CA LEU A 28 2.75 -28.40 -21.55
C LEU A 28 2.91 -28.10 -23.05
N THR A 29 3.82 -28.81 -23.74
CA THR A 29 4.11 -28.53 -25.15
C THR A 29 2.94 -28.97 -26.03
N ALA A 30 2.35 -30.13 -25.75
CA ALA A 30 1.15 -30.59 -26.45
C ALA A 30 -0.05 -29.65 -26.24
N VAL A 31 -0.22 -29.15 -25.02
CA VAL A 31 -1.28 -28.18 -24.66
C VAL A 31 -1.12 -26.88 -25.46
N CYS A 32 0.08 -26.29 -25.50
CA CYS A 32 0.32 -25.06 -26.25
C CYS A 32 0.14 -25.25 -27.77
N ALA A 33 0.69 -26.34 -28.34
CA ALA A 33 0.60 -26.61 -29.77
C ALA A 33 -0.84 -26.88 -30.24
N ASN A 34 -1.70 -27.45 -29.39
CA ASN A 34 -3.11 -27.64 -29.72
C ASN A 34 -3.83 -26.29 -29.86
N TYR A 35 -3.52 -25.33 -28.99
CA TYR A 35 -4.20 -24.04 -28.96
C TYR A 35 -3.87 -23.13 -30.15
N GLU A 36 -2.64 -23.21 -30.70
CA GLU A 36 -2.24 -22.46 -31.90
C GLU A 36 -3.17 -22.70 -33.10
N LYS A 37 -3.76 -23.90 -33.21
CA LYS A 37 -4.73 -24.25 -34.27
C LYS A 37 -6.03 -23.45 -34.20
N TYR A 38 -6.40 -23.00 -33.00
CA TYR A 38 -7.69 -22.36 -32.74
C TYR A 38 -7.64 -20.83 -32.80
N VAL A 39 -6.50 -20.20 -32.49
CA VAL A 39 -6.37 -18.73 -32.42
C VAL A 39 -6.72 -18.06 -33.74
N GLU A 40 -6.38 -18.66 -34.88
CA GLU A 40 -6.71 -18.12 -36.20
C GLU A 40 -8.23 -18.13 -36.49
N HIS A 41 -8.98 -19.04 -35.87
CA HIS A 41 -10.43 -19.16 -36.07
C HIS A 41 -11.23 -18.24 -35.12
N ALA A 42 -10.58 -17.69 -34.08
CA ALA A 42 -11.22 -16.86 -33.06
C ALA A 42 -11.84 -15.57 -33.55
N SER A 43 -11.25 -14.99 -34.60
CA SER A 43 -11.73 -13.78 -35.25
C SER A 43 -12.86 -14.06 -36.26
N ALA A 44 -13.17 -15.33 -36.56
CA ALA A 44 -14.22 -15.69 -37.51
C ALA A 44 -15.62 -15.43 -36.91
N ASN A 45 -16.26 -14.39 -37.42
CA ASN A 45 -17.53 -13.81 -36.98
C ASN A 45 -18.67 -14.83 -36.80
N ARG A 46 -19.35 -14.78 -35.65
CA ARG A 46 -20.77 -15.14 -35.53
C ARG A 46 -21.64 -13.94 -35.91
N SER A 47 -22.75 -14.19 -36.60
CA SER A 47 -23.83 -13.23 -36.82
C SER A 47 -24.75 -13.22 -35.59
N SER A 48 -24.43 -12.44 -34.56
CA SER A 48 -25.39 -12.05 -33.52
C SER A 48 -25.66 -10.54 -33.63
N ASP A 49 -26.88 -10.11 -33.32
CA ASP A 49 -27.25 -8.69 -33.31
C ASP A 49 -26.62 -7.93 -32.13
N GLU A 50 -26.33 -8.61 -31.02
CA GLU A 50 -25.63 -8.02 -29.85
C GLU A 50 -24.11 -8.17 -29.96
N GLU A 51 -23.40 -7.02 -30.05
CA GLU A 51 -21.93 -6.96 -30.05
C GLU A 51 -21.39 -6.43 -28.72
N PHE A 52 -20.43 -7.12 -28.12
CA PHE A 52 -19.59 -6.63 -27.03
C PHE A 52 -18.33 -5.98 -27.61
N ARG A 53 -18.13 -4.68 -27.41
CA ARG A 53 -17.07 -3.89 -28.05
C ARG A 53 -16.07 -3.36 -27.03
N ILE A 54 -14.80 -3.68 -27.21
CA ILE A 54 -13.69 -3.21 -26.35
C ILE A 54 -12.43 -2.98 -27.18
N ILE A 55 -11.57 -2.05 -26.74
CA ILE A 55 -10.26 -1.79 -27.34
C ILE A 55 -9.15 -2.24 -26.39
N LEU A 56 -8.09 -2.82 -26.96
CA LEU A 56 -6.83 -2.98 -26.24
C LEU A 56 -6.17 -1.59 -26.12
N PRO A 57 -5.85 -1.10 -24.90
CA PRO A 57 -5.05 0.11 -24.75
C PRO A 57 -3.78 -0.02 -25.59
N PRO A 58 -3.52 0.90 -26.54
CA PRO A 58 -2.45 0.70 -27.51
C PRO A 58 -1.09 0.74 -26.82
N PRO A 59 -0.28 -0.33 -26.85
CA PRO A 59 1.08 -0.25 -26.34
C PRO A 59 1.92 0.75 -27.15
N ASN A 60 2.76 1.49 -26.43
CA ASN A 60 3.70 2.45 -26.99
C ASN A 60 4.85 1.73 -27.70
N VAL A 61 5.20 2.13 -28.92
CA VAL A 61 6.33 1.58 -29.72
C VAL A 61 7.73 1.97 -29.19
N THR A 62 7.93 1.88 -27.88
CA THR A 62 9.17 2.24 -27.17
C THR A 62 9.97 1.03 -26.67
N GLY A 63 9.46 -0.19 -26.85
CA GLY A 63 10.07 -1.44 -26.43
C GLY A 63 9.06 -2.59 -26.37
N ILE A 64 9.47 -3.75 -25.87
CA ILE A 64 8.61 -4.93 -25.71
C ILE A 64 7.55 -4.77 -24.62
N LEU A 65 6.47 -5.56 -24.69
CA LEU A 65 5.44 -5.63 -23.65
C LEU A 65 6.01 -6.25 -22.36
N HIS A 66 5.40 -5.86 -21.25
CA HIS A 66 5.73 -6.34 -19.91
C HIS A 66 4.51 -6.94 -19.21
N LEU A 67 4.69 -7.50 -18.01
CA LEU A 67 3.60 -8.15 -17.25
C LEU A 67 2.36 -7.27 -17.04
N GLY A 68 2.50 -5.96 -16.83
CA GLY A 68 1.37 -5.02 -16.82
C GLY A 68 0.45 -5.15 -18.04
N HIS A 69 1.02 -5.22 -19.25
CA HIS A 69 0.24 -5.45 -20.47
C HIS A 69 -0.37 -6.86 -20.50
N ALA A 70 0.34 -7.87 -19.99
CA ALA A 70 -0.19 -9.23 -19.90
C ALA A 70 -1.41 -9.32 -18.96
N LEU A 71 -1.46 -8.53 -17.88
CA LEU A 71 -2.62 -8.44 -16.99
C LEU A 71 -3.83 -7.84 -17.72
N THR A 72 -3.65 -6.69 -18.38
CA THR A 72 -4.70 -6.06 -19.20
C THR A 72 -5.25 -7.07 -20.22
N VAL A 73 -4.36 -7.73 -20.96
CA VAL A 73 -4.73 -8.75 -21.96
C VAL A 73 -5.48 -9.92 -21.30
N THR A 74 -5.03 -10.41 -20.15
CA THR A 74 -5.67 -11.54 -19.44
C THR A 74 -7.09 -11.19 -19.00
N ILE A 75 -7.30 -9.97 -18.47
CA ILE A 75 -8.61 -9.49 -18.03
C ILE A 75 -9.55 -9.31 -19.23
N GLN A 76 -9.12 -8.57 -20.25
CA GLN A 76 -9.95 -8.29 -21.43
C GLN A 76 -10.27 -9.56 -22.22
N ASP A 77 -9.32 -10.49 -22.34
CA ASP A 77 -9.56 -11.77 -22.99
C ASP A 77 -10.59 -12.61 -22.22
N ALA A 78 -10.55 -12.61 -20.88
CA ALA A 78 -11.57 -13.29 -20.07
C ALA A 78 -12.97 -12.68 -20.25
N LEU A 79 -13.09 -11.36 -20.31
CA LEU A 79 -14.35 -10.65 -20.61
C LEU A 79 -14.87 -11.02 -22.00
N CYS A 80 -14.00 -10.98 -23.02
CA CYS A 80 -14.36 -11.35 -24.39
C CYS A 80 -14.81 -12.81 -24.49
N ARG A 81 -14.10 -13.74 -23.84
CA ARG A 81 -14.48 -15.17 -23.80
C ARG A 81 -15.82 -15.39 -23.13
N TYR A 82 -16.08 -14.70 -22.02
CA TYR A 82 -17.38 -14.77 -21.35
C TYR A 82 -18.51 -14.39 -22.31
N HIS A 83 -18.39 -13.24 -22.98
CA HIS A 83 -19.41 -12.83 -23.94
C HIS A 83 -19.59 -13.81 -25.10
N ARG A 84 -18.50 -14.42 -25.60
CA ARG A 84 -18.57 -15.46 -26.65
C ARG A 84 -19.27 -16.74 -26.19
N ILE A 85 -19.00 -17.19 -24.96
CA ILE A 85 -19.65 -18.38 -24.37
C ILE A 85 -21.16 -18.19 -24.26
N TYR A 86 -21.63 -16.96 -23.96
CA TYR A 86 -23.05 -16.61 -23.95
C TYR A 86 -23.60 -16.23 -25.34
N GLY A 87 -22.90 -16.56 -26.43
CA GLY A 87 -23.40 -16.39 -27.79
C GLY A 87 -23.30 -14.97 -28.37
N ARG A 88 -22.73 -14.00 -27.63
CA ARG A 88 -22.53 -12.63 -28.14
C ARG A 88 -21.26 -12.53 -28.99
N LYS A 89 -21.28 -11.63 -29.97
CA LYS A 89 -20.09 -11.29 -30.77
C LYS A 89 -19.18 -10.34 -30.00
N ALA A 90 -18.02 -10.81 -29.55
CA ALA A 90 -17.01 -9.99 -28.90
C ALA A 90 -16.00 -9.41 -29.92
N VAL A 91 -16.03 -8.09 -30.11
CA VAL A 91 -15.12 -7.32 -30.97
C VAL A 91 -14.06 -6.67 -30.07
N TRP A 92 -12.85 -7.22 -30.12
CA TRP A 92 -11.70 -6.75 -29.34
C TRP A 92 -10.60 -6.21 -30.25
N ILE A 93 -10.46 -4.89 -30.33
CA ILE A 93 -9.64 -4.23 -31.35
C ILE A 93 -8.19 -4.04 -30.86
N PRO A 94 -7.17 -4.59 -31.56
CA PRO A 94 -5.76 -4.30 -31.28
C PRO A 94 -5.31 -2.99 -31.93
N GLY A 95 -4.34 -2.31 -31.32
CA GLY A 95 -3.66 -1.19 -31.95
C GLY A 95 -2.33 -0.86 -31.29
N PHE A 96 -1.60 0.10 -31.85
CA PHE A 96 -0.27 0.50 -31.39
C PHE A 96 -0.14 2.03 -31.40
N ASP A 97 0.54 2.58 -30.40
CA ASP A 97 0.72 4.03 -30.30
C ASP A 97 2.15 4.47 -30.67
N HIS A 98 2.24 5.57 -31.41
CA HIS A 98 3.49 6.17 -31.87
C HIS A 98 4.33 6.77 -30.74
N ALA A 99 3.72 7.11 -29.59
CA ALA A 99 4.36 7.56 -28.35
C ALA A 99 5.28 8.80 -28.45
N GLY A 100 5.18 9.58 -29.53
CA GLY A 100 5.81 10.89 -29.71
C GLY A 100 7.21 11.02 -29.12
N ILE A 101 7.34 11.81 -28.04
CA ILE A 101 8.60 12.08 -27.32
C ILE A 101 9.29 10.79 -26.90
N ALA A 102 8.55 9.81 -26.37
CA ALA A 102 9.13 8.60 -25.82
C ALA A 102 9.81 7.74 -26.89
N THR A 103 9.20 7.61 -28.07
CA THR A 103 9.80 6.91 -29.21
C THR A 103 11.03 7.66 -29.72
N GLN A 104 10.92 8.98 -29.92
CA GLN A 104 12.03 9.81 -30.37
C GLN A 104 13.23 9.70 -29.43
N VAL A 105 13.05 9.79 -28.11
CA VAL A 105 14.14 9.69 -27.13
C VAL A 105 14.84 8.32 -27.18
N VAL A 106 14.09 7.23 -27.34
CA VAL A 106 14.69 5.88 -27.41
C VAL A 106 15.45 5.69 -28.72
N VAL A 107 14.92 6.18 -29.84
CA VAL A 107 15.61 6.13 -31.15
C VAL A 107 16.87 6.99 -31.14
N GLU A 108 16.84 8.18 -30.54
CA GLU A 108 18.04 9.03 -30.38
C GLU A 108 19.13 8.35 -29.55
N LYS A 109 18.75 7.67 -28.47
CA LYS A 109 19.72 6.90 -27.67
C LYS A 109 20.28 5.70 -28.44
N GLN A 110 19.46 5.01 -29.23
CA GLN A 110 19.92 3.91 -30.11
C GLN A 110 20.88 4.42 -31.18
N LEU A 111 20.56 5.55 -31.83
CA LEU A 111 21.42 6.20 -32.81
C LEU A 111 22.78 6.58 -32.21
N TRP A 112 22.79 7.14 -31.00
CA TRP A 112 24.03 7.44 -30.29
C TRP A 112 24.82 6.19 -29.93
N LYS A 113 24.16 5.09 -29.57
CA LYS A 113 24.81 3.81 -29.25
C LYS A 113 25.48 3.19 -30.48
N GLU A 114 24.76 3.10 -31.59
CA GLU A 114 25.21 2.43 -32.81
C GLU A 114 26.18 3.28 -33.64
N ARG A 115 25.89 4.58 -33.79
CA ARG A 115 26.60 5.46 -34.74
C ARG A 115 27.32 6.64 -34.10
N LYS A 116 27.16 6.87 -32.79
CA LYS A 116 27.68 8.07 -32.08
C LYS A 116 27.25 9.39 -32.72
N LEU A 117 26.11 9.39 -33.41
CA LEU A 117 25.51 10.57 -34.02
C LEU A 117 24.40 11.12 -33.13
N ARG A 118 24.24 12.44 -33.14
CA ARG A 118 23.12 13.15 -32.54
C ARG A 118 22.05 13.42 -33.59
N ARG A 119 20.78 13.58 -33.19
CA ARG A 119 19.67 13.89 -34.11
C ARG A 119 19.97 15.08 -35.03
N HIS A 120 20.57 16.14 -34.49
CA HIS A 120 20.88 17.35 -35.26
C HIS A 120 22.03 17.20 -36.27
N GLN A 121 22.73 16.05 -36.27
CA GLN A 121 23.82 15.75 -37.22
C GLN A 121 23.34 14.92 -38.42
N ILE A 122 22.09 14.46 -38.41
CA ILE A 122 21.48 13.72 -39.51
C ILE A 122 20.28 14.50 -40.07
N SER A 123 19.86 14.16 -41.29
CA SER A 123 18.67 14.78 -41.87
C SER A 123 17.41 14.30 -41.14
N LYS A 124 16.35 15.11 -41.21
CA LYS A 124 15.05 14.78 -40.64
C LYS A 124 14.49 13.51 -41.27
N GLU A 125 14.65 13.37 -42.59
CA GLU A 125 14.18 12.22 -43.36
C GLU A 125 14.89 10.93 -42.93
N GLU A 126 16.21 11.00 -42.69
CA GLU A 126 16.98 9.87 -42.18
C GLU A 126 16.50 9.49 -40.76
N PHE A 127 16.27 10.48 -39.89
CA PHE A 127 15.79 10.23 -38.53
C PHE A 127 14.39 9.60 -38.51
N LEU A 128 13.47 10.06 -39.37
CA LEU A 128 12.13 9.48 -39.50
C LEU A 128 12.18 8.04 -40.01
N SER A 129 13.06 7.73 -40.96
CA SER A 129 13.30 6.36 -41.43
C SER A 129 13.77 5.42 -40.31
N LEU A 130 14.62 5.91 -39.41
CA LEU A 130 15.03 5.16 -38.21
C LEU A 130 13.86 4.91 -37.25
N CYS A 131 12.98 5.89 -37.06
CA CYS A 131 11.77 5.74 -36.24
C CYS A 131 10.80 4.72 -36.86
N ASP A 132 10.64 4.72 -38.18
CA ASP A 132 9.78 3.75 -38.88
C ASP A 132 10.32 2.32 -38.82
N LYS A 133 11.64 2.14 -38.97
CA LYS A 133 12.27 0.83 -38.77
C LYS A 133 12.04 0.34 -37.34
N TRP A 134 12.30 1.20 -36.36
CA TRP A 134 12.09 0.91 -34.94
C TRP A 134 10.64 0.50 -34.65
N LYS A 135 9.66 1.25 -35.18
CA LYS A 135 8.23 0.94 -35.09
C LYS A 135 7.94 -0.47 -35.61
N ASN A 136 8.39 -0.79 -36.82
CA ASN A 136 8.08 -2.08 -37.47
C ASN A 136 8.63 -3.28 -36.68
N ASP A 137 9.86 -3.17 -36.18
CA ASP A 137 10.50 -4.24 -35.39
C ASP A 137 9.73 -4.48 -34.08
N HIS A 138 9.34 -3.40 -33.38
CA HIS A 138 8.65 -3.49 -32.10
C HIS A 138 7.20 -3.94 -32.24
N ILE A 139 6.45 -3.44 -33.23
CA ILE A 139 5.08 -3.90 -33.50
C ILE A 139 5.08 -5.41 -33.80
N SER A 140 6.06 -5.90 -34.58
CA SER A 140 6.19 -7.32 -34.89
C SER A 140 6.44 -8.16 -33.63
N ALA A 141 7.33 -7.70 -32.74
CA ALA A 141 7.59 -8.36 -31.47
C ALA A 141 6.37 -8.37 -30.53
N MET A 142 5.67 -7.24 -30.40
CA MET A 142 4.47 -7.13 -29.57
C MET A 142 3.34 -8.05 -30.07
N LYS A 143 3.16 -8.18 -31.39
CA LYS A 143 2.19 -9.12 -31.97
C LYS A 143 2.47 -10.57 -31.55
N ILE A 144 3.73 -10.98 -31.55
CA ILE A 144 4.14 -12.31 -31.10
C ILE A 144 3.80 -12.47 -29.62
N GLN A 145 4.15 -11.49 -28.76
CA GLN A 145 3.80 -11.53 -27.33
C GLN A 145 2.29 -11.67 -27.08
N LEU A 146 1.46 -10.89 -27.80
CA LEU A 146 0.00 -10.96 -27.68
C LEU A 146 -0.57 -12.30 -28.12
N LYS A 147 -0.06 -12.88 -29.22
CA LYS A 147 -0.45 -14.21 -29.69
C LYS A 147 -0.05 -15.31 -28.69
N MET A 148 1.15 -15.23 -28.12
CA MET A 148 1.64 -16.19 -27.12
C MET A 148 0.81 -16.19 -25.82
N LEU A 149 0.23 -15.04 -25.44
CA LEU A 149 -0.72 -14.94 -24.31
C LEU A 149 -2.09 -15.59 -24.60
N GLY A 150 -2.34 -16.01 -25.85
CA GLY A 150 -3.61 -16.55 -26.31
C GLY A 150 -4.69 -15.49 -26.53
N ALA A 151 -4.31 -14.23 -26.74
CA ALA A 151 -5.22 -13.11 -26.91
C ALA A 151 -6.06 -13.27 -28.19
N THR A 152 -7.38 -13.28 -28.04
CA THR A 152 -8.35 -13.46 -29.13
C THR A 152 -8.74 -12.13 -29.79
N LEU A 153 -7.73 -11.36 -30.20
CA LEU A 153 -7.86 -10.02 -30.80
C LEU A 153 -8.36 -10.08 -32.26
N ASP A 154 -9.15 -9.07 -32.65
CA ASP A 154 -9.61 -8.86 -34.03
C ASP A 154 -8.52 -8.15 -34.86
N TRP A 155 -7.56 -8.94 -35.34
CA TRP A 155 -6.45 -8.45 -36.16
C TRP A 155 -6.89 -7.78 -37.47
N SER A 156 -8.13 -7.99 -37.94
CA SER A 156 -8.65 -7.33 -39.15
C SER A 156 -8.87 -5.82 -38.97
N ARG A 157 -8.98 -5.36 -37.71
CA ARG A 157 -9.20 -3.95 -37.34
C ARG A 157 -7.98 -3.29 -36.70
N GLN A 158 -6.79 -3.87 -36.87
CA GLN A 158 -5.56 -3.33 -36.32
C GLN A 158 -5.30 -1.91 -36.83
N TYR A 159 -4.86 -1.02 -35.93
CA TYR A 159 -4.42 0.34 -36.29
C TYR A 159 -3.06 0.68 -35.68
N PHE A 160 -2.34 1.62 -36.30
CA PHE A 160 -1.28 2.40 -35.68
C PHE A 160 -1.68 3.88 -35.70
N THR A 161 -1.43 4.61 -34.61
CA THR A 161 -1.96 5.98 -34.44
C THR A 161 -1.45 7.00 -35.45
N MET A 162 -0.39 6.71 -36.22
CA MET A 162 0.08 7.54 -37.33
C MET A 162 -0.17 6.92 -38.73
N ASP A 163 -0.97 5.85 -38.83
CA ASP A 163 -1.41 5.37 -40.14
C ASP A 163 -2.21 6.45 -40.87
N GLU A 164 -2.19 6.43 -42.21
CA GLU A 164 -2.79 7.49 -43.03
C GLU A 164 -4.27 7.76 -42.69
N LYS A 165 -5.06 6.70 -42.52
CA LYS A 165 -6.48 6.80 -42.12
C LYS A 165 -6.64 7.49 -40.76
N PHE A 166 -5.76 7.16 -39.82
CA PHE A 166 -5.77 7.75 -38.48
C PHE A 166 -5.33 9.22 -38.54
N GLY A 167 -4.30 9.55 -39.31
CA GLY A 167 -3.83 10.92 -39.53
C GLY A 167 -4.90 11.84 -40.13
N LYS A 168 -5.70 11.34 -41.10
CA LYS A 168 -6.85 12.09 -41.64
C LYS A 168 -7.88 12.43 -40.55
N ALA A 169 -8.18 11.48 -39.67
CA ALA A 169 -9.09 11.69 -38.55
C ALA A 169 -8.54 12.71 -37.53
N VAL A 170 -7.24 12.63 -37.21
CA VAL A 170 -6.57 13.59 -36.33
C VAL A 170 -6.63 15.01 -36.90
N ASN A 171 -6.33 15.17 -38.19
CA ASN A 171 -6.40 16.47 -38.84
C ASN A 171 -7.82 17.04 -38.86
N HIS A 172 -8.81 16.19 -39.14
CA HIS A 172 -10.22 16.56 -39.10
C HIS A 172 -10.65 17.02 -37.70
N ALA A 173 -10.29 16.26 -36.64
CA ALA A 173 -10.59 16.61 -35.25
C ALA A 173 -10.01 17.97 -34.85
N PHE A 174 -8.74 18.21 -35.17
CA PHE A 174 -8.09 19.49 -34.87
C PHE A 174 -8.81 20.65 -35.55
N CYS A 175 -9.13 20.50 -36.84
CA CYS A 175 -9.81 21.55 -37.60
C CYS A 175 -11.21 21.82 -37.07
N GLN A 176 -11.95 20.77 -36.68
CA GLN A 176 -13.28 20.91 -36.09
C GLN A 176 -13.20 21.67 -34.77
N LEU A 177 -12.34 21.23 -33.83
CA LEU A 177 -12.17 21.87 -32.52
C LEU A 177 -11.67 23.33 -32.62
N TYR A 178 -10.85 23.63 -33.63
CA TYR A 178 -10.45 25.00 -33.95
C TYR A 178 -11.64 25.85 -34.44
N ASN A 179 -12.46 25.31 -35.35
CA ASN A 179 -13.65 26.02 -35.83
C ASN A 179 -14.70 26.20 -34.71
N ASP A 180 -14.76 25.29 -33.75
CA ASP A 180 -15.61 25.36 -32.55
C ASP A 180 -15.07 26.37 -31.51
N GLY A 181 -13.94 27.02 -31.76
CA GLY A 181 -13.32 28.01 -30.87
C GLY A 181 -12.62 27.42 -29.64
N LEU A 182 -12.45 26.09 -29.58
CA LEU A 182 -11.83 25.39 -28.46
C LEU A 182 -10.31 25.36 -28.55
N ILE A 183 -9.76 25.33 -29.77
CA ILE A 183 -8.31 25.39 -30.00
C ILE A 183 -7.89 26.82 -30.34
N PHE A 184 -6.86 27.31 -29.67
CA PHE A 184 -6.33 28.67 -29.85
C PHE A 184 -4.81 28.67 -29.73
N ARG A 185 -4.19 29.79 -30.12
CA ARG A 185 -2.74 30.01 -30.01
C ARG A 185 -2.49 31.13 -29.03
N ASP A 186 -1.58 30.91 -28.08
CA ASP A 186 -1.31 31.88 -27.02
C ASP A 186 0.15 31.81 -26.58
N ARG A 187 0.66 32.89 -26.01
CA ARG A 187 2.00 33.00 -25.46
C ARG A 187 1.92 32.88 -23.94
N ARG A 188 2.25 31.70 -23.42
CA ARG A 188 2.14 31.36 -22.00
C ARG A 188 3.40 30.71 -21.47
N ILE A 189 3.54 30.72 -20.15
CA ILE A 189 4.59 29.96 -19.47
C ILE A 189 4.28 28.46 -19.56
N VAL A 190 5.28 27.67 -19.95
CA VAL A 190 5.19 26.21 -20.10
C VAL A 190 6.40 25.53 -19.47
N ASN A 191 6.29 24.25 -19.15
CA ASN A 191 7.44 23.45 -18.75
C ASN A 191 8.32 23.17 -19.99
N TRP A 192 9.54 23.69 -20.00
CA TRP A 192 10.48 23.50 -21.08
C TRP A 192 11.61 22.57 -20.66
N CYS A 193 11.96 21.60 -21.51
CA CYS A 193 13.16 20.79 -21.34
C CYS A 193 14.28 21.32 -22.24
N PRO A 194 15.35 21.93 -21.67
CA PRO A 194 16.44 22.48 -22.46
C PRO A 194 17.20 21.44 -23.30
N THR A 195 17.29 20.20 -22.79
CA THR A 195 17.90 19.09 -23.51
C THR A 195 17.09 18.65 -24.73
N LEU A 196 15.75 18.55 -24.61
CA LEU A 196 14.88 18.18 -25.73
C LEU A 196 14.58 19.37 -26.65
N LYS A 197 14.74 20.60 -26.16
CA LYS A 197 14.25 21.84 -26.78
C LYS A 197 12.77 21.76 -27.13
N SER A 198 11.99 21.18 -26.22
CA SER A 198 10.56 20.99 -26.38
C SER A 198 9.83 21.28 -25.08
N THR A 199 8.59 21.72 -25.24
CA THR A 199 7.60 21.72 -24.18
C THR A 199 7.35 20.29 -23.69
N ILE A 200 7.19 20.14 -22.37
CA ILE A 200 6.91 18.90 -21.65
C ILE A 200 5.59 19.07 -20.88
N SER A 201 4.76 18.03 -20.80
CA SER A 201 3.53 18.12 -20.01
C SER A 201 3.85 18.14 -18.51
N ASP A 202 3.01 18.76 -17.69
CA ASP A 202 3.17 18.73 -16.21
C ASP A 202 3.28 17.31 -15.65
N GLN A 203 2.67 16.35 -16.33
CA GLN A 203 2.68 14.95 -15.91
C GLN A 203 3.93 14.17 -16.37
N GLU A 204 4.72 14.73 -17.29
CA GLU A 204 6.05 14.22 -17.65
C GLU A 204 7.16 14.87 -16.80
N VAL A 205 6.78 15.66 -15.78
CA VAL A 205 7.67 16.27 -14.81
C VAL A 205 7.75 15.42 -13.54
N ASP A 206 8.92 14.86 -13.25
CA ASP A 206 9.20 14.19 -12.00
C ASP A 206 9.52 15.24 -10.93
N THR A 207 8.79 15.24 -9.81
CA THR A 207 9.04 16.15 -8.69
C THR A 207 9.82 15.44 -7.59
N ILE A 208 11.02 15.93 -7.30
CA ILE A 208 11.86 15.43 -6.21
C ILE A 208 11.73 16.36 -5.01
N ASN A 209 11.23 15.83 -3.88
CA ASN A 209 11.14 16.55 -2.61
C ASN A 209 12.39 16.29 -1.77
N LEU A 210 13.12 17.35 -1.41
CA LEU A 210 14.38 17.28 -0.70
C LEU A 210 14.29 17.99 0.66
N SER A 211 14.72 17.30 1.73
CA SER A 211 14.69 17.82 3.10
C SER A 211 15.96 18.53 3.53
N ASN A 212 17.11 18.12 2.98
CA ASN A 212 18.43 18.62 3.37
C ASN A 212 19.20 19.13 2.15
N VAL A 213 20.21 19.97 2.41
CA VAL A 213 21.17 20.39 1.39
C VAL A 213 21.92 19.18 0.85
N GLN A 214 21.89 18.99 -0.46
CA GLN A 214 22.63 17.93 -1.13
C GLN A 214 23.02 18.34 -2.56
N SER A 215 23.93 17.59 -3.16
CA SER A 215 24.30 17.77 -4.57
C SER A 215 23.61 16.70 -5.42
N ILE A 216 22.78 17.13 -6.37
CA ILE A 216 22.14 16.24 -7.34
C ILE A 216 22.95 16.19 -8.64
N GLU A 217 23.03 15.02 -9.26
CA GLU A 217 23.65 14.87 -10.58
C GLU A 217 22.63 15.19 -11.67
N ILE A 218 22.98 16.13 -12.55
CA ILE A 218 22.15 16.54 -13.69
C ILE A 218 22.86 16.08 -14.97
N PRO A 219 22.12 15.44 -15.90
CA PRO A 219 22.66 15.11 -17.21
C PRO A 219 23.12 16.38 -17.93
N SER A 220 24.39 16.42 -18.31
CA SER A 220 24.97 17.50 -19.11
C SER A 220 25.07 17.11 -20.58
N VAL A 221 24.91 18.10 -21.46
CA VAL A 221 25.15 17.96 -22.90
C VAL A 221 26.64 17.70 -23.18
N THR A 222 27.53 18.23 -22.33
CA THR A 222 28.96 17.89 -22.30
C THR A 222 29.15 16.64 -21.46
N SER A 223 30.01 15.71 -21.88
CA SER A 223 30.20 14.37 -21.29
C SER A 223 30.56 14.31 -19.80
N ASN A 224 30.78 15.45 -19.13
CA ASN A 224 31.03 15.51 -17.70
C ASN A 224 29.69 15.58 -16.93
N GLN A 225 29.43 14.56 -16.12
CA GLN A 225 28.35 14.55 -15.12
C GLN A 225 28.47 15.81 -14.24
N ARG A 226 27.45 16.67 -14.21
CA ARG A 226 27.45 17.94 -13.47
C ARG A 226 26.72 17.76 -12.14
N ARG A 227 27.29 18.30 -11.05
CA ARG A 227 26.67 18.28 -9.72
C ARG A 227 26.09 19.64 -9.37
N LEU A 228 24.79 19.71 -9.10
CA LEU A 228 24.08 20.91 -8.67
C LEU A 228 23.79 20.86 -7.18
N ARG A 229 24.27 21.86 -6.43
CA ARG A 229 23.93 22.03 -5.01
C ARG A 229 22.51 22.60 -4.88
N VAL A 230 21.67 21.90 -4.12
CA VAL A 230 20.25 22.22 -3.94
C VAL A 230 19.86 22.23 -2.46
N GLY A 231 18.74 22.86 -2.11
CA GLY A 231 18.31 23.07 -0.72
C GLY A 231 18.89 24.33 -0.06
N VAL A 232 19.44 25.25 -0.85
CA VAL A 232 20.06 26.50 -0.39
C VAL A 232 19.36 27.67 -1.07
N MET A 233 19.13 28.75 -0.33
CA MET A 233 18.77 30.06 -0.89
C MET A 233 19.88 31.07 -0.63
N HIS A 234 20.18 31.86 -1.64
CA HIS A 234 21.21 32.89 -1.63
C HIS A 234 20.58 34.25 -1.33
N LEU A 235 21.16 34.99 -0.38
CA LEU A 235 20.72 36.33 -0.01
C LEU A 235 21.34 37.36 -0.97
N ILE A 236 20.50 38.04 -1.74
CA ILE A 236 20.90 39.08 -2.69
C ILE A 236 20.42 40.44 -2.17
N ARG A 237 21.30 41.43 -2.12
CA ARG A 237 21.01 42.78 -1.64
C ARG A 237 20.53 43.67 -2.78
N TYR A 238 19.32 44.20 -2.65
CA TYR A 238 18.72 45.19 -3.54
C TYR A 238 18.78 46.56 -2.88
N ARG A 239 19.37 47.56 -3.54
CA ARG A 239 19.47 48.93 -2.99
C ARG A 239 18.13 49.64 -3.16
N VAL A 240 17.59 50.22 -2.09
CA VAL A 240 16.31 50.95 -2.11
C VAL A 240 16.53 52.36 -2.66
N VAL A 241 15.72 52.75 -3.64
CA VAL A 241 15.79 54.08 -4.27
C VAL A 241 15.44 55.17 -3.24
N GLY A 242 16.23 56.24 -3.20
CA GLY A 242 15.98 57.40 -2.34
C GLY A 242 16.44 57.27 -0.87
N CYS A 243 17.02 56.14 -0.44
CA CYS A 243 17.55 55.98 0.91
C CYS A 243 19.04 56.34 1.00
N VAL A 244 19.39 57.31 1.86
CA VAL A 244 20.79 57.73 2.14
C VAL A 244 21.17 57.28 3.56
N GLY A 245 22.14 56.36 3.69
CA GLY A 245 22.63 55.86 5.00
C GLY A 245 23.29 54.47 4.93
N ASN A 246 23.82 53.97 6.06
CA ASN A 246 24.62 52.73 6.14
C ASN A 246 23.82 51.40 5.94
N LYS A 247 22.48 51.44 5.88
CA LYS A 247 21.59 50.28 5.60
C LYS A 247 20.55 50.64 4.54
N ASN A 248 21.01 50.92 3.33
CA ASN A 248 20.22 51.34 2.17
C ASN A 248 19.86 50.18 1.22
N TRP A 249 19.88 48.93 1.72
CA TRP A 249 19.53 47.74 0.95
C TRP A 249 18.62 46.79 1.73
N ILE A 250 17.90 45.94 1.00
CA ILE A 250 17.08 44.85 1.51
C ILE A 250 17.59 43.51 0.96
N GLU A 251 17.50 42.44 1.74
CA GLU A 251 17.95 41.11 1.34
C GLU A 251 16.78 40.25 0.86
N VAL A 252 16.92 39.73 -0.36
CA VAL A 252 15.96 38.83 -0.99
C VAL A 252 16.62 37.45 -1.09
N ALA A 253 15.95 36.44 -0.54
CA ALA A 253 16.43 35.06 -0.63
C ALA A 253 15.95 34.41 -1.94
N THR A 254 16.86 33.79 -2.69
CA THR A 254 16.51 33.03 -3.91
C THR A 254 17.28 31.73 -4.07
N ALA A 255 16.59 30.67 -4.51
CA ALA A 255 17.24 29.41 -4.90
C ALA A 255 17.75 29.41 -6.36
N ARG A 256 17.52 30.51 -7.09
CA ARG A 256 17.85 30.67 -8.51
C ARG A 256 18.54 32.01 -8.80
N PRO A 257 19.74 32.27 -8.24
CA PRO A 257 20.44 33.52 -8.48
C PRO A 257 20.78 33.74 -9.97
N GLU A 258 20.95 32.68 -10.76
CA GLU A 258 21.19 32.76 -12.21
C GLU A 258 20.05 33.41 -13.01
N THR A 259 18.85 33.50 -12.43
CA THR A 259 17.68 34.13 -13.07
C THR A 259 17.55 35.62 -12.77
N VAL A 260 18.46 36.20 -11.96
CA VAL A 260 18.36 37.59 -11.49
C VAL A 260 18.20 38.59 -12.63
N PHE A 261 18.86 38.38 -13.77
CA PHE A 261 18.81 39.25 -14.95
C PHE A 261 17.39 39.48 -15.53
N ALA A 262 16.46 38.58 -15.22
CA ALA A 262 15.06 38.62 -15.64
C ALA A 262 14.12 39.18 -14.57
N ASP A 263 14.64 39.65 -13.42
CA ASP A 263 13.83 40.21 -12.36
C ASP A 263 13.12 41.49 -12.83
N VAL A 264 11.81 41.59 -12.56
CA VAL A 264 10.97 42.73 -12.96
C VAL A 264 10.37 43.49 -11.79
N ALA A 265 10.24 42.85 -10.62
CA ALA A 265 9.71 43.43 -9.40
C ALA A 265 10.19 42.63 -8.17
N LEU A 266 9.99 43.18 -6.98
CA LEU A 266 10.02 42.43 -5.73
C LEU A 266 8.60 42.38 -5.15
N ALA A 267 8.25 41.29 -4.47
CA ALA A 267 6.95 41.13 -3.82
C ALA A 267 7.09 40.82 -2.33
N VAL A 268 6.17 41.36 -1.54
CA VAL A 268 6.06 41.18 -0.09
C VAL A 268 4.61 40.77 0.23
N HIS A 269 4.40 39.94 1.25
CA HIS A 269 3.04 39.71 1.72
C HIS A 269 2.49 41.01 2.35
N PRO A 270 1.28 41.50 1.97
CA PRO A 270 0.73 42.75 2.51
C PRO A 270 0.68 42.86 4.04
N ASN A 271 0.59 41.73 4.76
CA ASN A 271 0.47 41.63 6.21
C ASN A 271 1.81 41.34 6.91
N ASP A 272 2.94 41.26 6.19
CA ASP A 272 4.25 41.09 6.82
C ASP A 272 4.74 42.43 7.38
N GLU A 273 4.51 42.66 8.68
CA GLU A 273 4.89 43.90 9.38
C GLU A 273 6.37 44.29 9.21
N ARG A 274 7.25 43.32 8.94
CA ARG A 274 8.69 43.56 8.74
C ARG A 274 9.00 44.28 7.44
N HIS A 275 8.13 44.17 6.43
CA HIS A 275 8.42 44.59 5.06
C HIS A 275 7.26 45.30 4.35
N SER A 276 6.04 45.32 4.91
CA SER A 276 4.86 45.94 4.30
C SER A 276 5.06 47.42 3.96
N TYR A 277 5.85 48.14 4.77
CA TYR A 277 6.22 49.55 4.52
C TYR A 277 7.05 49.79 3.24
N LEU A 278 7.54 48.71 2.59
CA LEU A 278 8.28 48.77 1.35
C LEU A 278 7.37 48.76 0.11
N ILE A 279 6.10 48.37 0.25
CA ILE A 279 5.15 48.31 -0.87
C ILE A 279 4.99 49.73 -1.46
N GLY A 280 5.11 49.84 -2.78
CA GLY A 280 5.10 51.11 -3.52
C GLY A 280 6.46 51.81 -3.60
N LYS A 281 7.50 51.31 -2.92
CA LYS A 281 8.89 51.77 -3.12
C LYS A 281 9.54 51.07 -4.30
N TYR A 282 10.75 51.51 -4.63
CA TYR A 282 11.54 50.99 -5.73
C TYR A 282 12.93 50.57 -5.28
N VAL A 283 13.52 49.63 -5.99
CA VAL A 283 14.92 49.19 -5.80
C VAL A 283 15.69 49.25 -7.11
N TYR A 284 17.01 49.43 -7.02
CA TYR A 284 17.90 49.21 -8.14
C TYR A 284 18.17 47.72 -8.32
N HIS A 285 18.10 47.25 -9.57
CA HIS A 285 18.48 45.88 -9.91
C HIS A 285 19.99 45.68 -9.61
N PRO A 286 20.38 44.58 -8.94
CA PRO A 286 21.71 44.43 -8.34
C PRO A 286 22.86 44.37 -9.36
N LEU A 287 22.60 43.87 -10.57
CA LEU A 287 23.59 43.78 -11.65
C LEU A 287 23.36 44.79 -12.79
N PHE A 288 22.24 45.52 -12.77
CA PHE A 288 21.86 46.50 -13.79
C PHE A 288 21.34 47.75 -13.08
N PRO A 289 22.21 48.60 -12.53
CA PRO A 289 21.80 49.73 -11.70
C PRO A 289 20.84 50.70 -12.39
N ASP A 290 20.85 50.77 -13.72
CA ASP A 290 19.94 51.61 -14.51
C ASP A 290 18.50 51.07 -14.55
N ARG A 291 18.27 49.80 -14.17
CA ARG A 291 16.94 49.20 -14.10
C ARG A 291 16.39 49.33 -12.68
N ILE A 292 15.28 50.07 -12.58
CA ILE A 292 14.53 50.28 -11.34
C ILE A 292 13.37 49.29 -11.29
N LEU A 293 13.23 48.56 -10.19
CA LEU A 293 12.19 47.55 -9.98
C LEU A 293 11.21 48.02 -8.89
N PRO A 294 9.88 47.94 -9.10
CA PRO A 294 8.89 48.21 -8.07
C PRO A 294 8.85 47.12 -7.00
N ILE A 295 8.42 47.48 -5.79
CA ILE A 295 8.05 46.55 -4.72
C ILE A 295 6.52 46.51 -4.60
N ILE A 296 5.94 45.33 -4.79
CA ILE A 296 4.48 45.09 -4.80
C ILE A 296 4.03 44.25 -3.59
N GLY A 297 2.74 44.31 -3.28
CA GLY A 297 2.10 43.44 -2.28
C GLY A 297 1.33 42.30 -2.93
N ASP A 298 1.65 41.04 -2.63
CA ASP A 298 0.87 39.89 -3.12
C ASP A 298 0.79 38.77 -2.06
N GLU A 299 -0.41 38.22 -1.87
CA GLU A 299 -0.70 37.20 -0.84
C GLU A 299 -0.03 35.85 -1.13
N ALA A 300 0.39 35.58 -2.38
CA ALA A 300 1.11 34.35 -2.70
C ALA A 300 2.54 34.31 -2.12
N VAL A 301 3.05 35.44 -1.61
CA VAL A 301 4.36 35.52 -0.94
C VAL A 301 4.24 34.96 0.47
N LEU A 302 5.08 33.99 0.83
CA LEU A 302 5.07 33.37 2.15
C LEU A 302 6.01 34.13 3.11
N PRO A 303 5.51 34.78 4.19
CA PRO A 303 6.34 35.58 5.10
C PRO A 303 7.46 34.77 5.78
N ASN A 304 7.20 33.51 6.08
CA ASN A 304 8.12 32.62 6.78
C ASN A 304 9.14 31.93 5.84
N LYS A 305 9.10 32.21 4.53
CA LYS A 305 10.00 31.58 3.55
C LYS A 305 11.14 32.55 3.19
N GLY A 306 12.37 32.12 3.46
CA GLY A 306 13.54 32.94 3.21
C GLY A 306 13.51 34.22 4.06
N THR A 307 13.59 35.38 3.42
CA THR A 307 13.45 36.69 4.09
C THR A 307 12.02 37.22 4.13
N GLY A 308 11.03 36.53 3.53
CA GLY A 308 9.68 37.06 3.33
C GLY A 308 9.54 38.01 2.12
N LEU A 309 10.66 38.29 1.42
CA LEU A 309 10.71 39.02 0.16
C LEU A 309 10.94 38.05 -1.01
N LEU A 310 10.16 38.18 -2.09
CA LEU A 310 10.25 37.35 -3.29
C LEU A 310 10.66 38.21 -4.50
N LYS A 311 11.69 37.79 -5.24
CA LYS A 311 11.97 38.36 -6.57
C LYS A 311 10.95 37.83 -7.59
N ILE A 312 10.43 38.69 -8.44
CA ILE A 312 9.44 38.32 -9.46
C ILE A 312 10.14 38.18 -10.81
N THR A 313 10.17 36.94 -11.32
CA THR A 313 10.73 36.52 -12.61
C THR A 313 9.69 35.79 -13.47
N PRO A 314 8.77 36.52 -14.12
CA PRO A 314 7.61 35.94 -14.82
C PRO A 314 8.00 34.94 -15.91
N ALA A 315 9.14 35.15 -16.58
CA ALA A 315 9.59 34.26 -17.64
C ALA A 315 10.15 32.90 -17.16
N HIS A 316 10.41 32.74 -15.85
CA HIS A 316 11.14 31.59 -15.27
C HIS A 316 10.48 30.95 -14.05
N SER A 317 9.27 31.38 -13.69
CA SER A 317 8.50 30.84 -12.56
C SER A 317 7.00 31.01 -12.82
N PHE A 318 6.23 29.91 -12.68
CA PHE A 318 4.77 29.93 -12.83
C PHE A 318 4.10 30.81 -11.78
N THR A 319 4.56 30.72 -10.53
CA THR A 319 4.05 31.56 -9.44
C THR A 319 4.29 33.04 -9.72
N ASP A 320 5.50 33.38 -10.18
CA ASP A 320 5.88 34.76 -10.48
C ASP A 320 5.09 35.30 -11.69
N PHE A 321 4.82 34.44 -12.67
CA PHE A 321 3.99 34.78 -13.84
C PHE A 321 2.56 35.14 -13.43
N GLU A 322 1.95 34.34 -12.55
CA GLU A 322 0.60 34.63 -12.05
C GLU A 322 0.56 35.86 -11.12
N ILE A 323 1.59 36.08 -10.28
CA ILE A 323 1.74 37.31 -9.49
C ILE A 323 1.82 38.53 -10.42
N ALA A 324 2.68 38.49 -11.44
CA ALA A 324 2.82 39.58 -12.38
C ALA A 324 1.51 39.86 -13.13
N LYS A 325 0.79 38.82 -13.53
CA LYS A 325 -0.52 38.94 -14.18
C LYS A 325 -1.57 39.61 -13.28
N ARG A 326 -1.60 39.30 -11.98
CA ARG A 326 -2.49 39.97 -11.01
C ARG A 326 -2.12 41.43 -10.77
N ASN A 327 -0.84 41.77 -10.87
CA ASN A 327 -0.29 43.10 -10.62
C ASN A 327 0.09 43.83 -11.93
N SER A 328 -0.70 43.62 -12.99
CA SER A 328 -0.44 44.18 -14.33
C SER A 328 -0.65 45.69 -14.44
N ASP A 329 -1.16 46.31 -13.38
CA ASP A 329 -1.26 47.76 -13.17
C ASP A 329 0.08 48.40 -12.79
N VAL A 330 0.98 47.64 -12.15
CA VAL A 330 2.32 48.09 -11.75
C VAL A 330 3.41 47.47 -12.61
N ILE A 331 3.28 46.18 -12.97
CA ILE A 331 4.24 45.47 -13.80
C ILE A 331 3.76 45.50 -15.25
N ASP A 332 4.52 46.20 -16.10
CA ASP A 332 4.22 46.30 -17.52
C ASP A 332 4.19 44.92 -18.22
N LYS A 333 3.25 44.73 -19.15
CA LYS A 333 3.05 43.44 -19.84
C LYS A 333 4.23 43.02 -20.70
N GLU A 334 4.99 43.96 -21.27
CA GLU A 334 6.21 43.63 -22.01
C GLU A 334 7.28 43.08 -21.06
N SER A 335 7.27 43.55 -19.80
CA SER A 335 8.18 43.06 -18.76
C SER A 335 8.06 41.56 -18.52
N PHE A 336 6.90 40.97 -18.78
CA PHE A 336 6.67 39.54 -18.58
C PHE A 336 7.58 38.70 -19.48
N ASN A 337 8.00 39.25 -20.63
CA ASN A 337 8.82 38.57 -21.62
C ASN A 337 10.33 38.69 -21.37
N TYR A 338 10.76 39.37 -20.30
CA TYR A 338 12.19 39.46 -19.95
C TYR A 338 12.72 38.08 -19.59
N CYS A 339 13.41 37.47 -20.54
CA CYS A 339 13.92 36.11 -20.43
C CYS A 339 15.43 36.15 -20.52
N CYS A 340 16.09 35.54 -19.55
CA CYS A 340 17.54 35.43 -19.48
C CYS A 340 18.08 34.02 -19.77
N ILE A 341 17.24 33.07 -20.22
CA ILE A 341 17.66 31.69 -20.56
C ILE A 341 17.26 31.38 -22.01
N ASN A 342 18.17 30.78 -22.77
CA ASN A 342 17.98 30.27 -24.12
C ASN A 342 17.32 28.88 -24.10
N ASP A 343 16.80 28.46 -25.24
CA ASP A 343 16.11 27.17 -25.42
C ASP A 343 16.98 25.94 -25.09
N ASN A 344 18.30 26.09 -25.13
CA ASN A 344 19.30 25.07 -24.76
C ASN A 344 19.78 25.18 -23.30
N GLY A 345 19.23 26.10 -22.50
CA GLY A 345 19.56 26.26 -21.10
C GLY A 345 20.83 27.08 -20.81
N THR A 346 21.36 27.82 -21.79
CA THR A 346 22.40 28.84 -21.57
C THR A 346 21.80 30.22 -21.30
N LEU A 347 22.54 31.13 -20.66
CA LEU A 347 22.06 32.48 -20.43
C LEU A 347 22.07 33.33 -21.71
N LYS A 348 21.15 34.30 -21.75
CA LYS A 348 21.05 35.42 -22.70
C LYS A 348 20.66 36.69 -21.95
N ASN A 349 20.87 37.87 -22.54
CA ASN A 349 20.52 39.14 -21.90
C ASN A 349 21.12 39.28 -20.49
N ALA A 350 22.28 38.66 -20.26
CA ALA A 350 22.94 38.50 -18.98
C ALA A 350 24.37 39.08 -19.01
N ALA A 351 24.62 40.09 -19.86
CA ALA A 351 25.90 40.77 -19.99
C ALA A 351 27.06 39.79 -20.25
N GLU A 352 28.08 39.78 -19.38
CA GLU A 352 29.27 38.93 -19.50
C GLU A 352 29.00 37.42 -19.35
N PHE A 353 27.78 37.04 -18.92
CA PHE A 353 27.40 35.63 -18.74
C PHE A 353 26.67 35.02 -19.94
N ASP A 354 26.48 35.78 -21.02
CA ASP A 354 25.78 35.28 -22.22
C ASP A 354 26.48 34.05 -22.83
N GLY A 355 25.69 33.04 -23.20
CA GLY A 355 26.19 31.77 -23.74
C GLY A 355 26.67 30.76 -22.69
N ILE A 356 26.78 31.15 -21.42
CA ILE A 356 27.19 30.25 -20.33
C ILE A 356 26.00 29.40 -19.88
N ASN A 357 26.23 28.14 -19.52
CA ASN A 357 25.16 27.30 -19.00
C ASN A 357 24.60 27.85 -17.67
N ARG A 358 23.27 27.81 -17.50
CA ARG A 358 22.57 28.33 -16.31
C ARG A 358 23.11 27.85 -14.96
N PHE A 359 23.64 26.63 -14.89
CA PHE A 359 24.21 26.09 -13.64
C PHE A 359 25.63 26.57 -13.37
N ASP A 360 26.46 26.76 -14.40
CA ASP A 360 27.81 27.32 -14.22
C ASP A 360 27.70 28.83 -13.95
N ALA A 361 26.76 29.49 -14.63
CA ALA A 361 26.46 30.89 -14.41
C ALA A 361 25.94 31.19 -13.00
N ARG A 362 25.29 30.23 -12.33
CA ARG A 362 24.88 30.38 -10.92
C ARG A 362 26.06 30.75 -10.02
N ASP A 363 27.15 29.99 -10.09
CA ASP A 363 28.32 30.25 -9.25
C ASP A 363 29.02 31.56 -9.66
N MET A 364 29.09 31.84 -10.96
CA MET A 364 29.70 33.07 -11.47
C MET A 364 28.90 34.32 -11.06
N VAL A 365 27.58 34.27 -11.10
CA VAL A 365 26.69 35.36 -10.65
C VAL A 365 26.86 35.63 -9.16
N LEU A 366 26.96 34.59 -8.34
CA LEU A 366 27.18 34.73 -6.91
C LEU A 366 28.53 35.38 -6.61
N ASN A 367 29.60 34.97 -7.31
CA ASN A 367 30.91 35.60 -7.20
C ASN A 367 30.86 37.08 -7.58
N ARG A 368 30.16 37.42 -8.67
CA ARG A 368 29.99 38.81 -9.11
C ARG A 368 29.22 39.65 -8.10
N LEU A 369 28.15 39.12 -7.51
CA LEU A 369 27.42 39.78 -6.44
C LEU A 369 28.28 39.97 -5.19
N ALA A 370 29.17 39.01 -4.87
CA ALA A 370 30.11 39.12 -3.76
C ALA A 370 31.16 40.22 -3.99
N GLU A 371 31.73 40.32 -5.20
CA GLU A 371 32.65 41.40 -5.59
C GLU A 371 32.01 42.79 -5.44
N LEU A 372 30.72 42.92 -5.75
CA LEU A 372 29.97 44.16 -5.61
C LEU A 372 29.50 44.44 -4.16
N GLY A 373 29.80 43.54 -3.21
CA GLY A 373 29.32 43.63 -1.83
C GLY A 373 27.81 43.43 -1.66
N LEU A 374 27.14 42.88 -2.68
CA LEU A 374 25.69 42.66 -2.74
C LEU A 374 25.26 41.23 -2.38
N TYR A 375 26.20 40.34 -2.06
CA TYR A 375 25.90 39.00 -1.58
C TYR A 375 25.87 38.94 -0.05
N GLY A 376 24.75 38.49 0.51
CA GLY A 376 24.51 38.39 1.96
C GLY A 376 24.79 37.02 2.58
N GLY A 377 25.19 36.03 1.77
CA GLY A 377 25.41 34.64 2.23
C GLY A 377 24.27 33.69 1.86
N GLU A 378 24.20 32.56 2.57
CA GLU A 378 23.26 31.49 2.28
C GLU A 378 22.38 31.13 3.48
N ILE A 379 21.16 30.69 3.21
CA ILE A 379 20.23 30.12 4.19
C ILE A 379 19.79 28.73 3.73
N HIS A 380 19.64 27.80 4.66
CA HIS A 380 19.20 26.45 4.37
C HIS A 380 17.68 26.39 4.25
N LEU A 381 17.20 25.73 3.19
CA LEU A 381 15.77 25.56 2.92
C LEU A 381 15.36 24.12 3.18
N SER A 382 14.48 23.91 4.17
CA SER A 382 13.84 22.62 4.42
C SER A 382 12.61 22.44 3.51
N GLY A 383 12.49 21.28 2.85
CA GLY A 383 11.28 20.90 2.10
C GLY A 383 11.14 21.58 0.73
N PHE A 384 12.18 21.49 -0.11
CA PHE A 384 12.19 22.07 -1.45
C PHE A 384 11.93 21.03 -2.55
N ASN A 385 11.27 21.46 -3.63
CA ASN A 385 10.87 20.59 -4.74
C ASN A 385 11.60 20.96 -6.03
N ILE A 386 12.23 19.98 -6.67
CA ILE A 386 12.87 20.12 -7.99
C ILE A 386 12.04 19.39 -9.02
N LYS A 387 11.76 20.08 -10.13
CA LYS A 387 11.08 19.53 -11.30
C LYS A 387 12.12 19.03 -12.31
N LEU A 388 12.17 17.72 -12.55
CA LEU A 388 13.01 17.09 -13.54
C LEU A 388 12.18 16.59 -14.73
N CYS A 389 12.78 16.59 -15.91
CA CYS A 389 12.21 15.95 -17.09
C CYS A 389 12.28 14.43 -16.93
N SER A 390 11.13 13.73 -16.88
CA SER A 390 11.09 12.26 -16.79
C SER A 390 11.80 11.53 -17.93
N ARG A 391 12.06 12.23 -19.05
CA ARG A 391 12.68 11.67 -20.26
C ARG A 391 14.20 11.83 -20.27
N THR A 392 14.71 12.98 -19.82
CA THR A 392 16.13 13.32 -19.92
C THR A 392 16.84 13.41 -18.57
N GLY A 393 16.12 13.60 -17.47
CA GLY A 393 16.67 13.89 -16.14
C GLY A 393 17.13 15.34 -15.95
N ASP A 394 17.03 16.18 -16.97
CA ASP A 394 17.39 17.60 -16.90
C ASP A 394 16.37 18.39 -16.06
N VAL A 395 16.78 19.50 -15.45
CA VAL A 395 15.87 20.36 -14.69
C VAL A 395 14.95 21.10 -15.66
N ILE A 396 13.65 21.01 -15.40
CA ILE A 396 12.62 21.71 -16.18
C ILE A 396 12.74 23.21 -15.94
N GLU A 397 12.76 23.95 -17.03
CA GLU A 397 12.73 25.41 -17.02
C GLU A 397 11.32 25.90 -17.35
N PRO A 398 10.65 26.62 -16.45
CA PRO A 398 9.48 27.40 -16.85
C PRO A 398 9.94 28.42 -17.90
N MET A 399 9.32 28.44 -19.07
CA MET A 399 9.64 29.39 -20.14
C MET A 399 8.37 29.87 -20.83
N ILE A 400 8.32 31.16 -21.16
CA ILE A 400 7.23 31.71 -21.98
C ILE A 400 7.44 31.32 -23.44
N LYS A 401 6.49 30.57 -24.00
CA LYS A 401 6.48 30.11 -25.38
C LYS A 401 5.12 30.34 -26.02
N GLU A 402 5.13 30.65 -27.31
CA GLU A 402 3.92 30.64 -28.12
C GLU A 402 3.62 29.20 -28.54
N GLN A 403 2.46 28.67 -28.17
CA GLN A 403 2.06 27.28 -28.42
C GLN A 403 0.58 27.19 -28.78
N TRP A 404 0.15 26.05 -29.31
CA TRP A 404 -1.26 25.72 -29.51
C TRP A 404 -1.84 25.09 -28.24
N PHE A 405 -3.00 25.58 -27.82
CA PHE A 405 -3.70 25.14 -26.62
C PHE A 405 -5.15 24.78 -26.93
N MET A 406 -5.74 23.94 -26.08
CA MET A 406 -7.17 23.64 -26.10
C MET A 406 -7.81 24.05 -24.78
N HIS A 407 -8.91 24.79 -24.85
CA HIS A 407 -9.77 25.06 -23.70
C HIS A 407 -10.39 23.75 -23.21
N CYS A 408 -10.20 23.43 -21.93
CA CYS A 408 -10.75 22.23 -21.31
C CYS A 408 -11.80 22.54 -20.24
N ASP A 409 -12.02 23.81 -19.89
CA ASP A 409 -12.82 24.19 -18.71
C ASP A 409 -14.26 23.66 -18.77
N GLN A 410 -15.01 24.05 -19.81
CA GLN A 410 -16.40 23.62 -19.99
C GLN A 410 -16.51 22.10 -20.21
N ILE A 411 -15.56 21.51 -20.95
CA ILE A 411 -15.58 20.08 -21.24
C ILE A 411 -15.32 19.27 -19.97
N ASN A 412 -14.38 19.71 -19.13
CA ASN A 412 -14.10 19.10 -17.85
C ASN A 412 -15.33 19.20 -16.92
N ASP A 413 -16.02 20.35 -16.90
CA ASP A 413 -17.27 20.51 -16.13
C ASP A 413 -18.38 19.57 -16.63
N ASP A 414 -18.50 19.33 -17.93
CA ASP A 414 -19.46 18.38 -18.50
C ASP A 414 -19.11 16.92 -18.15
N ILE A 415 -17.82 16.56 -18.11
CA ILE A 415 -17.35 15.24 -17.66
C ILE A 415 -17.62 15.06 -16.17
N LEU A 416 -17.30 16.06 -15.34
CA LEU A 416 -17.58 16.06 -13.91
C LEU A 416 -19.09 15.88 -13.65
N ARG A 417 -19.94 16.55 -14.42
CA ARG A 417 -21.40 16.37 -14.35
C ARG A 417 -21.80 14.94 -14.71
N ALA A 418 -21.25 14.38 -15.80
CA ALA A 418 -21.56 13.01 -16.21
C ALA A 418 -21.12 11.93 -15.20
N LEU A 419 -20.00 12.16 -14.49
CA LEU A 419 -19.58 11.31 -13.36
C LEU A 419 -20.58 11.42 -12.20
N SER A 420 -21.00 12.64 -11.84
CA SER A 420 -21.98 12.86 -10.77
C SER A 420 -23.37 12.26 -11.07
N GLU A 421 -23.77 12.29 -12.33
CA GLU A 421 -25.05 11.75 -12.83
C GLU A 421 -24.98 10.24 -13.13
N GLN A 422 -23.85 9.56 -12.88
CA GLN A 422 -23.64 8.13 -13.18
C GLN A 422 -23.84 7.75 -14.65
N LYS A 423 -23.70 8.72 -15.57
CA LYS A 423 -23.61 8.44 -17.02
C LYS A 423 -22.29 7.77 -17.38
N VAL A 424 -21.26 8.03 -16.59
CA VAL A 424 -19.96 7.36 -16.66
C VAL A 424 -19.67 6.75 -15.29
N ASN A 425 -19.59 5.43 -15.23
CA ASN A 425 -19.36 4.65 -14.03
C ASN A 425 -17.92 4.16 -13.99
N ILE A 426 -17.22 4.41 -12.88
CA ILE A 426 -15.85 3.95 -12.66
C ILE A 426 -15.85 2.84 -11.61
N SER A 427 -15.26 1.69 -11.94
CA SER A 427 -15.09 0.56 -11.05
C SER A 427 -13.61 0.21 -10.91
N PRO A 428 -13.04 0.21 -9.69
CA PRO A 428 -13.65 0.63 -8.42
C PRO A 428 -13.93 2.13 -8.28
N ILE A 429 -14.94 2.47 -7.47
CA ILE A 429 -15.44 3.84 -7.29
C ILE A 429 -14.40 4.83 -6.71
N PHE A 430 -13.42 4.36 -5.93
CA PHE A 430 -12.43 5.25 -5.32
C PHE A 430 -11.51 5.95 -6.36
N PHE A 431 -11.41 5.41 -7.58
CA PHE A 431 -10.69 6.07 -8.67
C PHE A 431 -11.42 7.29 -9.24
N GLN A 432 -12.72 7.45 -8.97
CA GLN A 432 -13.48 8.62 -9.40
C GLN A 432 -12.88 9.91 -8.83
N SER A 433 -12.54 9.92 -7.54
CA SER A 433 -11.90 11.08 -6.88
C SER A 433 -10.59 11.52 -7.56
N HIS A 434 -9.77 10.56 -8.03
CA HIS A 434 -8.53 10.84 -8.73
C HIS A 434 -8.78 11.48 -10.11
N LEU A 435 -9.84 11.05 -10.81
CA LEU A 435 -10.23 11.65 -12.07
C LEU A 435 -10.81 13.06 -11.85
N GLU A 436 -11.63 13.25 -10.82
CA GLU A 436 -12.20 14.56 -10.47
C GLU A 436 -11.11 15.58 -10.12
N GLU A 437 -10.12 15.19 -9.30
CA GLU A 437 -8.97 16.05 -8.98
C GLU A 437 -8.20 16.45 -10.25
N TRP A 438 -8.02 15.51 -11.18
CA TRP A 438 -7.34 15.79 -12.44
C TRP A 438 -8.13 16.78 -13.32
N LEU A 439 -9.45 16.60 -13.43
CA LEU A 439 -10.33 17.47 -14.21
C LEU A 439 -10.44 18.89 -13.63
N ASN A 440 -10.30 19.05 -12.32
CA ASN A 440 -10.39 20.34 -11.62
C ASN A 440 -9.21 21.30 -11.85
N ARG A 441 -8.09 20.87 -12.45
CA ARG A 441 -6.92 21.74 -12.67
C ARG A 441 -7.20 22.90 -13.66
N ARG A 442 -8.22 22.81 -14.52
CA ARG A 442 -8.73 23.89 -15.40
C ARG A 442 -7.66 24.64 -16.22
N GLU A 443 -6.51 24.03 -16.45
CA GLU A 443 -5.46 24.60 -17.29
C GLU A 443 -5.68 24.21 -18.75
N PRO A 444 -5.50 25.12 -19.72
CA PRO A 444 -5.56 24.77 -21.13
C PRO A 444 -4.54 23.70 -21.50
N TRP A 445 -4.97 22.71 -22.28
CA TRP A 445 -4.11 21.62 -22.71
C TRP A 445 -3.15 22.09 -23.82
N CYS A 446 -1.86 22.15 -23.52
CA CYS A 446 -0.83 22.42 -24.52
C CYS A 446 -0.71 21.26 -25.52
N LEU A 447 -1.12 21.51 -26.77
CA LEU A 447 -1.13 20.54 -27.87
C LEU A 447 0.21 20.50 -28.62
N SER A 448 1.01 21.57 -28.58
CA SER A 448 2.28 21.64 -29.33
C SER A 448 3.42 20.86 -28.67
N ARG A 449 4.22 20.17 -29.48
CA ARG A 449 5.52 19.59 -29.13
C ARG A 449 6.55 19.84 -30.23
N GLN A 450 7.78 20.20 -29.87
CA GLN A 450 8.85 20.53 -30.81
C GLN A 450 9.63 19.26 -31.21
N LEU A 451 8.97 18.33 -31.88
CA LEU A 451 9.51 17.02 -32.24
C LEU A 451 9.55 16.80 -33.76
N ASP A 452 10.32 15.79 -34.16
CA ASP A 452 10.33 15.33 -35.54
C ASP A 452 9.30 14.21 -35.78
N TRP A 453 9.13 13.33 -34.79
CA TRP A 453 8.20 12.21 -34.81
C TRP A 453 6.86 12.55 -34.18
N GLY A 454 5.77 12.45 -34.95
CA GLY A 454 4.40 12.73 -34.51
C GLY A 454 3.54 13.37 -35.60
N HIS A 455 2.26 13.59 -35.29
CA HIS A 455 1.31 14.26 -36.20
C HIS A 455 1.63 15.74 -36.32
N ARG A 456 1.92 16.24 -37.53
CA ARG A 456 2.12 17.68 -37.74
C ARG A 456 0.80 18.43 -37.52
N ILE A 457 0.86 19.57 -36.83
CA ILE A 457 -0.33 20.40 -36.64
C ILE A 457 -0.87 20.86 -38.01
N PRO A 458 -2.17 20.67 -38.32
CA PRO A 458 -2.77 21.03 -39.61
C PRO A 458 -3.08 22.55 -39.68
N ALA A 459 -2.04 23.36 -39.47
CA ALA A 459 -2.07 24.81 -39.57
C ALA A 459 -0.99 25.28 -40.56
N TYR A 460 -1.32 26.24 -41.43
CA TYR A 460 -0.47 26.70 -42.52
C TYR A 460 -0.37 28.22 -42.55
N ARG A 461 0.76 28.77 -42.96
CA ARG A 461 0.95 30.22 -43.16
C ARG A 461 1.91 30.51 -44.32
N ILE A 462 1.88 31.72 -44.86
CA ILE A 462 2.75 32.13 -45.98
C ILE A 462 4.17 32.43 -45.46
N ASP A 463 4.25 33.28 -44.44
CA ASP A 463 5.48 33.74 -43.80
C ASP A 463 5.31 33.83 -42.28
N LYS A 464 6.32 34.34 -41.57
CA LYS A 464 6.29 34.40 -40.10
C LYS A 464 5.29 35.42 -39.55
N GLU A 465 4.86 36.39 -40.35
CA GLU A 465 4.00 37.52 -39.94
C GLU A 465 2.54 37.28 -40.30
N SER A 466 2.26 36.39 -41.27
CA SER A 466 0.91 36.00 -41.66
C SER A 466 0.21 35.12 -40.63
N ASP A 467 -1.12 35.31 -40.52
CA ASP A 467 -2.01 34.50 -39.69
C ASP A 467 -2.01 33.02 -40.11
N TRP A 468 -2.25 32.15 -39.13
CA TRP A 468 -2.42 30.72 -39.37
C TRP A 468 -3.76 30.40 -40.02
N ILE A 469 -3.73 29.54 -41.03
CA ILE A 469 -4.89 28.96 -41.70
C ILE A 469 -4.95 27.49 -41.32
N VAL A 470 -5.96 27.14 -40.53
CA VAL A 470 -6.20 25.75 -40.13
C VAL A 470 -7.05 25.05 -41.18
N ALA A 471 -6.54 23.95 -41.72
CA ALA A 471 -7.23 23.10 -42.69
C ALA A 471 -6.67 21.67 -42.67
N PRO A 472 -7.45 20.63 -42.97
CA PRO A 472 -6.99 19.24 -42.97
C PRO A 472 -5.79 18.95 -43.88
N THR A 473 -5.67 19.68 -44.99
CA THR A 473 -4.64 19.51 -46.01
C THR A 473 -4.09 20.86 -46.49
N LYS A 474 -2.91 20.86 -47.11
CA LYS A 474 -2.28 22.07 -47.65
C LYS A 474 -3.09 22.67 -48.80
N GLU A 475 -3.74 21.82 -49.58
CA GLU A 475 -4.60 22.15 -50.70
C GLU A 475 -5.86 22.88 -50.20
N GLU A 476 -6.51 22.38 -49.15
CA GLU A 476 -7.65 23.04 -48.53
C GLU A 476 -7.27 24.38 -47.87
N ALA A 477 -6.07 24.47 -47.29
CA ALA A 477 -5.55 25.74 -46.77
C ALA A 477 -5.34 26.77 -47.88
N ALA A 478 -4.79 26.34 -49.03
CA ALA A 478 -4.62 27.21 -50.20
C ALA A 478 -5.97 27.71 -50.73
N LEU A 479 -6.98 26.83 -50.81
CA LEU A 479 -8.35 27.21 -51.19
C LEU A 479 -8.98 28.20 -50.22
N LYS A 480 -8.81 28.01 -48.89
CA LYS A 480 -9.26 28.98 -47.87
C LYS A 480 -8.57 30.34 -48.02
N LEU A 481 -7.28 30.35 -48.36
CA LEU A 481 -6.52 31.59 -48.57
C LEU A 481 -7.02 32.36 -49.80
N VAL A 482 -7.20 31.67 -50.94
CA VAL A 482 -7.77 32.25 -52.16
C VAL A 482 -9.17 32.83 -51.93
N LYS A 483 -10.01 32.16 -51.12
CA LYS A 483 -11.34 32.67 -50.75
C LYS A 483 -11.31 33.91 -49.86
N LYS A 484 -10.33 34.04 -48.95
CA LYS A 484 -10.17 35.20 -48.06
C LYS A 484 -9.54 36.41 -48.78
N GLN A 485 -8.56 36.16 -49.64
CA GLN A 485 -7.89 37.19 -50.44
C GLN A 485 -8.41 37.16 -51.89
N PHE A 486 -9.66 37.60 -52.10
CA PHE A 486 -10.07 38.02 -53.44
C PHE A 486 -9.09 39.12 -53.91
N SER A 487 -8.44 38.89 -55.07
CA SER A 487 -7.85 39.92 -55.95
C SER A 487 -6.33 40.14 -55.99
N ASN A 488 -5.44 39.24 -55.57
CA ASN A 488 -4.02 39.36 -55.93
C ASN A 488 -3.42 38.02 -56.36
N GLY A 489 -3.27 37.80 -57.67
CA GLY A 489 -2.68 36.61 -58.30
C GLY A 489 -1.18 36.40 -58.05
N LYS A 490 -0.72 36.57 -56.81
CA LYS A 490 0.64 36.22 -56.40
C LYS A 490 0.69 34.72 -56.10
N GLU A 491 1.66 34.02 -56.69
CA GLU A 491 2.03 32.69 -56.20
C GLU A 491 2.48 32.78 -54.74
N PHE A 492 1.85 32.01 -53.86
CA PHE A 492 2.21 31.90 -52.45
C PHE A 492 2.62 30.47 -52.13
N SER A 493 3.63 30.30 -51.26
CA SER A 493 4.06 29.00 -50.78
C SER A 493 3.65 28.82 -49.33
N LEU A 494 2.67 27.95 -49.08
CA LEU A 494 2.22 27.63 -47.73
C LEU A 494 3.23 26.74 -47.01
N LYS A 495 3.60 27.15 -45.80
CA LYS A 495 4.41 26.39 -44.85
C LYS A 495 3.53 25.88 -43.72
N GLN A 496 3.53 24.57 -43.52
CA GLN A 496 2.85 23.95 -42.38
C GLN A 496 3.58 24.28 -41.07
N GLU A 497 2.83 24.31 -39.98
CA GLU A 497 3.36 24.36 -38.62
C GLU A 497 4.38 23.23 -38.41
N LYS A 498 5.51 23.61 -37.81
CA LYS A 498 6.62 22.70 -37.57
C LYS A 498 6.42 21.88 -36.31
N ASP A 499 5.58 22.31 -35.38
CA ASP A 499 5.29 21.52 -34.19
C ASP A 499 4.45 20.28 -34.53
N VAL A 500 4.57 19.25 -33.70
CA VAL A 500 3.69 18.09 -33.72
C VAL A 500 2.67 18.16 -32.59
N LEU A 501 1.54 17.51 -32.78
CA LEU A 501 0.51 17.34 -31.76
C LEU A 501 1.02 16.43 -30.64
N ASP A 502 0.58 16.75 -29.43
CA ASP A 502 0.70 15.88 -28.26
C ASP A 502 0.13 14.49 -28.60
N THR A 503 0.88 13.44 -28.27
CA THR A 503 0.51 12.05 -28.60
C THR A 503 -0.88 11.69 -28.10
N TRP A 504 -1.25 12.22 -26.93
CA TRP A 504 -2.55 11.98 -26.31
C TRP A 504 -3.71 12.55 -27.12
N PHE A 505 -3.49 13.57 -27.95
CA PHE A 505 -4.51 14.09 -28.86
C PHE A 505 -4.95 13.01 -29.85
N ALA A 506 -3.99 12.37 -30.53
CA ALA A 506 -4.31 11.27 -31.44
C ALA A 506 -4.86 10.05 -30.69
N SER A 507 -4.25 9.67 -29.57
CA SER A 507 -4.70 8.52 -28.78
C SER A 507 -6.10 8.70 -28.20
N SER A 508 -6.57 9.93 -27.95
CA SER A 508 -7.94 10.18 -27.47
C SER A 508 -9.03 9.81 -28.47
N LEU A 509 -8.69 9.81 -29.78
CA LEU A 509 -9.64 9.55 -30.86
C LEU A 509 -9.83 8.06 -31.17
N ILE A 510 -9.06 7.18 -30.53
CA ILE A 510 -9.04 5.74 -30.82
C ILE A 510 -10.45 5.13 -30.87
N PRO A 511 -11.32 5.29 -29.84
CA PRO A 511 -12.66 4.71 -29.90
C PRO A 511 -13.47 5.18 -31.12
N LEU A 512 -13.31 6.44 -31.54
CA LEU A 512 -14.01 7.00 -32.70
C LEU A 512 -13.47 6.42 -34.01
N VAL A 513 -12.14 6.47 -34.18
CA VAL A 513 -11.47 6.07 -35.42
C VAL A 513 -11.58 4.56 -35.66
N SER A 514 -11.51 3.75 -34.61
CA SER A 514 -11.67 2.29 -34.69
C SER A 514 -13.03 1.85 -35.26
N PHE A 515 -14.06 2.70 -35.21
CA PHE A 515 -15.39 2.44 -35.80
C PHE A 515 -15.70 3.28 -37.05
N GLY A 516 -14.69 3.89 -37.67
CA GLY A 516 -14.78 4.51 -38.99
C GLY A 516 -15.01 6.02 -39.01
N TRP A 517 -14.97 6.70 -37.86
CA TRP A 517 -14.99 8.16 -37.83
C TRP A 517 -13.68 8.75 -38.41
N PRO A 518 -13.70 9.87 -39.15
CA PRO A 518 -14.85 10.76 -39.45
C PRO A 518 -15.67 10.38 -40.70
N GLU A 519 -15.21 9.42 -41.51
CA GLU A 519 -15.90 9.02 -42.76
C GLU A 519 -17.30 8.46 -42.49
N ASN A 520 -17.46 7.72 -41.39
CA ASN A 520 -18.74 7.22 -40.90
C ASN A 520 -19.19 8.02 -39.67
N SER A 521 -20.34 8.69 -39.79
CA SER A 521 -20.96 9.45 -38.69
C SER A 521 -21.70 8.57 -37.67
N MET A 522 -21.96 7.29 -37.99
CA MET A 522 -22.62 6.36 -37.07
C MET A 522 -21.64 5.92 -35.97
N PHE A 523 -21.70 6.62 -34.84
CA PHE A 523 -20.90 6.28 -33.67
C PHE A 523 -21.42 5.01 -32.97
N LYS A 524 -20.56 3.99 -32.84
CA LYS A 524 -20.85 2.81 -32.02
C LYS A 524 -20.04 2.88 -30.72
N PRO A 525 -20.68 3.11 -29.55
CA PRO A 525 -19.97 3.18 -28.29
C PRO A 525 -19.34 1.82 -27.91
N LEU A 526 -18.22 1.89 -27.21
CA LEU A 526 -17.61 0.75 -26.53
C LEU A 526 -18.53 0.29 -25.40
N SER A 527 -18.62 -1.01 -25.18
CA SER A 527 -19.41 -1.60 -24.09
C SER A 527 -18.81 -1.27 -22.73
N LEU A 528 -17.48 -1.23 -22.65
CA LEU A 528 -16.71 -0.76 -21.51
C LEU A 528 -15.28 -0.40 -21.96
N LEU A 529 -14.58 0.40 -21.16
CA LEU A 529 -13.15 0.61 -21.26
C LEU A 529 -12.47 -0.05 -20.05
N GLU A 530 -11.59 -1.01 -20.30
CA GLU A 530 -10.78 -1.65 -19.28
C GLU A 530 -9.31 -1.22 -19.45
N THR A 531 -8.68 -0.72 -18.39
CA THR A 531 -7.28 -0.28 -18.45
C THR A 531 -6.62 -0.15 -17.06
N GLY A 532 -5.30 0.06 -17.02
CA GLY A 532 -4.58 0.41 -15.81
C GLY A 532 -4.93 1.81 -15.31
N HIS A 533 -5.06 1.98 -14.00
CA HIS A 533 -5.39 3.29 -13.40
C HIS A 533 -4.32 4.37 -13.61
N ASP A 534 -3.10 3.99 -13.97
CA ASP A 534 -1.98 4.92 -14.20
C ASP A 534 -2.18 5.81 -15.43
N ILE A 535 -2.99 5.37 -16.39
CA ILE A 535 -3.35 6.16 -17.58
C ILE A 535 -4.75 6.78 -17.50
N LEU A 536 -5.40 6.76 -16.33
CA LEU A 536 -6.72 7.35 -16.10
C LEU A 536 -6.74 8.85 -16.44
N GLY A 537 -5.84 9.64 -15.82
CA GLY A 537 -5.75 11.07 -16.09
C GLY A 537 -5.21 11.41 -17.49
N PHE A 538 -4.40 10.53 -18.09
CA PHE A 538 -3.72 10.82 -19.35
C PHE A 538 -4.56 10.49 -20.58
N TRP A 539 -5.10 9.27 -20.61
CA TRP A 539 -5.76 8.73 -21.79
C TRP A 539 -7.26 8.74 -21.62
N VAL A 540 -7.76 8.18 -20.51
CA VAL A 540 -9.20 8.04 -20.28
C VAL A 540 -9.86 9.41 -20.18
N ALA A 541 -9.30 10.33 -19.38
CA ALA A 541 -9.81 11.69 -19.27
C ALA A 541 -9.85 12.42 -20.62
N ARG A 542 -8.82 12.21 -21.46
CA ARG A 542 -8.75 12.82 -22.81
C ARG A 542 -9.70 12.17 -23.80
N ILE A 543 -9.99 10.87 -23.68
CA ILE A 543 -11.04 10.22 -24.47
C ILE A 543 -12.42 10.81 -24.14
N LEU A 544 -12.70 11.06 -22.86
CA LEU A 544 -14.00 11.59 -22.41
C LEU A 544 -14.30 12.99 -22.99
N VAL A 545 -13.26 13.78 -23.26
CA VAL A 545 -13.37 15.09 -23.96
C VAL A 545 -14.01 14.94 -25.35
N GLY A 546 -13.85 13.78 -26.01
CA GLY A 546 -14.22 13.55 -27.40
C GLY A 546 -15.64 13.03 -27.68
N ARG A 547 -16.58 13.09 -26.71
CA ARG A 547 -17.98 12.55 -26.71
C ARG A 547 -18.15 11.15 -26.10
N PHE A 548 -18.19 11.05 -24.76
CA PHE A 548 -18.55 9.87 -23.94
C PHE A 548 -18.65 8.52 -24.69
N PRO A 549 -17.53 7.92 -25.12
CA PRO A 549 -17.60 6.78 -26.02
C PRO A 549 -17.92 5.45 -25.35
N PHE A 550 -18.09 5.45 -24.03
CA PHE A 550 -18.45 4.32 -23.18
C PHE A 550 -19.09 4.83 -21.88
N GLU A 551 -19.88 3.97 -21.25
CA GLU A 551 -20.54 4.24 -19.97
C GLU A 551 -19.77 3.66 -18.78
N ASN A 552 -18.98 2.60 -18.98
CA ASN A 552 -18.33 1.87 -17.88
C ASN A 552 -16.81 1.84 -18.06
N ILE A 553 -16.08 2.25 -17.03
CA ILE A 553 -14.62 2.23 -16.95
C ILE A 553 -14.21 1.26 -15.84
N ILE A 554 -13.46 0.23 -16.19
CA ILE A 554 -12.89 -0.73 -15.24
C ILE A 554 -11.40 -0.49 -15.13
N LEU A 555 -10.92 -0.24 -13.92
CA LEU A 555 -9.52 0.08 -13.65
C LEU A 555 -8.86 -1.01 -12.81
N HIS A 556 -7.73 -1.52 -13.30
CA HIS A 556 -6.89 -2.43 -12.54
C HIS A 556 -5.63 -1.75 -11.96
N GLY A 557 -5.04 -2.41 -10.97
CA GLY A 557 -3.86 -1.97 -10.26
C GLY A 557 -2.57 -2.12 -11.05
N LEU A 558 -1.55 -1.38 -10.63
CA LEU A 558 -0.21 -1.45 -11.21
C LEU A 558 0.54 -2.68 -10.69
N ILE A 559 1.01 -3.54 -11.58
CA ILE A 559 1.87 -4.68 -11.19
C ILE A 559 3.23 -4.18 -10.70
N ARG A 560 3.65 -4.72 -9.57
CA ARG A 560 4.97 -4.49 -8.96
C ARG A 560 5.84 -5.73 -9.06
N ASP A 561 7.15 -5.53 -8.95
CA ASP A 561 8.09 -6.65 -8.85
C ASP A 561 7.97 -7.36 -7.47
N SER A 562 8.76 -8.41 -7.26
CA SER A 562 8.80 -9.17 -6.00
C SER A 562 9.23 -8.34 -4.78
N SER A 563 9.83 -7.16 -5.01
CA SER A 563 10.23 -6.18 -3.98
C SER A 563 9.20 -5.06 -3.77
N GLY A 564 8.06 -5.08 -4.47
CA GLY A 564 7.02 -4.04 -4.40
C GLY A 564 7.34 -2.77 -5.20
N LYS A 565 8.42 -2.75 -5.99
CA LYS A 565 8.81 -1.57 -6.79
C LYS A 565 8.04 -1.55 -8.11
N LYS A 566 7.74 -0.34 -8.61
CA LYS A 566 7.20 -0.15 -9.96
C LYS A 566 8.20 -0.72 -10.97
N MET A 567 7.70 -1.53 -11.92
CA MET A 567 8.52 -2.04 -13.02
C MET A 567 8.95 -0.88 -13.93
N SER A 568 10.25 -0.77 -14.20
CA SER A 568 10.79 0.17 -15.18
C SER A 568 11.97 -0.43 -15.92
N LYS A 569 12.09 -0.12 -17.22
CA LYS A 569 13.18 -0.63 -18.06
C LYS A 569 14.55 -0.25 -17.48
N SER A 570 14.69 0.97 -16.96
CA SER A 570 15.92 1.47 -16.32
C SER A 570 16.35 0.73 -15.06
N ARG A 571 15.42 0.08 -14.34
CA ARG A 571 15.73 -0.71 -13.14
C ARG A 571 16.06 -2.17 -13.44
N GLY A 572 15.84 -2.64 -14.67
CA GLY A 572 16.04 -4.05 -15.03
C GLY A 572 15.03 -5.03 -14.43
N ASN A 573 14.00 -4.56 -13.72
CA ASN A 573 12.98 -5.41 -13.09
C ASN A 573 11.75 -5.67 -13.97
N VAL A 574 11.80 -5.29 -15.25
CA VAL A 574 10.73 -5.55 -16.22
C VAL A 574 10.84 -6.98 -16.73
N ILE A 575 9.78 -7.76 -16.55
CA ILE A 575 9.69 -9.14 -17.05
C ILE A 575 8.87 -9.16 -18.34
N ASP A 576 9.44 -9.75 -19.39
CA ASP A 576 8.72 -10.09 -20.61
C ASP A 576 7.77 -11.27 -20.32
N PRO A 577 6.47 -11.18 -20.65
CA PRO A 577 5.55 -12.31 -20.52
C PRO A 577 6.07 -13.60 -21.19
N ASN A 578 6.78 -13.48 -22.31
CA ASN A 578 7.36 -14.63 -23.01
C ASN A 578 8.45 -15.34 -22.20
N ASP A 579 9.17 -14.62 -21.33
CA ASP A 579 10.21 -15.19 -20.48
C ASP A 579 9.60 -16.15 -19.44
N VAL A 580 8.37 -15.89 -18.98
CA VAL A 580 7.61 -16.80 -18.10
C VAL A 580 6.97 -17.94 -18.89
N ILE A 581 6.46 -17.64 -20.10
CA ILE A 581 5.78 -18.64 -20.94
C ILE A 581 6.76 -19.69 -21.46
N ASN A 582 7.89 -19.27 -22.02
CA ASN A 582 8.87 -20.13 -22.68
C ASN A 582 10.05 -20.52 -21.78
N GLY A 583 10.24 -19.79 -20.68
CA GLY A 583 11.44 -19.87 -19.86
C GLY A 583 12.60 -19.10 -20.49
N ILE A 584 13.51 -18.63 -19.65
CA ILE A 584 14.74 -17.94 -20.07
C ILE A 584 15.87 -18.23 -19.09
N SER A 585 17.08 -18.45 -19.61
CA SER A 585 18.28 -18.58 -18.77
C SER A 585 18.79 -17.20 -18.34
N LEU A 586 19.45 -17.16 -17.17
CA LEU A 586 20.10 -15.94 -16.67
C LEU A 586 21.02 -15.29 -17.73
N ASP A 587 21.83 -16.11 -18.43
CA ASP A 587 22.77 -15.61 -19.45
C ASP A 587 22.07 -14.85 -20.58
N LYS A 588 20.93 -15.36 -21.07
CA LYS A 588 20.14 -14.70 -22.12
C LYS A 588 19.46 -13.42 -21.61
N MET A 589 19.09 -13.37 -20.34
CA MET A 589 18.56 -12.15 -19.71
C MET A 589 19.64 -11.06 -19.63
N VAL A 590 20.87 -11.43 -19.23
CA VAL A 590 22.03 -10.51 -19.18
C VAL A 590 22.44 -10.07 -20.59
N GLU A 591 22.45 -10.97 -21.57
CA GLU A 591 22.69 -10.65 -22.98
C GLU A 591 21.68 -9.60 -23.50
N ARG A 592 20.39 -9.80 -23.24
CA ARG A 592 19.33 -8.84 -23.59
C ARG A 592 19.54 -7.48 -22.92
N LEU A 593 19.95 -7.47 -21.66
CA LEU A 593 20.29 -6.23 -20.92
C LEU A 593 21.48 -5.51 -21.55
N ASN A 594 22.50 -6.23 -22.02
CA ASN A 594 23.65 -5.65 -22.73
C ASN A 594 23.24 -4.99 -24.06
N HIS A 595 22.31 -5.60 -24.78
CA HIS A 595 21.73 -5.03 -26.00
C HIS A 595 20.76 -3.87 -25.77
N SER A 596 20.30 -3.64 -24.54
CA SER A 596 19.42 -2.52 -24.20
C SER A 596 20.06 -1.13 -24.41
N VAL A 597 19.19 -0.12 -24.45
CA VAL A 597 19.51 1.30 -24.66
C VAL A 597 19.87 2.02 -23.34
N LEU A 598 19.98 1.28 -22.24
CA LEU A 598 20.32 1.81 -20.92
C LEU A 598 21.77 2.32 -20.85
N SER A 599 22.03 3.25 -19.95
CA SER A 599 23.39 3.70 -19.64
C SER A 599 24.19 2.60 -18.93
N ASN A 600 25.53 2.70 -18.89
CA ASN A 600 26.37 1.66 -18.30
C ASN A 600 26.11 1.48 -16.79
N SER A 601 25.92 2.57 -16.05
CA SER A 601 25.57 2.50 -14.61
C SER A 601 24.19 1.89 -14.37
N GLU A 602 23.20 2.20 -15.23
CA GLU A 602 21.88 1.58 -15.18
C GLU A 602 21.97 0.08 -15.49
N LYS A 603 22.84 -0.34 -16.41
CA LYS A 603 23.05 -1.76 -16.73
C LYS A 603 23.68 -2.52 -15.58
N GLU A 604 24.72 -1.98 -14.96
CA GLU A 604 25.36 -2.62 -13.80
C GLU A 604 24.37 -2.82 -12.66
N PHE A 605 23.56 -1.79 -12.37
CA PHE A 605 22.49 -1.87 -11.38
C PHE A 605 21.42 -2.90 -11.76
N ALA A 606 20.93 -2.84 -13.00
CA ALA A 606 19.93 -3.77 -13.52
C ALA A 606 20.44 -5.22 -13.54
N GLU A 607 21.71 -5.46 -13.87
CA GLU A 607 22.32 -6.79 -13.89
C GLU A 607 22.43 -7.35 -12.48
N ALA A 608 22.86 -6.54 -11.50
CA ALA A 608 22.92 -6.94 -10.10
C ALA A 608 21.54 -7.33 -9.56
N GLU A 609 20.51 -6.53 -9.84
CA GLU A 609 19.13 -6.82 -9.44
C GLU A 609 18.62 -8.10 -10.12
N LEU A 610 18.89 -8.26 -11.43
CA LEU A 610 18.46 -9.41 -12.22
C LEU A 610 19.10 -10.72 -11.74
N ARG A 611 20.41 -10.71 -11.44
CA ARG A 611 21.13 -11.85 -10.86
C ARG A 611 20.61 -12.20 -9.45
N SER A 612 20.22 -11.19 -8.68
CA SER A 612 19.64 -11.40 -7.35
C SER A 612 18.23 -11.99 -7.40
N GLN A 613 17.39 -11.52 -8.32
CA GLN A 613 15.99 -11.94 -8.41
C GLN A 613 15.82 -13.29 -9.15
N PHE A 614 16.61 -13.52 -10.20
CA PHE A 614 16.50 -14.70 -11.06
C PHE A 614 17.85 -15.45 -11.18
N PRO A 615 18.43 -15.97 -10.08
CA PRO A 615 19.76 -16.58 -10.08
C PRO A 615 19.89 -17.78 -11.03
N TYR A 616 18.79 -18.46 -11.34
CA TYR A 616 18.72 -19.60 -12.26
C TYR A 616 17.91 -19.29 -13.53
N GLY A 617 17.59 -18.02 -13.79
CA GLY A 617 16.63 -17.62 -14.80
C GLY A 617 15.18 -17.93 -14.40
N ILE A 618 14.29 -17.98 -15.40
CA ILE A 618 12.86 -18.26 -15.23
C ILE A 618 12.54 -19.59 -15.89
N GLU A 619 11.91 -20.50 -15.15
CA GLU A 619 11.46 -21.79 -15.67
C GLU A 619 10.24 -21.64 -16.59
N LYS A 620 10.16 -22.49 -17.61
CA LYS A 620 9.03 -22.55 -18.54
C LYS A 620 7.73 -22.95 -17.80
N CYS A 621 6.79 -22.01 -17.68
CA CYS A 621 5.51 -22.26 -17.02
C CYS A 621 4.33 -22.36 -18.00
N GLY A 622 4.42 -21.73 -19.16
CA GLY A 622 3.33 -21.66 -20.14
C GLY A 622 2.34 -20.50 -19.89
N PRO A 623 1.44 -20.24 -20.87
CA PRO A 623 0.56 -19.08 -20.85
C PRO A 623 -0.50 -19.14 -19.75
N ASP A 624 -1.15 -20.29 -19.54
CA ASP A 624 -2.18 -20.43 -18.51
C ASP A 624 -1.63 -20.31 -17.09
N ALA A 625 -0.40 -20.79 -16.87
CA ALA A 625 0.27 -20.62 -15.58
C ALA A 625 0.56 -19.14 -15.29
N LEU A 626 0.94 -18.36 -16.31
CA LEU A 626 1.09 -16.91 -16.18
C LEU A 626 -0.26 -16.23 -15.93
N ARG A 627 -1.31 -16.57 -16.69
CA ARG A 627 -2.67 -16.03 -16.49
C ARG A 627 -3.22 -16.34 -15.10
N PHE A 628 -2.99 -17.57 -14.62
CA PHE A 628 -3.27 -17.99 -13.25
C PHE A 628 -2.56 -17.06 -12.25
N ALA A 629 -1.27 -16.80 -12.45
CA ALA A 629 -0.48 -15.96 -11.55
C ALA A 629 -1.01 -14.51 -11.50
N LEU A 630 -1.35 -13.95 -12.67
CA LEU A 630 -1.86 -12.58 -12.81
C LEU A 630 -3.23 -12.38 -12.13
N LEU A 631 -4.09 -13.41 -12.11
CA LEU A 631 -5.43 -13.34 -11.51
C LEU A 631 -5.50 -13.84 -10.06
N ARG A 632 -4.39 -14.32 -9.48
CA ARG A 632 -4.39 -14.88 -8.11
C ARG A 632 -4.49 -13.82 -7.01
N HIS A 633 -4.31 -12.55 -7.37
CA HIS A 633 -4.32 -11.41 -6.44
C HIS A 633 -5.43 -10.43 -6.76
N ASN A 634 -5.71 -9.51 -5.83
CA ASN A 634 -6.70 -8.47 -6.06
C ASN A 634 -6.21 -7.50 -7.15
N VAL A 635 -6.70 -7.69 -8.38
CA VAL A 635 -6.36 -6.85 -9.52
C VAL A 635 -7.03 -5.47 -9.46
N THR A 636 -8.04 -5.27 -8.61
CA THR A 636 -8.74 -3.97 -8.46
C THR A 636 -8.14 -3.09 -7.36
N GLY A 637 -7.05 -3.51 -6.72
CA GLY A 637 -6.28 -2.66 -5.81
C GLY A 637 -5.48 -1.58 -6.57
N LEU A 638 -4.88 -0.63 -5.85
CA LEU A 638 -3.93 0.33 -6.45
C LEU A 638 -2.66 -0.37 -6.96
N GLU A 639 -2.17 -1.35 -6.21
CA GLU A 639 -0.94 -2.07 -6.52
C GLU A 639 -1.18 -3.58 -6.47
N VAL A 640 -0.60 -4.29 -7.44
CA VAL A 640 -0.65 -5.75 -7.57
C VAL A 640 0.74 -6.30 -7.27
N ASN A 641 1.00 -6.59 -5.99
CA ASN A 641 2.26 -7.18 -5.51
C ASN A 641 2.21 -8.70 -5.66
N VAL A 642 2.88 -9.22 -6.67
CA VAL A 642 2.86 -10.66 -6.99
C VAL A 642 4.27 -11.13 -7.34
N ASP A 643 4.72 -12.18 -6.66
CA ASP A 643 5.82 -13.00 -7.17
C ASP A 643 5.28 -13.83 -8.34
N ILE A 644 5.36 -13.26 -9.53
CA ILE A 644 4.78 -13.84 -10.73
C ILE A 644 5.45 -15.17 -11.08
N VAL A 645 6.74 -15.34 -10.77
CA VAL A 645 7.46 -16.59 -11.08
C VAL A 645 6.99 -17.71 -10.16
N GLU A 646 6.97 -17.49 -8.85
CA GLU A 646 6.51 -18.53 -7.91
C GLU A 646 5.01 -18.82 -8.09
N LYS A 647 4.19 -17.81 -8.36
CA LYS A 647 2.77 -18.01 -8.65
C LYS A 647 2.50 -18.69 -9.98
N SER A 648 3.36 -18.50 -10.98
CA SER A 648 3.28 -19.28 -12.23
C SER A 648 3.63 -20.74 -11.98
N LYS A 649 4.59 -21.05 -11.10
CA LYS A 649 4.87 -22.44 -10.68
C LYS A 649 3.68 -23.08 -9.96
N GLU A 650 2.97 -22.33 -9.12
CA GLU A 650 1.69 -22.76 -8.52
C GLU A 650 0.64 -23.05 -9.60
N GLY A 651 0.51 -22.16 -10.59
CA GLY A 651 -0.38 -22.35 -11.74
C GLY A 651 -0.04 -23.60 -12.55
N LEU A 652 1.24 -23.89 -12.79
CA LEU A 652 1.68 -25.11 -13.47
C LEU A 652 1.33 -26.38 -12.67
N ARG A 653 1.48 -26.36 -11.34
CA ARG A 653 1.03 -27.46 -10.47
C ARG A 653 -0.48 -27.64 -10.52
N PHE A 654 -1.24 -26.54 -10.64
CA PHE A 654 -2.68 -26.59 -10.84
C PHE A 654 -3.05 -27.19 -12.20
N CYS A 655 -2.35 -26.84 -13.29
CA CYS A 655 -2.50 -27.52 -14.59
C CYS A 655 -2.29 -29.03 -14.48
N ASN A 656 -1.25 -29.46 -13.77
CA ASN A 656 -1.02 -30.89 -13.52
C ASN A 656 -2.12 -31.52 -12.64
N LYS A 657 -2.73 -30.76 -11.72
CA LYS A 657 -3.86 -31.23 -10.92
C LYS A 657 -5.12 -31.44 -11.77
N LEU A 658 -5.40 -30.53 -12.70
CA LEU A 658 -6.47 -30.67 -13.69
C LEU A 658 -6.26 -31.90 -14.59
N TRP A 659 -5.02 -32.10 -15.05
CA TRP A 659 -4.65 -33.28 -15.82
C TRP A 659 -4.94 -34.58 -15.05
N ASN A 660 -4.55 -34.65 -13.78
CA ASN A 660 -4.83 -35.80 -12.92
C ASN A 660 -6.33 -35.97 -12.61
N LEU A 661 -7.10 -34.88 -12.56
CA LEU A 661 -8.56 -34.94 -12.42
C LEU A 661 -9.20 -35.61 -13.64
N CYS A 662 -8.77 -35.27 -14.86
CA CYS A 662 -9.27 -35.90 -16.08
C CYS A 662 -8.88 -37.38 -16.17
N LEU A 663 -7.62 -37.72 -15.84
CA LEU A 663 -7.17 -39.12 -15.73
C LEU A 663 -7.99 -39.92 -14.70
N TYR A 664 -8.34 -39.30 -13.58
CA TYR A 664 -9.22 -39.91 -12.59
C TYR A 664 -10.63 -40.13 -13.15
N ALA A 665 -11.18 -39.14 -13.85
CA ALA A 665 -12.50 -39.24 -14.47
C ALA A 665 -12.57 -40.35 -15.52
N GLU A 666 -11.56 -40.47 -16.38
CA GLU A 666 -11.40 -41.56 -17.34
C GLU A 666 -11.38 -42.92 -16.66
N LYS A 667 -10.62 -43.04 -15.56
CA LYS A 667 -10.56 -44.29 -14.79
C LYS A 667 -11.92 -44.67 -14.22
N VAL A 668 -12.71 -43.70 -13.74
CA VAL A 668 -14.08 -43.94 -13.26
C VAL A 668 -14.98 -44.35 -14.42
N TRP A 669 -14.94 -43.66 -15.56
CA TRP A 669 -15.77 -44.00 -16.72
C TRP A 669 -15.41 -45.34 -17.37
N PHE A 670 -14.14 -45.75 -17.31
CA PHE A 670 -13.71 -47.06 -17.77
C PHE A 670 -14.26 -48.20 -16.89
N LEU A 671 -14.30 -47.99 -15.58
CA LEU A 671 -14.80 -48.98 -14.62
C LEU A 671 -16.32 -48.95 -14.44
N ALA A 672 -16.99 -47.87 -14.84
CA ALA A 672 -18.43 -47.74 -14.80
C ALA A 672 -19.08 -48.52 -15.97
N PRO A 673 -19.96 -49.50 -15.71
CA PRO A 673 -20.71 -50.16 -16.77
C PRO A 673 -21.63 -49.18 -17.52
N GLN A 674 -21.90 -49.45 -18.81
CA GLN A 674 -22.86 -48.70 -19.63
C GLN A 674 -24.30 -49.00 -19.16
N VAL A 675 -24.71 -48.47 -18.01
CA VAL A 675 -26.06 -48.68 -17.47
C VAL A 675 -27.00 -47.62 -18.04
N THR A 676 -28.02 -48.06 -18.76
CA THR A 676 -29.02 -47.24 -19.46
C THR A 676 -30.15 -46.70 -18.56
N ASN A 677 -30.13 -46.97 -17.25
CA ASN A 677 -31.23 -46.60 -16.36
C ASN A 677 -30.73 -46.28 -14.93
N THR A 678 -30.24 -45.06 -14.69
CA THR A 678 -29.93 -44.59 -13.34
C THR A 678 -31.13 -43.85 -12.75
N LYS A 679 -31.77 -44.47 -11.75
CA LYS A 679 -32.66 -43.77 -10.81
C LYS A 679 -31.87 -42.62 -10.17
N GLY A 680 -32.53 -41.49 -9.93
CA GLY A 680 -31.91 -40.20 -9.57
C GLY A 680 -30.89 -40.23 -8.42
N LEU A 681 -30.07 -39.17 -8.36
CA LEU A 681 -28.96 -38.98 -7.42
C LEU A 681 -29.29 -39.44 -5.99
N SER A 682 -28.61 -40.49 -5.54
CA SER A 682 -28.87 -41.15 -4.25
C SER A 682 -28.21 -40.42 -3.07
N LEU A 683 -27.00 -39.88 -3.26
CA LEU A 683 -26.18 -39.32 -2.18
C LEU A 683 -26.22 -37.79 -2.09
N LEU A 684 -26.28 -37.28 -0.86
CA LEU A 684 -26.22 -35.85 -0.55
C LEU A 684 -24.92 -35.20 -1.05
N THR A 685 -23.81 -35.95 -1.15
CA THR A 685 -22.53 -35.46 -1.69
C THR A 685 -22.63 -35.05 -3.16
N ASP A 686 -23.45 -35.75 -3.95
CA ASP A 686 -23.58 -35.47 -5.38
C ASP A 686 -24.50 -34.28 -5.64
N LYS A 687 -25.57 -34.15 -4.84
CA LYS A 687 -26.40 -32.94 -4.82
C LYS A 687 -25.58 -31.73 -4.38
N TRP A 688 -24.72 -31.92 -3.37
CA TRP A 688 -23.84 -30.87 -2.88
C TRP A 688 -22.85 -30.38 -3.94
N ILE A 689 -22.16 -31.28 -4.67
CA ILE A 689 -21.19 -30.82 -5.69
C ILE A 689 -21.87 -30.09 -6.85
N LYS A 690 -23.09 -30.48 -7.23
CA LYS A 690 -23.90 -29.74 -8.22
C LYS A 690 -24.34 -28.37 -7.71
N SER A 691 -24.76 -28.27 -6.45
CA SER A 691 -25.04 -26.98 -5.80
C SER A 691 -23.81 -26.09 -5.80
N ARG A 692 -22.65 -26.61 -5.40
CA ARG A 692 -21.37 -25.87 -5.39
C ARG A 692 -20.97 -25.38 -6.78
N LEU A 693 -21.20 -26.19 -7.81
CA LEU A 693 -20.99 -25.79 -9.20
C LEU A 693 -21.90 -24.62 -9.59
N ALA A 694 -23.20 -24.69 -9.28
CA ALA A 694 -24.16 -23.63 -9.55
C ALA A 694 -23.82 -22.32 -8.80
N THR A 695 -23.44 -22.43 -7.52
CA THR A 695 -22.92 -21.30 -6.73
C THR A 695 -21.68 -20.67 -7.38
N THR A 696 -20.77 -21.49 -7.92
CA THR A 696 -19.59 -21.00 -8.65
C THR A 696 -19.97 -20.26 -9.93
N PHE A 697 -20.94 -20.75 -10.70
CA PHE A 697 -21.47 -20.04 -11.88
C PHE A 697 -22.00 -18.65 -11.52
N ASN A 698 -22.83 -18.57 -10.47
CA ASN A 698 -23.38 -17.31 -10.00
C ASN A 698 -22.30 -16.34 -9.51
N ALA A 699 -21.26 -16.83 -8.83
CA ALA A 699 -20.12 -16.00 -8.43
C ALA A 699 -19.35 -15.44 -9.64
N VAL A 700 -19.09 -16.25 -10.67
CA VAL A 700 -18.44 -15.79 -11.90
C VAL A 700 -19.29 -14.73 -12.60
N ARG A 701 -20.59 -14.99 -12.77
CA ARG A 701 -21.54 -14.05 -13.41
C ARG A 701 -21.59 -12.70 -12.69
N CYS A 702 -21.61 -12.70 -11.35
CA CYS A 702 -21.70 -11.47 -10.56
C CYS A 702 -20.39 -10.69 -10.48
N SER A 703 -19.24 -11.37 -10.53
CA SER A 703 -17.94 -10.75 -10.27
C SER A 703 -17.07 -10.53 -11.51
N LEU A 704 -17.32 -11.18 -12.65
CA LEU A 704 -16.36 -11.14 -13.76
C LEU A 704 -16.15 -9.72 -14.31
N SER A 705 -17.20 -8.92 -14.46
CA SER A 705 -17.10 -7.56 -15.01
C SER A 705 -16.39 -6.59 -14.07
N SER A 706 -16.63 -6.69 -12.76
CA SER A 706 -16.10 -5.74 -11.77
C SER A 706 -14.82 -6.20 -11.08
N ALA A 707 -14.69 -7.51 -10.83
CA ALA A 707 -13.60 -8.15 -10.10
C ALA A 707 -13.24 -9.53 -10.70
N PRO A 708 -12.56 -9.57 -11.87
CA PRO A 708 -12.18 -10.81 -12.57
C PRO A 708 -11.41 -11.82 -11.69
N HIS A 709 -10.59 -11.32 -10.76
CA HIS A 709 -9.83 -12.15 -9.82
C HIS A 709 -10.71 -12.92 -8.83
N LEU A 710 -11.85 -12.37 -8.41
CA LEU A 710 -12.80 -13.07 -7.54
C LEU A 710 -13.56 -14.15 -8.32
N ALA A 711 -13.95 -13.85 -9.55
CA ALA A 711 -14.54 -14.82 -10.45
C ALA A 711 -13.58 -16.01 -10.68
N PHE A 712 -12.31 -15.73 -10.97
CA PHE A 712 -11.27 -16.76 -11.07
C PHE A 712 -11.08 -17.54 -9.75
N SER A 713 -11.03 -16.84 -8.61
CA SER A 713 -10.85 -17.48 -7.30
C SER A 713 -12.02 -18.41 -6.94
N ALA A 714 -13.24 -18.09 -7.35
CA ALA A 714 -14.40 -18.96 -7.18
C ALA A 714 -14.22 -20.28 -7.94
N VAL A 715 -13.88 -20.21 -9.24
CA VAL A 715 -13.62 -21.39 -10.08
C VAL A 715 -12.45 -22.22 -9.53
N TYR A 716 -11.33 -21.57 -9.22
CA TYR A 716 -10.16 -22.24 -8.66
C TYR A 716 -10.46 -22.96 -7.33
N THR A 717 -11.16 -22.29 -6.42
CA THR A 717 -11.50 -22.86 -5.10
C THR A 717 -12.43 -24.05 -5.24
N PHE A 718 -13.44 -23.94 -6.11
CA PHE A 718 -14.35 -25.04 -6.43
C PHE A 718 -13.59 -26.25 -6.97
N ILE A 719 -12.74 -26.08 -7.98
CA ILE A 719 -11.99 -27.19 -8.58
C ILE A 719 -11.06 -27.84 -7.54
N LEU A 720 -10.29 -27.03 -6.79
CA LEU A 720 -9.27 -27.56 -5.89
C LEU A 720 -9.85 -28.15 -4.60
N SER A 721 -10.85 -27.51 -4.01
CA SER A 721 -11.35 -27.84 -2.67
C SER A 721 -12.60 -28.69 -2.71
N ASP A 722 -13.48 -28.49 -3.70
CA ASP A 722 -14.79 -29.14 -3.74
C ASP A 722 -14.77 -30.35 -4.71
N LEU A 723 -14.25 -30.16 -5.93
CA LEU A 723 -14.24 -31.21 -6.98
C LEU A 723 -13.11 -32.24 -6.80
N CYS A 724 -11.91 -31.79 -6.40
CA CYS A 724 -10.76 -32.67 -6.20
C CYS A 724 -10.76 -33.40 -4.82
N ASP A 725 -11.90 -33.48 -4.14
CA ASP A 725 -12.05 -34.09 -2.81
C ASP A 725 -12.01 -35.64 -2.83
N GLU A 726 -11.83 -36.26 -1.66
CA GLU A 726 -11.55 -37.70 -1.51
C GLU A 726 -12.78 -38.61 -1.40
N THR A 727 -14.00 -38.05 -1.30
CA THR A 727 -15.24 -38.79 -1.00
C THR A 727 -15.54 -39.90 -2.00
N THR A 728 -15.13 -39.75 -3.25
CA THR A 728 -15.35 -40.73 -4.34
C THR A 728 -14.33 -41.88 -4.37
N LYS A 729 -13.20 -41.77 -3.65
CA LYS A 729 -12.12 -42.77 -3.70
C LYS A 729 -12.52 -44.13 -3.11
N LYS A 730 -13.43 -44.15 -2.12
CA LYS A 730 -13.90 -45.38 -1.48
C LYS A 730 -14.58 -46.31 -2.49
N ALA A 731 -15.48 -45.78 -3.33
CA ALA A 731 -16.16 -46.54 -4.37
C ALA A 731 -15.18 -47.15 -5.39
N LEU A 732 -14.09 -46.43 -5.69
CA LEU A 732 -13.02 -46.92 -6.56
C LEU A 732 -12.23 -48.07 -5.91
N TRP A 733 -11.97 -48.01 -4.61
CA TRP A 733 -11.29 -49.09 -3.87
C TRP A 733 -12.17 -50.32 -3.67
N THR A 734 -13.45 -50.13 -3.35
CA THR A 734 -14.40 -51.24 -3.16
C THR A 734 -14.94 -51.80 -4.47
N LYS A 735 -14.64 -51.17 -5.61
CA LYS A 735 -15.18 -51.50 -6.94
C LYS A 735 -16.71 -51.59 -6.94
N ASP A 736 -17.35 -50.64 -6.28
CA ASP A 736 -18.81 -50.55 -6.24
C ASP A 736 -19.33 -50.07 -7.61
N GLU A 737 -19.73 -51.01 -8.46
CA GLU A 737 -20.12 -50.74 -9.85
C GLU A 737 -21.31 -49.78 -9.95
N GLN A 738 -22.31 -49.93 -9.08
CA GLN A 738 -23.49 -49.06 -9.08
C GLN A 738 -23.10 -47.63 -8.70
N ARG A 739 -22.29 -47.47 -7.64
CA ARG A 739 -21.83 -46.15 -7.21
C ARG A 739 -20.89 -45.50 -8.23
N LEU A 740 -20.03 -46.28 -8.89
CA LEU A 740 -19.15 -45.78 -9.95
C LEU A 740 -19.93 -45.26 -11.15
N CYS A 741 -21.09 -45.84 -11.49
CA CYS A 741 -21.96 -45.34 -12.55
C CYS A 741 -22.56 -43.96 -12.21
N GLU A 742 -23.08 -43.79 -10.99
CA GLU A 742 -23.60 -42.51 -10.50
C GLU A 742 -22.50 -41.43 -10.47
N ILE A 743 -21.33 -41.75 -9.88
CA ILE A 743 -20.17 -40.86 -9.85
C ILE A 743 -19.76 -40.49 -11.28
N GLY A 744 -19.72 -41.45 -12.21
CA GLY A 744 -19.35 -41.22 -13.60
C GLY A 744 -20.25 -40.19 -14.30
N GLN A 745 -21.57 -40.24 -14.07
CA GLN A 745 -22.52 -39.27 -14.63
C GLN A 745 -22.35 -37.86 -14.04
N VAL A 746 -22.25 -37.77 -12.71
CA VAL A 746 -22.06 -36.49 -12.01
C VAL A 746 -20.72 -35.87 -12.38
N LEU A 747 -19.65 -36.67 -12.38
CA LEU A 747 -18.31 -36.21 -12.73
C LEU A 747 -18.24 -35.74 -14.19
N ARG A 748 -18.97 -36.38 -15.11
CA ARG A 748 -19.09 -35.93 -16.50
C ARG A 748 -19.65 -34.52 -16.57
N GLU A 749 -20.81 -34.29 -15.99
CA GLU A 749 -21.45 -32.97 -16.00
C GLU A 749 -20.57 -31.90 -15.31
N VAL A 750 -20.04 -32.23 -14.13
CA VAL A 750 -19.28 -31.26 -13.32
C VAL A 750 -17.93 -30.93 -13.94
N VAL A 751 -17.15 -31.92 -14.41
CA VAL A 751 -15.85 -31.67 -15.04
C VAL A 751 -16.03 -30.87 -16.33
N GLU A 752 -17.01 -31.22 -17.15
CA GLU A 752 -17.30 -30.54 -18.41
C GLU A 752 -17.57 -29.04 -18.19
N LYS A 753 -18.52 -28.74 -17.30
CA LYS A 753 -18.89 -27.36 -16.94
C LYS A 753 -17.75 -26.62 -16.22
N SER A 754 -16.93 -27.32 -15.44
CA SER A 754 -15.76 -26.73 -14.77
C SER A 754 -14.68 -26.30 -15.76
N LEU A 755 -14.37 -27.14 -16.75
CA LEU A 755 -13.39 -26.80 -17.79
C LEU A 755 -13.89 -25.65 -18.65
N LEU A 756 -15.20 -25.60 -18.96
CA LEU A 756 -15.81 -24.47 -19.65
C LEU A 756 -15.64 -23.16 -18.86
N LEU A 757 -15.97 -23.14 -17.56
CA LEU A 757 -15.76 -21.97 -16.71
C LEU A 757 -14.28 -21.58 -16.61
N LEU A 758 -13.41 -22.57 -16.46
CA LEU A 758 -11.98 -22.34 -16.33
C LEU A 758 -11.37 -21.79 -17.64
N SER A 759 -11.93 -22.14 -18.80
CA SER A 759 -11.47 -21.66 -20.11
C SER A 759 -11.50 -20.13 -20.26
N LEU A 760 -12.33 -19.43 -19.48
CA LEU A 760 -12.33 -17.97 -19.38
C LEU A 760 -10.95 -17.43 -18.98
N PHE A 761 -10.29 -18.13 -18.06
CA PHE A 761 -9.07 -17.66 -17.40
C PHE A 761 -7.84 -18.44 -17.83
N MET A 762 -7.97 -19.75 -18.03
CA MET A 762 -6.90 -20.68 -18.43
C MET A 762 -7.34 -21.48 -19.68
N PRO A 763 -7.40 -20.82 -20.85
CA PRO A 763 -7.96 -21.41 -22.06
C PRO A 763 -7.15 -22.58 -22.64
N PHE A 764 -5.83 -22.59 -22.52
CA PHE A 764 -5.00 -23.59 -23.21
C PHE A 764 -5.23 -24.99 -22.63
N VAL A 765 -5.06 -25.15 -21.31
CA VAL A 765 -5.21 -26.43 -20.60
C VAL A 765 -6.67 -26.86 -20.56
N SER A 766 -7.60 -25.92 -20.43
CA SER A 766 -9.02 -26.24 -20.33
C SER A 766 -9.57 -26.76 -21.65
N GLU A 767 -9.22 -26.13 -22.78
CA GLU A 767 -9.62 -26.59 -24.12
C GLU A 767 -9.00 -27.95 -24.43
N PHE A 768 -7.70 -28.12 -24.18
CA PHE A 768 -7.01 -29.40 -24.43
C PHE A 768 -7.63 -30.56 -23.66
N LEU A 769 -7.91 -30.37 -22.36
CA LEU A 769 -8.50 -31.41 -21.52
C LEU A 769 -9.96 -31.70 -21.88
N PHE A 770 -10.70 -30.71 -22.34
CA PHE A 770 -12.06 -30.93 -22.79
C PHE A 770 -12.14 -31.65 -24.14
N ASP A 771 -11.34 -31.24 -25.12
CA ASP A 771 -11.22 -31.96 -26.40
C ASP A 771 -10.92 -33.44 -26.15
N HIS A 772 -10.03 -33.72 -25.20
CA HIS A 772 -9.69 -35.06 -24.77
C HIS A 772 -10.90 -35.82 -24.21
N ILE A 773 -11.61 -35.24 -23.24
CA ILE A 773 -12.80 -35.85 -22.62
C ILE A 773 -13.92 -36.09 -23.64
N LYS A 774 -14.19 -35.15 -24.55
CA LYS A 774 -15.22 -35.27 -25.61
C LYS A 774 -14.88 -36.35 -26.63
N THR A 775 -13.62 -36.45 -27.03
CA THR A 775 -13.16 -37.52 -27.94
C THR A 775 -13.39 -38.90 -27.32
N HIS A 776 -13.17 -39.04 -26.01
CA HIS A 776 -13.49 -40.25 -25.25
C HIS A 776 -15.00 -40.59 -25.25
N GLN A 777 -15.88 -39.59 -25.40
CA GLN A 777 -17.34 -39.75 -25.47
C GLN A 777 -17.87 -40.07 -26.87
N LYS A 778 -17.02 -40.10 -27.93
CA LYS A 778 -17.43 -40.21 -29.34
C LYS A 778 -18.39 -39.09 -29.82
N LEU A 779 -18.35 -37.91 -29.19
CA LEU A 779 -19.07 -36.72 -29.67
C LEU A 779 -18.18 -35.95 -30.65
N LEU A 780 -18.77 -35.33 -31.68
CA LEU A 780 -18.06 -34.56 -32.72
C LEU A 780 -17.21 -33.43 -32.10
N HIS A 781 -16.08 -33.11 -32.75
CA HIS A 781 -15.18 -32.02 -32.38
C HIS A 781 -15.91 -30.66 -32.41
N GLU A 782 -16.32 -30.14 -31.26
CA GLU A 782 -16.87 -28.79 -31.10
C GLU A 782 -16.04 -28.03 -30.05
N SER A 783 -15.29 -27.02 -30.48
CA SER A 783 -14.54 -26.13 -29.58
C SER A 783 -15.48 -25.21 -28.79
N PHE A 784 -15.15 -24.99 -27.51
CA PHE A 784 -15.91 -24.17 -26.57
C PHE A 784 -15.96 -22.68 -26.90
N VAL A 785 -14.92 -22.12 -27.52
CA VAL A 785 -14.84 -20.67 -27.74
C VAL A 785 -15.29 -20.33 -29.17
N PHE A 786 -15.16 -21.30 -30.08
CA PHE A 786 -15.29 -21.05 -31.51
C PHE A 786 -16.57 -21.63 -32.12
N LYS A 787 -17.18 -22.66 -31.53
CA LYS A 787 -18.46 -23.26 -32.00
C LYS A 787 -19.29 -23.89 -30.86
N VAL A 788 -19.86 -23.11 -29.95
CA VAL A 788 -20.82 -23.63 -28.95
C VAL A 788 -22.20 -23.80 -29.55
N SER A 789 -22.64 -25.05 -29.73
CA SER A 789 -24.05 -25.48 -29.82
C SER A 789 -24.59 -25.91 -28.44
N THR A 790 -23.70 -26.13 -27.47
CA THR A 790 -23.96 -26.70 -26.13
C THR A 790 -24.50 -25.70 -25.08
N ILE A 791 -24.99 -24.53 -25.48
CA ILE A 791 -25.39 -23.41 -24.60
C ILE A 791 -26.63 -23.70 -23.74
N GLY A 792 -27.47 -24.68 -24.10
CA GLY A 792 -28.72 -24.95 -23.38
C GLY A 792 -28.58 -25.14 -21.86
N CYS A 793 -27.37 -25.40 -21.34
CA CYS A 793 -27.09 -25.64 -19.93
C CYS A 793 -26.63 -24.42 -19.10
N LEU A 794 -26.52 -23.21 -19.66
CA LEU A 794 -26.04 -22.00 -18.93
C LEU A 794 -27.09 -20.90 -18.74
N GLU A 795 -28.33 -21.11 -19.18
CA GLU A 795 -29.40 -20.15 -18.91
C GLU A 795 -29.75 -20.14 -17.42
N GLY A 796 -29.86 -18.93 -16.84
CA GLY A 796 -29.96 -18.70 -15.39
C GLY A 796 -31.09 -19.46 -14.68
N ASN A 797 -32.16 -19.82 -15.41
CA ASN A 797 -33.30 -20.53 -14.85
C ASN A 797 -32.98 -21.99 -14.45
N GLU A 798 -32.05 -22.69 -15.12
CA GLU A 798 -31.65 -24.05 -14.72
C GLU A 798 -30.63 -24.05 -13.57
N VAL A 799 -29.75 -23.04 -13.52
CA VAL A 799 -28.66 -22.96 -12.54
C VAL A 799 -29.16 -22.51 -11.17
N ASP A 800 -30.05 -21.50 -11.11
CA ASP A 800 -30.59 -20.99 -9.85
C ASP A 800 -31.44 -22.04 -9.12
N GLY A 801 -32.09 -22.95 -9.84
CA GLY A 801 -32.86 -24.07 -9.26
C GLY A 801 -32.00 -25.16 -8.60
N CYS A 802 -30.68 -25.18 -8.82
CA CYS A 802 -29.78 -26.20 -8.31
C CYS A 802 -29.03 -25.81 -7.02
N VAL A 803 -29.15 -24.56 -6.55
CA VAL A 803 -28.41 -24.06 -5.37
C VAL A 803 -29.16 -24.43 -4.08
N ASP A 804 -28.58 -25.32 -3.28
CA ASP A 804 -29.03 -25.65 -1.93
C ASP A 804 -28.05 -25.06 -0.89
N MET A 805 -28.29 -23.81 -0.50
CA MET A 805 -27.47 -23.12 0.51
C MET A 805 -27.46 -23.84 1.86
N LYS A 806 -28.53 -24.56 2.21
CA LYS A 806 -28.62 -25.30 3.48
C LYS A 806 -27.71 -26.53 3.44
N LEU A 807 -27.72 -27.27 2.34
CA LEU A 807 -26.82 -28.41 2.12
C LEU A 807 -25.35 -27.97 2.08
N GLU A 808 -25.04 -26.87 1.39
CA GLU A 808 -23.68 -26.31 1.37
C GLU A 808 -23.18 -25.95 2.78
N SER A 809 -24.02 -25.29 3.58
CA SER A 809 -23.70 -24.95 4.97
C SER A 809 -23.49 -26.19 5.84
N ASN A 810 -24.39 -27.17 5.74
CA ASN A 810 -24.29 -28.44 6.48
C ASN A 810 -23.02 -29.22 6.12
N MET A 811 -22.68 -29.29 4.82
CA MET A 811 -21.46 -29.95 4.35
C MET A 811 -20.20 -29.22 4.80
N ALA A 812 -20.21 -27.89 4.85
CA ALA A 812 -19.10 -27.11 5.38
C ALA A 812 -18.82 -27.42 6.85
N VAL A 813 -19.88 -27.58 7.67
CA VAL A 813 -19.78 -28.05 9.07
C VAL A 813 -19.22 -29.48 9.12
N ALA A 814 -19.75 -30.40 8.31
CA ALA A 814 -19.29 -31.80 8.28
C ALA A 814 -17.81 -31.93 7.91
N LEU A 815 -17.35 -31.19 6.89
CA LEU A 815 -15.94 -31.14 6.49
C LEU A 815 -15.05 -30.47 7.55
N ALA A 816 -15.56 -29.48 8.30
CA ALA A 816 -14.85 -28.89 9.43
C ALA A 816 -14.70 -29.89 10.59
N VAL A 817 -15.73 -30.69 10.86
CA VAL A 817 -15.67 -31.81 11.81
C VAL A 817 -14.64 -32.86 11.36
N VAL A 818 -14.62 -33.24 10.08
CA VAL A 818 -13.61 -34.15 9.49
C VAL A 818 -12.20 -33.60 9.70
N LYS A 819 -11.97 -32.31 9.42
CA LYS A 819 -10.68 -31.66 9.65
C LYS A 819 -10.29 -31.67 11.13
N ALA A 820 -11.23 -31.43 12.05
CA ALA A 820 -10.98 -31.49 13.49
C ALA A 820 -10.61 -32.91 13.95
N ILE A 821 -11.34 -33.95 13.50
CA ILE A 821 -11.02 -35.35 13.81
C ILE A 821 -9.65 -35.74 13.26
N ARG A 822 -9.34 -35.38 12.01
CA ARG A 822 -8.02 -35.64 11.39
C ARG A 822 -6.89 -34.95 12.17
N SER A 823 -7.09 -33.67 12.55
CA SER A 823 -6.12 -32.93 13.37
C SER A 823 -5.86 -33.60 14.71
N ILE A 824 -6.90 -34.09 15.38
CA ILE A 824 -6.76 -34.81 16.66
C ILE A 824 -6.08 -36.16 16.45
N ARG A 825 -6.45 -36.90 15.39
CA ARG A 825 -5.82 -38.17 15.04
C ARG A 825 -4.31 -37.99 14.85
N ASP A 826 -3.89 -36.93 14.16
CA ASP A 826 -2.49 -36.57 13.96
C ASP A 826 -1.81 -36.07 15.25
N GLU A 827 -2.49 -35.24 16.05
CA GLU A 827 -1.94 -34.68 17.30
C GLU A 827 -1.69 -35.73 18.38
N PHE A 828 -2.58 -36.72 18.48
CA PHE A 828 -2.49 -37.81 19.46
C PHE A 828 -1.90 -39.11 18.90
N GLU A 829 -1.42 -39.09 17.65
CA GLU A 829 -0.80 -40.22 16.95
C GLU A 829 -1.68 -41.49 16.92
N PHE A 830 -3.00 -41.33 16.84
CA PHE A 830 -3.93 -42.45 16.68
C PHE A 830 -3.74 -43.10 15.30
N SER A 831 -3.61 -44.43 15.26
CA SER A 831 -3.45 -45.17 13.99
C SER A 831 -4.64 -44.94 13.06
N LYS A 832 -4.44 -44.69 11.75
CA LYS A 832 -5.52 -44.52 10.75
C LYS A 832 -6.54 -45.67 10.72
N ASN A 833 -6.11 -46.87 11.11
CA ASN A 833 -6.96 -48.06 11.14
C ASN A 833 -7.79 -48.17 12.43
N GLU A 834 -7.44 -47.41 13.48
CA GLU A 834 -8.19 -47.40 14.75
C GLU A 834 -9.49 -46.60 14.58
N ARG A 835 -10.63 -47.21 14.97
CA ARG A 835 -11.95 -46.56 14.88
C ARG A 835 -12.21 -45.72 16.13
N LEU A 836 -12.26 -44.40 15.97
CA LEU A 836 -12.48 -43.45 17.07
C LEU A 836 -13.98 -43.33 17.42
N LYS A 837 -14.32 -43.25 18.71
CA LYS A 837 -15.67 -42.87 19.17
C LYS A 837 -15.73 -41.38 19.45
N VAL A 838 -16.60 -40.68 18.74
CA VAL A 838 -16.70 -39.22 18.75
C VAL A 838 -18.13 -38.81 19.09
N ALA A 839 -18.30 -37.87 20.00
CA ALA A 839 -19.53 -37.13 20.24
C ALA A 839 -19.41 -35.76 19.57
N VAL A 840 -20.49 -35.23 19.01
CA VAL A 840 -20.48 -33.89 18.42
C VAL A 840 -21.54 -33.03 19.10
N PHE A 841 -21.12 -31.96 19.74
CA PHE A 841 -21.98 -31.02 20.44
C PHE A 841 -22.25 -29.79 19.58
N MET A 842 -23.51 -29.49 19.28
CA MET A 842 -23.90 -28.32 18.49
C MET A 842 -25.32 -27.86 18.83
N ASP A 843 -25.56 -26.55 18.74
CA ASP A 843 -26.81 -25.94 19.22
C ASP A 843 -27.92 -25.82 18.14
N GLU A 844 -27.57 -25.62 16.85
CA GLU A 844 -28.56 -25.27 15.80
C GLU A 844 -28.53 -26.13 14.52
N CYS A 845 -27.37 -26.64 14.08
CA CYS A 845 -27.30 -27.47 12.87
C CYS A 845 -27.49 -28.96 13.18
N SER A 846 -28.28 -29.66 12.38
CA SER A 846 -28.30 -31.14 12.37
C SER A 846 -27.53 -31.64 11.16
N ILE A 847 -26.28 -32.08 11.35
CA ILE A 847 -25.51 -32.78 10.31
C ILE A 847 -25.78 -34.30 10.28
N THR A 848 -26.89 -34.76 10.88
CA THR A 848 -27.25 -36.19 10.99
C THR A 848 -27.19 -36.93 9.67
N ASP A 849 -27.66 -36.28 8.60
CA ASP A 849 -27.76 -36.87 7.28
C ASP A 849 -26.39 -36.98 6.57
N LEU A 850 -25.35 -36.33 7.12
CA LEU A 850 -23.97 -36.35 6.65
C LEU A 850 -23.04 -37.19 7.55
N ASN A 851 -23.58 -37.91 8.53
CA ASN A 851 -22.80 -38.77 9.43
C ASN A 851 -21.98 -39.81 8.67
N ASP A 852 -22.55 -40.40 7.61
CA ASP A 852 -21.87 -41.38 6.77
C ASP A 852 -20.62 -40.81 6.09
N VAL A 853 -20.69 -39.55 5.64
CA VAL A 853 -19.54 -38.83 5.04
C VAL A 853 -18.41 -38.68 6.07
N ILE A 854 -18.74 -38.32 7.31
CA ILE A 854 -17.76 -38.16 8.40
C ILE A 854 -17.14 -39.52 8.76
N VAL A 855 -17.97 -40.56 8.88
CA VAL A 855 -17.53 -41.92 9.18
C VAL A 855 -16.57 -42.42 8.11
N ASP A 856 -16.90 -42.23 6.83
CA ASP A 856 -16.12 -42.68 5.69
C ASP A 856 -14.77 -41.96 5.56
N LEU A 857 -14.74 -40.64 5.80
CA LEU A 857 -13.51 -39.84 5.65
C LEU A 857 -12.54 -39.94 6.83
N CYS A 858 -13.01 -40.35 8.01
CA CYS A 858 -12.22 -40.34 9.25
C CYS A 858 -12.07 -41.70 9.94
N ASN A 859 -12.72 -42.77 9.46
CA ASN A 859 -12.81 -44.05 10.17
C ASN A 859 -13.21 -43.84 11.65
N ALA A 860 -14.33 -43.14 11.85
CA ALA A 860 -14.86 -42.78 13.15
C ALA A 860 -16.26 -43.40 13.38
N SER A 861 -16.77 -43.30 14.59
CA SER A 861 -18.16 -43.63 14.94
C SER A 861 -18.72 -42.49 15.77
N ILE A 862 -19.87 -41.96 15.35
CA ILE A 862 -20.54 -40.87 16.07
C ILE A 862 -21.40 -41.50 17.17
N ALA A 863 -21.02 -41.28 18.43
CA ALA A 863 -21.65 -41.88 19.59
C ALA A 863 -22.97 -41.19 19.98
N TYR A 864 -23.06 -39.86 19.83
CA TYR A 864 -24.28 -39.05 19.98
C TYR A 864 -24.04 -37.60 19.52
N GLN A 865 -25.13 -36.89 19.19
CA GLN A 865 -25.17 -35.47 18.87
C GLN A 865 -26.13 -34.76 19.83
N ARG A 866 -25.65 -33.77 20.61
CA ARG A 866 -26.44 -33.08 21.67
C ARG A 866 -26.01 -31.61 21.81
N PRO A 867 -26.86 -30.71 22.32
CA PRO A 867 -26.40 -29.37 22.72
C PRO A 867 -25.35 -29.44 23.84
N PHE A 868 -24.43 -28.48 23.88
CA PHE A 868 -23.33 -28.47 24.85
C PHE A 868 -23.85 -28.27 26.28
N ARG A 869 -23.47 -29.14 27.22
CA ARG A 869 -23.69 -28.96 28.67
C ARG A 869 -22.35 -28.96 29.39
N THR A 870 -22.21 -28.12 30.42
CA THR A 870 -20.98 -27.92 31.21
C THR A 870 -20.50 -29.18 31.94
N ASP A 871 -21.38 -30.14 32.20
CA ASP A 871 -21.06 -31.39 32.91
C ASP A 871 -20.52 -32.45 31.95
N ILE A 872 -19.29 -32.25 31.47
CA ILE A 872 -18.58 -33.28 30.70
C ILE A 872 -18.04 -34.34 31.66
N SER A 873 -18.65 -35.51 31.67
CA SER A 873 -18.23 -36.69 32.45
C SER A 873 -16.75 -37.06 32.19
N ASN A 874 -16.06 -37.57 33.22
CA ASN A 874 -14.69 -38.09 33.15
C ASN A 874 -14.50 -39.05 31.95
N GLY A 875 -13.86 -38.60 30.87
CA GLY A 875 -13.51 -39.43 29.70
C GLY A 875 -13.72 -38.80 28.32
N LEU A 876 -14.34 -37.62 28.23
CA LEU A 876 -14.52 -36.87 26.99
C LEU A 876 -13.46 -35.77 26.83
N LEU A 877 -12.77 -35.73 25.69
CA LEU A 877 -11.88 -34.63 25.30
C LEU A 877 -12.67 -33.62 24.43
N PRO A 878 -13.03 -32.43 24.93
CA PRO A 878 -13.67 -31.40 24.12
C PRO A 878 -12.66 -30.71 23.19
N VAL A 879 -12.97 -30.60 21.91
CA VAL A 879 -12.21 -29.88 20.88
C VAL A 879 -13.16 -29.00 20.09
N ALA A 880 -12.96 -27.69 20.13
CA ALA A 880 -13.79 -26.76 19.35
C ALA A 880 -13.58 -26.98 17.84
N VAL A 881 -14.67 -27.01 17.07
CA VAL A 881 -14.62 -27.02 15.61
C VAL A 881 -14.43 -25.58 15.14
N VAL A 882 -13.25 -25.28 14.60
CA VAL A 882 -12.84 -23.92 14.24
C VAL A 882 -13.82 -23.29 13.23
N GLY A 883 -14.36 -22.11 13.56
CA GLY A 883 -15.27 -21.35 12.70
C GLY A 883 -16.76 -21.64 12.90
N TYR A 884 -17.11 -22.63 13.73
CA TYR A 884 -18.49 -23.06 13.93
C TYR A 884 -18.84 -23.17 15.42
N LYS A 885 -20.12 -22.96 15.77
CA LYS A 885 -20.65 -23.24 17.13
C LYS A 885 -20.82 -24.75 17.35
N ALA A 886 -19.74 -25.50 17.20
CA ALA A 886 -19.71 -26.93 17.40
C ALA A 886 -18.48 -27.34 18.22
N THR A 887 -18.66 -28.24 19.18
CA THR A 887 -17.60 -28.81 20.01
C THR A 887 -17.58 -30.33 19.83
N LEU A 888 -16.43 -30.90 19.52
CA LEU A 888 -16.24 -32.32 19.34
C LEU A 888 -15.79 -32.94 20.67
N GLY A 889 -16.43 -34.00 21.16
CA GLY A 889 -16.02 -34.75 22.34
C GLY A 889 -15.47 -36.12 21.96
N ILE A 890 -14.19 -36.43 22.16
CA ILE A 890 -13.69 -37.79 21.90
C ILE A 890 -13.81 -38.65 23.15
N ILE A 891 -14.42 -39.83 23.03
CA ILE A 891 -14.56 -40.81 24.11
C ILE A 891 -13.31 -41.71 24.11
N VAL A 892 -12.43 -41.55 25.10
CA VAL A 892 -11.17 -42.31 25.22
C VAL A 892 -11.28 -43.42 26.29
N LYS A 893 -10.71 -44.62 26.05
CA LYS A 893 -10.67 -45.72 27.04
C LYS A 893 -9.77 -45.38 28.26
N LYS A 894 -10.15 -45.86 29.45
CA LYS A 894 -9.59 -45.52 30.80
C LYS A 894 -8.05 -45.46 30.91
N ASN A 895 -7.30 -46.39 30.33
CA ASN A 895 -5.83 -46.44 30.51
C ASN A 895 -5.09 -45.28 29.82
N ALA A 896 -5.63 -44.71 28.74
CA ALA A 896 -5.08 -43.51 28.14
C ALA A 896 -5.47 -42.24 28.92
N ALA A 897 -6.66 -42.23 29.55
CA ALA A 897 -7.13 -41.12 30.37
C ALA A 897 -6.26 -40.87 31.62
N GLU A 898 -5.69 -41.91 32.25
CA GLU A 898 -4.77 -41.77 33.38
C GLU A 898 -3.39 -41.24 32.99
N LYS A 899 -2.79 -41.77 31.90
CA LYS A 899 -1.56 -41.20 31.31
C LYS A 899 -1.78 -39.74 30.92
N LEU A 900 -2.96 -39.39 30.42
CA LEU A 900 -3.37 -38.03 30.09
C LEU A 900 -3.58 -37.15 31.34
N LYS A 901 -4.15 -37.66 32.44
CA LYS A 901 -4.31 -36.91 33.70
C LYS A 901 -2.95 -36.58 34.32
N GLN A 902 -2.01 -37.53 34.35
CA GLN A 902 -0.64 -37.27 34.81
C GLN A 902 0.12 -36.30 33.89
N LYS A 903 -0.02 -36.45 32.57
CA LYS A 903 0.57 -35.50 31.61
C LYS A 903 -0.05 -34.11 31.76
N ARG A 904 -1.38 -33.99 31.96
CA ARG A 904 -2.10 -32.73 32.21
C ARG A 904 -1.71 -32.09 33.53
N ILE A 905 -1.54 -32.84 34.62
CA ILE A 905 -1.05 -32.30 35.91
C ILE A 905 0.38 -31.78 35.77
N LYS A 906 1.28 -32.52 35.11
CA LYS A 906 2.65 -32.05 34.84
C LYS A 906 2.67 -30.80 33.97
N ILE A 907 1.85 -30.77 32.91
CA ILE A 907 1.66 -29.63 32.02
C ILE A 907 1.09 -28.42 32.78
N MET A 908 0.04 -28.61 33.59
CA MET A 908 -0.56 -27.53 34.39
C MET A 908 0.41 -26.99 35.44
N ASN A 909 1.16 -27.84 36.15
CA ASN A 909 2.17 -27.38 37.10
C ASN A 909 3.29 -26.59 36.39
N PHE A 910 3.75 -27.07 35.24
CA PHE A 910 4.75 -26.35 34.43
C PHE A 910 4.23 -24.99 33.95
N VAL A 911 2.96 -24.93 33.53
CA VAL A 911 2.25 -23.69 33.17
C VAL A 911 2.18 -22.74 34.35
N TYR A 912 1.70 -23.17 35.52
CA TYR A 912 1.57 -22.31 36.70
C TYR A 912 2.90 -21.73 37.16
N ASN A 913 4.00 -22.50 37.07
CA ASN A 913 5.33 -22.00 37.42
C ASN A 913 5.78 -20.83 36.53
N THR A 914 5.40 -20.81 35.25
CA THR A 914 5.72 -19.67 34.37
C THR A 914 4.88 -18.42 34.63
N GLU A 915 3.70 -18.54 35.26
CA GLU A 915 2.91 -17.36 35.69
C GLU A 915 3.63 -16.63 36.84
N TRP A 916 4.15 -17.39 37.83
CA TRP A 916 4.97 -16.85 38.91
C TRP A 916 6.22 -16.14 38.41
N LEU A 917 6.89 -16.68 37.38
CA LEU A 917 8.08 -16.06 36.80
C LEU A 917 7.78 -14.64 36.28
N ILE A 918 6.69 -14.46 35.53
CA ILE A 918 6.35 -13.13 35.00
C ILE A 918 6.06 -12.14 36.14
N LEU A 919 5.35 -12.59 37.18
CA LEU A 919 5.08 -11.76 38.36
C LEU A 919 6.37 -11.32 39.05
N ILE A 920 7.31 -12.25 39.25
CA ILE A 920 8.63 -11.96 39.84
C ILE A 920 9.40 -10.96 38.99
N VAL A 921 9.44 -11.15 37.67
CA VAL A 921 10.17 -10.23 36.78
C VAL A 921 9.51 -8.85 36.76
N MET A 922 8.18 -8.75 36.77
CA MET A 922 7.47 -7.47 36.89
C MET A 922 7.81 -6.76 38.22
N LEU A 923 7.86 -7.50 39.34
CA LEU A 923 8.28 -6.96 40.63
C LEU A 923 9.71 -6.41 40.59
N VAL A 924 10.64 -7.10 39.92
CA VAL A 924 12.01 -6.60 39.71
C VAL A 924 12.01 -5.29 38.92
N HIS A 925 11.18 -5.17 37.87
CA HIS A 925 11.05 -3.92 37.10
C HIS A 925 10.49 -2.79 37.96
N LEU A 926 9.51 -3.09 38.80
CA LEU A 926 8.88 -2.13 39.72
C LEU A 926 9.87 -1.60 40.76
N ILE A 927 10.69 -2.47 41.35
CA ILE A 927 11.68 -2.10 42.37
C ILE A 927 12.83 -1.28 41.77
N ILE A 928 13.31 -1.65 40.58
CA ILE A 928 14.48 -0.98 39.96
C ILE A 928 14.10 0.38 39.35
N ALA A 929 12.87 0.55 38.85
CA ALA A 929 12.40 1.82 38.27
C ALA A 929 11.14 2.33 39.00
N PRO A 930 11.28 2.81 40.26
CA PRO A 930 10.15 3.13 41.14
C PRO A 930 9.45 4.45 40.77
N PHE A 931 10.17 5.37 40.13
CA PHE A 931 9.66 6.70 39.79
C PHE A 931 8.82 6.72 38.50
N THR A 932 7.99 7.75 38.39
CA THR A 932 6.98 7.95 37.33
C THR A 932 7.40 9.08 36.39
N LYS A 933 7.07 9.00 35.10
CA LYS A 933 7.29 10.13 34.18
C LYS A 933 6.07 11.06 34.08
N VAL A 934 6.27 12.22 33.46
CA VAL A 934 5.23 13.26 33.28
C VAL A 934 3.94 12.74 32.66
N GLU A 935 4.01 11.71 31.82
CA GLU A 935 2.83 11.21 31.10
C GLU A 935 1.95 10.30 31.97
N GLU A 936 2.47 9.89 33.13
CA GLU A 936 1.73 9.21 34.19
C GLU A 936 1.13 10.19 35.20
N SER A 937 1.57 11.46 35.19
CA SER A 937 1.29 12.46 36.24
C SER A 937 -0.19 12.55 36.59
N PHE A 938 -1.06 12.68 35.58
CA PHE A 938 -2.50 12.80 35.81
C PHE A 938 -3.05 11.61 36.60
N ASN A 939 -2.85 10.38 36.14
CA ASN A 939 -3.43 9.21 36.80
C ASN A 939 -2.80 8.96 38.18
N ILE A 940 -1.50 9.21 38.33
CA ILE A 940 -0.83 9.11 39.63
C ILE A 940 -1.39 10.12 40.62
N GLN A 941 -1.52 11.39 40.21
CA GLN A 941 -2.07 12.45 41.06
C GLN A 941 -3.55 12.20 41.35
N ALA A 942 -4.34 11.76 40.37
CA ALA A 942 -5.72 11.36 40.58
C ALA A 942 -5.85 10.24 41.62
N VAL A 943 -4.98 9.22 41.58
CA VAL A 943 -4.93 8.17 42.60
C VAL A 943 -4.55 8.74 43.97
N HIS A 944 -3.53 9.61 44.04
CA HIS A 944 -3.16 10.29 45.28
C HIS A 944 -4.36 11.05 45.87
N ASP A 945 -5.03 11.86 45.06
CA ASP A 945 -6.11 12.72 45.51
C ASP A 945 -7.33 11.91 45.97
N ILE A 946 -7.66 10.83 45.27
CA ILE A 946 -8.71 9.90 45.71
C ILE A 946 -8.36 9.24 47.05
N LEU A 947 -7.10 8.82 47.26
CA LEU A 947 -6.70 8.14 48.49
C LEU A 947 -6.65 9.08 49.70
N TYR A 948 -6.12 10.30 49.54
CA TYR A 948 -5.85 11.23 50.64
C TYR A 948 -6.89 12.36 50.78
N HIS A 949 -7.44 12.89 49.69
CA HIS A 949 -8.45 13.96 49.72
C HIS A 949 -9.90 13.44 49.62
N ARG A 950 -10.09 12.23 49.07
CA ARG A 950 -11.37 11.48 49.04
C ARG A 950 -12.52 12.27 48.41
N PHE A 951 -13.40 12.85 49.24
CA PHE A 951 -14.57 13.62 48.77
C PHE A 951 -14.31 15.12 48.76
N ASN A 952 -13.16 15.58 49.25
CA ASN A 952 -12.80 16.99 49.25
C ASN A 952 -12.21 17.38 47.88
N ILE A 953 -13.09 17.44 46.87
CA ILE A 953 -12.73 17.63 45.45
C ILE A 953 -12.01 18.97 45.23
N SER A 954 -12.29 20.00 46.04
CA SER A 954 -11.61 21.30 45.92
C SER A 954 -10.10 21.25 46.15
N ASN A 955 -9.60 20.20 46.80
CA ASN A 955 -8.17 20.01 47.05
C ASN A 955 -7.46 19.17 45.98
N TYR A 956 -8.16 18.76 44.92
CA TYR A 956 -7.55 17.95 43.88
C TYR A 956 -6.60 18.79 43.02
N ASP A 957 -5.43 18.23 42.72
CA ASP A 957 -4.31 18.92 42.10
C ASP A 957 -4.65 19.43 40.69
N HIS A 958 -5.47 18.68 39.93
CA HIS A 958 -5.84 19.03 38.55
C HIS A 958 -6.71 20.29 38.44
N LEU A 959 -7.36 20.72 39.53
CA LEU A 959 -8.11 21.98 39.56
C LEU A 959 -7.21 23.20 39.74
N GLN A 960 -6.01 23.02 40.29
CA GLN A 960 -5.06 24.10 40.53
C GLN A 960 -4.24 24.47 39.28
N PHE A 961 -4.11 23.55 38.32
CA PHE A 961 -3.28 23.73 37.13
C PHE A 961 -4.12 23.81 35.84
N PRO A 962 -4.28 25.00 35.23
CA PRO A 962 -5.18 25.22 34.09
C PRO A 962 -4.72 24.55 32.77
N GLY A 963 -3.51 23.98 32.72
CA GLY A 963 -2.93 23.39 31.50
C GLY A 963 -3.05 21.86 31.37
N VAL A 964 -3.68 21.18 32.33
CA VAL A 964 -3.73 19.70 32.34
C VAL A 964 -4.69 19.19 31.26
N VAL A 965 -4.18 18.38 30.32
CA VAL A 965 -5.04 17.73 29.32
C VAL A 965 -5.94 16.70 30.02
N PRO A 966 -7.27 16.79 29.88
CA PRO A 966 -8.17 15.97 30.67
C PRO A 966 -8.05 14.48 30.34
N ARG A 967 -8.22 13.63 31.35
CA ARG A 967 -8.26 12.16 31.25
C ARG A 967 -9.33 11.61 32.19
N THR A 968 -9.77 10.38 31.94
CA THR A 968 -10.78 9.72 32.77
C THR A 968 -10.23 9.34 34.15
N PHE A 969 -11.05 9.51 35.19
CA PHE A 969 -10.75 9.02 36.53
C PHE A 969 -11.04 7.52 36.71
N ALA A 970 -11.66 6.85 35.73
CA ALA A 970 -12.08 5.45 35.85
C ALA A 970 -10.94 4.51 36.26
N GLY A 971 -9.75 4.67 35.67
CA GLY A 971 -8.56 3.88 36.02
C GLY A 971 -8.03 4.19 37.42
N ALA A 972 -8.01 5.47 37.79
CA ALA A 972 -7.58 5.92 39.10
C ALA A 972 -8.51 5.41 40.22
N ILE A 973 -9.83 5.45 40.01
CA ILE A 973 -10.83 4.91 40.93
C ILE A 973 -10.65 3.39 41.08
N ALA A 974 -10.46 2.66 39.96
CA ALA A 974 -10.26 1.22 39.99
C ALA A 974 -9.07 0.82 40.86
N ILE A 975 -7.90 1.46 40.67
CA ILE A 975 -6.71 1.17 41.49
C ILE A 975 -6.94 1.62 42.94
N SER A 976 -7.47 2.82 43.14
CA SER A 976 -7.68 3.38 44.47
C SER A 976 -8.63 2.52 45.29
N SER A 977 -9.67 1.95 44.68
CA SER A 977 -10.64 1.09 45.37
C SER A 977 -10.02 -0.16 46.01
N VAL A 978 -8.93 -0.68 45.43
CA VAL A 978 -8.19 -1.83 45.96
C VAL A 978 -7.30 -1.42 47.14
N ILE A 979 -6.77 -0.19 47.13
CA ILE A 979 -5.80 0.30 48.12
C ILE A 979 -6.48 1.01 49.29
N LEU A 980 -7.64 1.63 49.05
CA LEU A 980 -8.39 2.41 50.02
C LEU A 980 -8.62 1.69 51.36
N PRO A 981 -8.93 0.37 51.40
CA PRO A 981 -9.06 -0.37 52.65
C PRO A 981 -7.77 -0.44 53.48
N PHE A 982 -6.61 -0.33 52.83
CA PHE A 982 -5.29 -0.42 53.45
C PHE A 982 -4.70 0.95 53.82
N ILE A 983 -5.27 2.07 53.38
CA ILE A 983 -4.72 3.41 53.68
C ILE A 983 -4.66 3.69 55.18
N LYS A 984 -5.73 3.37 55.93
CA LYS A 984 -5.72 3.52 57.39
C LYS A 984 -4.65 2.66 58.06
N LEU A 985 -4.37 1.48 57.49
CA LEU A 985 -3.30 0.60 57.96
C LEU A 985 -1.93 1.23 57.69
N PHE A 986 -1.74 1.81 56.50
CA PHE A 986 -0.51 2.49 56.12
C PHE A 986 -0.24 3.74 56.98
N GLU A 987 -1.28 4.52 57.27
CA GLU A 987 -1.21 5.65 58.20
C GLU A 987 -0.84 5.18 59.62
N TRP A 988 -1.43 4.07 60.09
CA TRP A 988 -1.13 3.54 61.42
C TRP A 988 0.32 3.04 61.55
N TYR A 989 0.88 2.40 60.51
CA TYR A 989 2.29 1.96 60.50
C TYR A 989 3.28 3.04 60.09
N GLU A 990 2.86 4.30 59.97
CA GLU A 990 3.69 5.42 59.48
C GLU A 990 4.39 5.10 58.14
N ILE A 991 3.73 4.33 57.28
CA ILE A 991 4.28 3.93 55.98
C ILE A 991 4.34 5.17 55.08
N SER A 992 5.55 5.53 54.68
CA SER A 992 5.80 6.65 53.76
C SER A 992 4.95 6.52 52.49
N LYS A 993 4.43 7.67 52.01
CA LYS A 993 3.67 7.78 50.76
C LYS A 993 4.41 7.18 49.55
N TYR A 994 5.75 7.16 49.59
CA TYR A 994 6.59 6.46 48.60
C TYR A 994 6.25 4.97 48.46
N TRP A 995 6.04 4.26 49.56
CA TRP A 995 5.66 2.84 49.53
C TRP A 995 4.23 2.64 49.04
N VAL A 996 3.34 3.61 49.29
CA VAL A 996 1.98 3.61 48.74
C VAL A 996 2.02 3.74 47.21
N LEU A 997 2.92 4.56 46.64
CA LEU A 997 3.15 4.63 45.20
C LEU A 997 3.56 3.26 44.62
N LEU A 998 4.46 2.53 45.29
CA LEU A 998 4.82 1.18 44.86
C LEU A 998 3.65 0.21 44.94
N ALA A 999 2.79 0.31 45.96
CA ALA A 999 1.58 -0.49 46.07
C ALA A 999 0.58 -0.19 44.95
N VAL A 1000 0.36 1.10 44.61
CA VAL A 1000 -0.47 1.56 43.47
C VAL A 1000 -0.02 0.90 42.17
N ARG A 1001 1.28 0.96 41.91
CA ARG A 1001 1.87 0.39 40.69
C ARG A 1001 1.84 -1.13 40.68
N LEU A 1002 2.02 -1.77 41.84
CA LEU A 1002 1.92 -3.21 41.99
C LEU A 1002 0.49 -3.70 41.69
N VAL A 1003 -0.53 -3.05 42.24
CA VAL A 1003 -1.94 -3.38 41.98
C VAL A 1003 -2.24 -3.30 40.49
N LEU A 1004 -1.85 -2.20 39.83
CA LEU A 1004 -2.02 -2.06 38.38
C LEU A 1004 -1.31 -3.18 37.61
N GLY A 1005 -0.04 -3.44 37.94
CA GLY A 1005 0.74 -4.51 37.34
C GLY A 1005 0.08 -5.88 37.48
N CYS A 1006 -0.42 -6.22 38.68
CA CYS A 1006 -1.15 -7.45 38.94
C CYS A 1006 -2.42 -7.57 38.09
N ILE A 1007 -3.20 -6.48 37.94
CA ILE A 1007 -4.41 -6.49 37.10
C ILE A 1007 -4.05 -6.76 35.63
N VAL A 1008 -3.01 -6.10 35.11
CA VAL A 1008 -2.54 -6.32 33.73
C VAL A 1008 -2.05 -7.76 33.55
N LEU A 1009 -1.28 -8.28 34.50
CA LEU A 1009 -0.78 -9.66 34.45
C LEU A 1009 -1.91 -10.69 34.56
N LEU A 1010 -2.94 -10.45 35.36
CA LEU A 1010 -4.11 -11.33 35.41
C LEU A 1010 -4.83 -11.38 34.06
N SER A 1011 -5.02 -10.23 33.41
CA SER A 1011 -5.60 -10.16 32.06
C SER A 1011 -4.70 -10.87 31.04
N PHE A 1012 -3.38 -10.67 31.12
CA PHE A 1012 -2.41 -11.37 30.25
C PHE A 1012 -2.42 -12.88 30.47
N CYS A 1013 -2.46 -13.36 31.72
CA CYS A 1013 -2.55 -14.77 32.05
C CYS A 1013 -3.84 -15.39 31.48
N ASN A 1014 -4.98 -14.70 31.57
CA ASN A 1014 -6.23 -15.15 30.96
C ASN A 1014 -6.14 -15.23 29.43
N PHE A 1015 -5.53 -14.24 28.78
CA PHE A 1015 -5.19 -14.31 27.36
C PHE A 1015 -4.30 -15.53 27.05
N THR A 1016 -3.24 -15.78 27.84
CA THR A 1016 -2.36 -16.95 27.62
C THR A 1016 -3.06 -18.29 27.85
N ARG A 1017 -4.09 -18.36 28.69
CA ARG A 1017 -4.94 -19.56 28.86
C ARG A 1017 -5.80 -19.80 27.63
N SER A 1018 -6.31 -18.75 26.98
CA SER A 1018 -6.98 -18.90 25.69
C SER A 1018 -5.99 -19.29 24.58
N VAL A 1019 -4.76 -18.76 24.59
CA VAL A 1019 -3.66 -19.24 23.72
C VAL A 1019 -3.38 -20.72 23.95
N GLN A 1020 -3.29 -21.16 25.21
CA GLN A 1020 -3.08 -22.56 25.56
C GLN A 1020 -4.19 -23.46 24.98
N LYS A 1021 -5.44 -23.00 25.07
CA LYS A 1021 -6.61 -23.70 24.52
C LYS A 1021 -6.54 -23.87 23.00
N HIS A 1022 -5.99 -22.89 22.27
CA HIS A 1022 -6.04 -22.86 20.78
C HIS A 1022 -4.74 -23.29 20.09
N PHE A 1023 -3.59 -23.08 20.74
CA PHE A 1023 -2.25 -23.28 20.18
C PHE A 1023 -1.36 -24.21 21.02
N GLY A 1024 -1.91 -24.79 22.09
CA GLY A 1024 -1.21 -25.75 22.93
C GLY A 1024 -0.43 -25.12 24.09
N CYS A 1025 -0.07 -25.98 25.04
CA CYS A 1025 0.57 -25.58 26.29
C CYS A 1025 1.97 -25.01 26.08
N GLU A 1026 2.77 -25.65 25.22
CA GLU A 1026 4.15 -25.26 24.95
C GLU A 1026 4.19 -23.83 24.41
N THR A 1027 3.26 -23.49 23.51
CA THR A 1027 3.08 -22.13 22.98
C THR A 1027 2.77 -21.13 24.09
N ALA A 1028 1.83 -21.44 24.99
CA ALA A 1028 1.51 -20.56 26.11
C ALA A 1028 2.69 -20.39 27.09
N CYS A 1029 3.48 -21.44 27.32
CA CYS A 1029 4.71 -21.35 28.12
C CYS A 1029 5.76 -20.48 27.44
N PHE A 1030 6.04 -20.70 26.15
CA PHE A 1030 7.01 -19.87 25.41
C PHE A 1030 6.58 -18.42 25.31
N LEU A 1031 5.28 -18.15 25.13
CA LEU A 1031 4.75 -16.78 25.16
C LEU A 1031 5.07 -16.09 26.48
N ARG A 1032 4.87 -16.79 27.60
CA ARG A 1032 5.18 -16.26 28.94
C ARG A 1032 6.68 -16.09 29.17
N LEU A 1033 7.50 -17.04 28.73
CA LEU A 1033 8.97 -16.93 28.81
C LEU A 1033 9.51 -15.79 27.95
N ILE A 1034 8.99 -15.60 26.74
CA ILE A 1034 9.39 -14.50 25.86
C ILE A 1034 9.03 -13.17 26.51
N VAL A 1035 7.80 -13.02 27.01
CA VAL A 1035 7.37 -11.80 27.71
C VAL A 1035 8.19 -11.56 28.99
N ALA A 1036 8.48 -12.60 29.77
CA ALA A 1036 9.37 -12.52 30.93
C ALA A 1036 10.81 -12.08 30.55
N SER A 1037 11.27 -12.41 29.34
CA SER A 1037 12.59 -12.03 28.85
C SER A 1037 12.64 -10.63 28.22
N GLN A 1038 11.51 -9.95 28.02
CA GLN A 1038 11.42 -8.66 27.31
C GLN A 1038 11.11 -7.49 28.26
N PHE A 1039 11.89 -6.42 28.13
CA PHE A 1039 11.78 -5.21 28.96
C PHE A 1039 10.43 -4.49 28.86
N HIS A 1040 10.04 -4.11 27.64
CA HIS A 1040 9.01 -3.08 27.45
C HIS A 1040 7.63 -3.47 27.99
N PHE A 1041 7.14 -4.68 27.69
CA PHE A 1041 5.81 -5.09 28.13
C PHE A 1041 5.67 -5.07 29.66
N LEU A 1042 6.65 -5.63 30.38
CA LEU A 1042 6.62 -5.67 31.85
C LEU A 1042 6.91 -4.31 32.47
N PHE A 1043 7.82 -3.54 31.89
CA PHE A 1043 8.11 -2.17 32.32
C PHE A 1043 6.87 -1.26 32.30
N TYR A 1044 6.06 -1.33 31.25
CA TYR A 1044 4.84 -0.52 31.14
C TYR A 1044 3.65 -1.09 31.92
N SER A 1045 3.63 -2.40 32.21
CA SER A 1045 2.50 -3.05 32.90
C SER A 1045 2.16 -2.46 34.28
N SER A 1046 3.14 -1.89 34.97
CA SER A 1046 2.98 -1.27 36.30
C SER A 1046 2.94 0.27 36.27
N ARG A 1047 2.88 0.88 35.09
CA ARG A 1047 2.85 2.34 34.91
C ARG A 1047 1.43 2.80 34.64
N SER A 1048 0.95 3.82 35.36
CA SER A 1048 -0.43 4.30 35.27
C SER A 1048 -0.64 5.20 34.04
N LEU A 1049 -0.29 4.68 32.87
CA LEU A 1049 -0.55 5.32 31.60
C LEU A 1049 -1.98 4.96 31.15
N PRO A 1050 -2.69 5.85 30.46
CA PRO A 1050 -3.97 5.50 29.82
C PRO A 1050 -3.84 4.25 28.91
N ASN A 1051 -2.68 4.07 28.26
CA ASN A 1051 -2.38 2.87 27.47
C ASN A 1051 -2.34 1.59 28.29
N THR A 1052 -1.85 1.66 29.52
CA THR A 1052 -1.78 0.49 30.40
C THR A 1052 -3.18 0.06 30.84
N PHE A 1053 -4.07 1.03 31.15
CA PHE A 1053 -5.47 0.73 31.42
C PHE A 1053 -6.18 0.14 30.20
N ALA A 1054 -5.96 0.74 29.03
CA ALA A 1054 -6.49 0.23 27.76
C ALA A 1054 -5.99 -1.19 27.43
N LEU A 1055 -4.73 -1.50 27.76
CA LEU A 1055 -4.12 -2.82 27.54
C LEU A 1055 -4.87 -3.94 28.27
N ILE A 1056 -5.42 -3.69 29.45
CA ILE A 1056 -6.24 -4.67 30.20
C ILE A 1056 -7.42 -5.12 29.35
N GLY A 1057 -8.12 -4.17 28.74
CA GLY A 1057 -9.26 -4.42 27.85
C GLY A 1057 -8.84 -5.09 26.56
N VAL A 1058 -7.77 -4.61 25.92
CA VAL A 1058 -7.23 -5.21 24.69
C VAL A 1058 -6.88 -6.68 24.89
N LEU A 1059 -6.23 -7.05 26.00
CA LEU A 1059 -5.92 -8.44 26.32
C LEU A 1059 -7.18 -9.29 26.51
N PHE A 1060 -8.23 -8.73 27.11
CA PHE A 1060 -9.52 -9.41 27.24
C PHE A 1060 -10.24 -9.55 25.89
N VAL A 1061 -10.14 -8.55 25.01
CA VAL A 1061 -10.63 -8.63 23.63
C VAL A 1061 -9.88 -9.72 22.87
N TYR A 1062 -8.55 -9.80 22.98
CA TYR A 1062 -7.77 -10.86 22.35
C TYR A 1062 -8.16 -12.24 22.86
N GLN A 1063 -8.43 -12.39 24.16
CA GLN A 1063 -8.95 -13.63 24.72
C GLN A 1063 -10.28 -14.02 24.04
N LEU A 1064 -11.25 -13.10 24.03
CA LEU A 1064 -12.58 -13.35 23.43
C LEU A 1064 -12.48 -13.59 21.91
N TRP A 1065 -11.58 -12.89 21.22
CA TRP A 1065 -11.33 -13.06 19.80
C TRP A 1065 -10.71 -14.41 19.47
N LEU A 1066 -9.75 -14.88 20.28
CA LEU A 1066 -9.21 -16.23 20.18
C LEU A 1066 -10.29 -17.28 20.42
N ASP A 1067 -11.13 -17.08 21.44
CA ASP A 1067 -12.28 -17.93 21.78
C ASP A 1067 -13.47 -17.80 20.79
N ASN A 1068 -13.32 -16.96 19.75
CA ASN A 1068 -14.32 -16.71 18.70
C ASN A 1068 -15.66 -16.13 19.21
N ASP A 1069 -15.67 -15.49 20.39
CA ASP A 1069 -16.79 -14.74 20.96
C ASP A 1069 -16.72 -13.27 20.49
N LEU A 1070 -16.91 -13.09 19.18
CA LEU A 1070 -16.71 -11.79 18.51
C LEU A 1070 -17.67 -10.71 19.01
N LEU A 1071 -18.91 -11.07 19.37
CA LEU A 1071 -19.89 -10.11 19.85
C LEU A 1071 -19.44 -9.46 21.16
N ARG A 1072 -19.01 -10.28 22.14
CA ARG A 1072 -18.46 -9.75 23.39
C ARG A 1072 -17.14 -9.04 23.18
N ALA A 1073 -16.30 -9.55 22.28
CA ALA A 1073 -15.05 -8.89 21.92
C ALA A 1073 -15.30 -7.44 21.44
N VAL A 1074 -16.29 -7.24 20.56
CA VAL A 1074 -16.69 -5.91 20.06
C VAL A 1074 -17.27 -5.04 21.18
N GLN A 1075 -18.10 -5.59 22.06
CA GLN A 1075 -18.66 -4.86 23.21
C GLN A 1075 -17.56 -4.36 24.15
N VAL A 1076 -16.64 -5.24 24.55
CA VAL A 1076 -15.51 -4.89 25.42
C VAL A 1076 -14.58 -3.89 24.74
N ALA A 1077 -14.25 -4.12 23.46
CA ALA A 1077 -13.40 -3.24 22.68
C ALA A 1077 -13.97 -1.81 22.63
N THR A 1078 -15.29 -1.70 22.41
CA THR A 1078 -15.99 -0.41 22.36
C THR A 1078 -15.93 0.33 23.69
N VAL A 1079 -16.15 -0.37 24.81
CA VAL A 1079 -16.03 0.22 26.15
C VAL A 1079 -14.64 0.78 26.38
N PHE A 1080 -13.58 -0.02 26.18
CA PHE A 1080 -12.21 0.42 26.47
C PHE A 1080 -11.72 1.52 25.51
N THR A 1081 -12.21 1.51 24.26
CA THR A 1081 -11.92 2.56 23.27
C THR A 1081 -12.52 3.89 23.72
N VAL A 1082 -13.79 3.91 24.11
CA VAL A 1082 -14.49 5.14 24.50
C VAL A 1082 -13.99 5.70 25.84
N VAL A 1083 -13.61 4.82 26.78
CA VAL A 1083 -13.26 5.21 28.15
C VAL A 1083 -11.78 5.57 28.31
N PHE A 1084 -10.87 4.79 27.74
CA PHE A 1084 -9.44 4.93 28.05
C PHE A 1084 -8.61 5.49 26.90
N ARG A 1085 -8.96 5.18 25.64
CA ARG A 1085 -8.17 5.52 24.45
C ARG A 1085 -9.02 5.52 23.18
N CYS A 1086 -9.54 6.67 22.77
CA CYS A 1086 -10.37 6.80 21.56
C CYS A 1086 -9.69 6.27 20.29
N GLU A 1087 -8.36 6.42 20.21
CA GLU A 1087 -7.50 5.92 19.12
C GLU A 1087 -7.57 4.40 18.87
N LEU A 1088 -8.00 3.60 19.86
CA LEU A 1088 -8.25 2.17 19.67
C LEU A 1088 -9.36 1.89 18.65
N ILE A 1089 -10.12 2.90 18.23
CA ILE A 1089 -11.04 2.82 17.09
C ILE A 1089 -10.34 2.33 15.82
N LEU A 1090 -9.06 2.71 15.62
CA LEU A 1090 -8.23 2.25 14.51
C LEU A 1090 -7.94 0.74 14.59
N LEU A 1091 -7.93 0.18 15.81
CA LEU A 1091 -7.72 -1.25 16.06
C LEU A 1091 -9.03 -2.04 15.99
N PHE A 1092 -10.16 -1.48 16.44
CA PHE A 1092 -11.38 -2.24 16.69
C PHE A 1092 -12.63 -1.90 15.85
N GLY A 1093 -12.71 -0.76 15.13
CA GLY A 1093 -13.82 -0.41 14.22
C GLY A 1093 -15.23 -0.41 14.85
N THR A 1094 -15.78 0.77 15.16
CA THR A 1094 -16.90 0.97 16.11
C THR A 1094 -18.29 0.43 15.76
N VAL A 1095 -18.95 -0.16 16.78
CA VAL A 1095 -20.42 -0.20 16.96
C VAL A 1095 -20.73 -0.02 18.47
N PHE A 1096 -21.63 0.92 18.84
CA PHE A 1096 -22.16 1.26 20.19
C PHE A 1096 -21.40 2.29 21.08
N ILE A 1097 -21.43 3.59 20.72
CA ILE A 1097 -20.87 4.68 21.57
C ILE A 1097 -21.83 5.10 22.71
N VAL A 1098 -23.14 5.11 22.47
CA VAL A 1098 -24.13 5.80 23.32
C VAL A 1098 -24.29 5.21 24.74
N PRO A 1099 -24.33 3.87 24.96
CA PRO A 1099 -24.54 3.33 26.31
C PRO A 1099 -23.39 3.64 27.27
N VAL A 1100 -22.15 3.72 26.75
CA VAL A 1100 -20.93 3.89 27.55
C VAL A 1100 -20.80 5.32 28.06
N LEU A 1101 -21.09 6.31 27.21
CA LEU A 1101 -21.06 7.72 27.59
C LEU A 1101 -22.01 8.04 28.77
N ARG A 1102 -23.10 7.28 28.94
CA ARG A 1102 -24.03 7.46 30.06
C ARG A 1102 -23.43 7.13 31.44
N ILE A 1103 -22.35 6.36 31.50
CA ILE A 1103 -21.74 5.91 32.76
C ILE A 1103 -20.55 6.78 33.14
N THR A 1104 -19.62 7.03 32.22
CA THR A 1104 -18.35 7.72 32.55
C THR A 1104 -18.49 9.23 32.57
N VAL A 1105 -19.25 9.82 31.64
CA VAL A 1105 -19.39 11.28 31.52
C VAL A 1105 -19.92 11.91 32.82
N PRO A 1106 -20.94 11.37 33.51
CA PRO A 1106 -21.38 11.94 34.79
C PRO A 1106 -20.30 11.91 35.89
N ILE A 1107 -19.56 10.81 36.00
CA ILE A 1107 -18.49 10.63 37.01
C ILE A 1107 -17.33 11.57 36.72
N ASP A 1108 -16.85 11.57 35.48
CA ASP A 1108 -15.76 12.46 35.05
C ASP A 1108 -16.20 13.93 35.17
N SER A 1109 -17.44 14.27 34.81
CA SER A 1109 -17.94 15.64 34.91
C SER A 1109 -18.03 16.15 36.35
N LEU A 1110 -18.37 15.26 37.30
CA LEU A 1110 -18.37 15.56 38.72
C LEU A 1110 -16.95 15.85 39.23
N LEU A 1111 -15.98 14.98 38.90
CA LEU A 1111 -14.59 15.10 39.36
C LEU A 1111 -13.83 16.25 38.69
N TRP A 1112 -14.23 16.61 37.46
CA TRP A 1112 -13.72 17.79 36.77
C TRP A 1112 -14.49 19.08 37.11
N SER A 1113 -15.58 19.01 37.89
CA SER A 1113 -16.46 20.15 38.21
C SER A 1113 -16.99 20.91 36.98
N ARG A 1114 -17.03 20.24 35.81
CA ARG A 1114 -17.56 20.77 34.54
C ARG A 1114 -18.04 19.61 33.67
N PHE A 1115 -19.05 19.82 32.83
CA PHE A 1115 -19.46 18.79 31.86
C PHE A 1115 -18.30 18.46 30.91
N LEU A 1116 -17.88 17.19 30.87
CA LEU A 1116 -16.67 16.78 30.17
C LEU A 1116 -16.74 15.33 29.70
N TRP A 1117 -16.38 15.11 28.43
CA TRP A 1117 -15.94 13.80 27.93
C TRP A 1117 -14.42 13.84 27.71
N PRO A 1118 -13.61 13.25 28.62
CA PRO A 1118 -12.16 13.40 28.57
C PRO A 1118 -11.52 12.92 27.27
N GLU A 1119 -11.82 11.69 26.82
CA GLU A 1119 -11.26 11.14 25.58
C GLU A 1119 -11.74 11.87 24.32
N GLY A 1120 -12.91 12.52 24.37
CA GLY A 1120 -13.40 13.40 23.31
C GLY A 1120 -12.57 14.68 23.18
N GLU A 1121 -12.27 15.35 24.30
CA GLU A 1121 -11.40 16.53 24.30
C GLU A 1121 -9.95 16.16 23.92
N VAL A 1122 -9.46 14.99 24.33
CA VAL A 1122 -8.14 14.48 23.91
C VAL A 1122 -8.09 14.20 22.41
N ALA A 1123 -9.13 13.56 21.87
CA ALA A 1123 -9.26 13.35 20.44
C ALA A 1123 -9.34 14.69 19.68
N TRP A 1124 -10.11 15.66 20.18
CA TRP A 1124 -10.17 17.00 19.62
C TRP A 1124 -8.78 17.68 19.61
N PHE A 1125 -8.07 17.65 20.74
CA PHE A 1125 -6.75 18.24 20.89
C PHE A 1125 -5.70 17.60 19.97
N ASN A 1126 -5.68 16.28 19.89
CA ASN A 1126 -4.67 15.55 19.12
C ASN A 1126 -4.98 15.49 17.62
N ILE A 1127 -6.25 15.28 17.25
CA ILE A 1127 -6.66 15.00 15.86
C ILE A 1127 -7.10 16.28 15.17
N ILE A 1128 -7.94 17.11 15.81
CA ILE A 1128 -8.55 18.28 15.17
C ILE A 1128 -7.64 19.51 15.30
N LEU A 1129 -7.07 19.77 16.48
CA LEU A 1129 -6.10 20.85 16.67
C LEU A 1129 -4.68 20.45 16.21
N ASN A 1130 -4.45 19.18 15.89
CA ASN A 1130 -3.16 18.63 15.47
C ASN A 1130 -1.97 18.98 16.39
N LYS A 1131 -2.19 19.30 17.67
CA LYS A 1131 -1.12 19.79 18.58
C LYS A 1131 -0.06 18.74 18.92
N SER A 1132 -0.31 17.46 18.60
CA SER A 1132 0.65 16.39 18.84
C SER A 1132 2.01 16.61 18.14
N HIS A 1133 2.06 17.32 17.01
CA HIS A 1133 3.31 17.59 16.29
C HIS A 1133 4.33 18.45 17.08
N GLU A 1134 3.85 19.27 18.02
CA GLU A 1134 4.69 20.14 18.87
C GLU A 1134 5.63 19.32 19.77
N TYR A 1135 5.26 18.08 20.08
CA TYR A 1135 6.04 17.16 20.93
C TYR A 1135 7.13 16.39 20.15
N GLY A 1136 7.39 16.78 18.90
CA GLY A 1136 8.45 16.22 18.06
C GLY A 1136 7.95 15.26 16.99
N VAL A 1137 8.54 15.38 15.80
CA VAL A 1137 8.16 14.62 14.60
C VAL A 1137 9.18 13.53 14.32
N LEU A 1138 8.71 12.30 14.13
CA LEU A 1138 9.55 11.14 13.80
C LEU A 1138 9.22 10.57 12.42
N PRO A 1139 10.19 9.97 11.70
CA PRO A 1139 9.97 9.39 10.37
C PRO A 1139 8.84 8.34 10.37
N PHE A 1140 8.15 8.19 9.23
CA PHE A 1140 7.05 7.24 9.06
C PHE A 1140 7.43 5.82 9.53
N PHE A 1141 8.53 5.26 9.01
CA PHE A 1141 8.96 3.90 9.34
C PHE A 1141 9.60 3.72 10.73
N TRP A 1142 9.62 4.75 11.58
CA TRP A 1142 10.28 4.70 12.89
C TRP A 1142 9.79 3.53 13.76
N TYR A 1143 8.50 3.19 13.68
CA TYR A 1143 7.98 2.01 14.37
C TYR A 1143 8.64 0.70 13.91
N PHE A 1144 8.95 0.57 12.61
CA PHE A 1144 9.49 -0.66 12.03
C PHE A 1144 11.00 -0.81 12.23
N TYR A 1145 11.79 0.24 12.00
CA TYR A 1145 13.25 0.14 12.10
C TYR A 1145 13.80 0.40 13.51
N SER A 1146 13.03 1.05 14.39
CA SER A 1146 13.52 1.42 15.73
C SER A 1146 12.68 0.83 16.85
N VAL A 1147 11.34 0.94 16.79
CA VAL A 1147 10.50 0.55 17.93
C VAL A 1147 10.33 -0.96 18.05
N LEU A 1148 9.88 -1.64 16.99
CA LEU A 1148 9.68 -3.08 17.00
C LEU A 1148 10.98 -3.85 17.33
N PRO A 1149 12.16 -3.49 16.78
CA PRO A 1149 13.43 -4.10 17.17
C PRO A 1149 13.77 -3.89 18.65
N ARG A 1150 13.51 -2.71 19.22
CA ARG A 1150 13.73 -2.47 20.66
C ARG A 1150 12.72 -3.20 21.55
N ALA A 1151 11.46 -3.29 21.12
CA ALA A 1151 10.38 -3.89 21.88
C ALA A 1151 10.47 -5.42 21.91
N LEU A 1152 10.70 -6.05 20.75
CA LEU A 1152 10.69 -7.49 20.58
C LEU A 1152 12.09 -8.12 20.57
N ILE A 1153 13.15 -7.30 20.43
CA ILE A 1153 14.55 -7.72 20.48
C ILE A 1153 14.79 -8.86 19.48
N THR A 1154 15.26 -10.02 19.92
CA THR A 1154 15.53 -11.15 19.04
C THR A 1154 14.26 -11.91 18.65
N SER A 1155 13.13 -11.67 19.34
CA SER A 1155 11.85 -12.32 19.03
C SER A 1155 11.26 -11.82 17.71
N LEU A 1156 11.65 -10.62 17.26
CA LEU A 1156 11.18 -10.04 15.99
C LEU A 1156 11.49 -10.94 14.80
N ILE A 1157 12.66 -11.60 14.80
CA ILE A 1157 13.10 -12.52 13.74
C ILE A 1157 12.17 -13.73 13.64
N PHE A 1158 11.56 -14.15 14.75
CA PHE A 1158 10.70 -15.33 14.81
C PHE A 1158 9.24 -15.05 14.48
N VAL A 1159 8.81 -13.78 14.46
CA VAL A 1159 7.44 -13.39 14.08
C VAL A 1159 7.05 -13.90 12.68
N PRO A 1160 7.80 -13.60 11.60
CA PRO A 1160 7.45 -14.09 10.26
C PRO A 1160 7.51 -15.61 10.17
N LEU A 1161 8.49 -16.25 10.83
CA LEU A 1161 8.61 -17.71 10.85
C LEU A 1161 7.41 -18.37 11.54
N GLY A 1162 6.95 -17.80 12.65
CA GLY A 1162 5.75 -18.25 13.37
C GLY A 1162 4.48 -18.13 12.52
N MET A 1163 4.33 -17.04 11.78
CA MET A 1163 3.21 -16.85 10.86
C MET A 1163 3.21 -17.84 9.69
N ILE A 1164 4.39 -18.15 9.14
CA ILE A 1164 4.52 -19.15 8.07
C ILE A 1164 4.13 -20.54 8.57
N ILE A 1165 4.56 -20.90 9.78
CA ILE A 1165 4.22 -22.20 10.40
C ILE A 1165 2.73 -22.28 10.72
N GLU A 1166 2.16 -21.25 11.33
CA GLU A 1166 0.77 -21.23 11.76
C GLU A 1166 -0.03 -20.17 11.00
N ARG A 1167 -0.58 -20.58 9.86
CA ARG A 1167 -1.34 -19.68 9.00
C ARG A 1167 -2.58 -19.10 9.68
N ARG A 1168 -3.10 -19.73 10.75
CA ARG A 1168 -4.22 -19.18 11.53
C ARG A 1168 -3.86 -17.87 12.24
N LEU A 1169 -2.56 -17.54 12.39
CA LEU A 1169 -2.14 -16.27 12.99
C LEU A 1169 -2.37 -15.07 12.07
N PHE A 1170 -2.45 -15.25 10.74
CA PHE A 1170 -2.60 -14.13 9.82
C PHE A 1170 -3.83 -13.28 10.12
N LYS A 1171 -4.96 -13.90 10.51
CA LYS A 1171 -6.17 -13.16 10.89
C LYS A 1171 -6.01 -12.26 12.13
N TYR A 1172 -5.02 -12.54 12.99
CA TYR A 1172 -4.74 -11.75 14.19
C TYR A 1172 -3.59 -10.77 13.98
N VAL A 1173 -2.53 -11.20 13.30
CA VAL A 1173 -1.35 -10.38 13.06
C VAL A 1173 -1.62 -9.30 12.00
N LEU A 1174 -2.41 -9.60 10.97
CA LEU A 1174 -2.66 -8.64 9.89
C LEU A 1174 -3.34 -7.35 10.38
N PRO A 1175 -4.45 -7.39 11.16
CA PRO A 1175 -5.03 -6.17 11.75
C PRO A 1175 -4.06 -5.39 12.63
N ILE A 1176 -3.15 -6.08 13.32
CA ILE A 1176 -2.14 -5.46 14.19
C ILE A 1176 -1.05 -4.76 13.38
N ILE A 1177 -0.58 -5.37 12.30
CA ILE A 1177 0.37 -4.72 11.39
C ILE A 1177 -0.31 -3.51 10.72
N SER A 1178 -1.57 -3.64 10.29
CA SER A 1178 -2.35 -2.51 9.78
C SER A 1178 -2.47 -1.39 10.81
N TYR A 1179 -2.72 -1.70 12.08
CA TYR A 1179 -2.74 -0.72 13.16
C TYR A 1179 -1.39 0.03 13.31
N ILE A 1180 -0.25 -0.67 13.24
CA ILE A 1180 1.08 -0.04 13.29
C ILE A 1180 1.30 0.87 12.08
N ILE A 1181 0.88 0.44 10.89
CA ILE A 1181 0.98 1.24 9.65
C ILE A 1181 0.14 2.51 9.77
N LEU A 1182 -1.11 2.41 10.23
CA LEU A 1182 -1.99 3.57 10.43
C LEU A 1182 -1.39 4.55 11.44
N TYR A 1183 -0.89 4.04 12.57
CA TYR A 1183 -0.19 4.87 13.56
C TYR A 1183 1.11 5.50 13.03
N SER A 1184 1.74 4.91 12.02
CA SER A 1184 2.98 5.42 11.42
C SER A 1184 2.76 6.72 10.66
N PHE A 1185 1.53 7.05 10.28
CA PHE A 1185 1.18 8.34 9.67
C PHE A 1185 1.21 9.51 10.65
N LEU A 1186 1.07 9.27 11.96
CA LEU A 1186 1.09 10.36 12.94
C LEU A 1186 2.47 11.02 12.99
N PRO A 1187 2.56 12.36 13.01
CA PRO A 1187 3.85 13.06 13.08
C PRO A 1187 4.59 12.70 14.36
N HIS A 1188 3.91 12.73 15.49
CA HIS A 1188 4.44 12.31 16.79
C HIS A 1188 4.23 10.82 17.03
N LYS A 1189 5.27 10.12 17.50
CA LYS A 1189 5.29 8.66 17.65
C LYS A 1189 5.96 8.26 18.95
N GLU A 1190 5.40 7.25 19.61
CA GLU A 1190 5.96 6.70 20.84
C GLU A 1190 5.72 5.19 20.93
N LEU A 1191 6.67 4.48 21.53
CA LEU A 1191 6.60 3.03 21.69
C LEU A 1191 5.33 2.57 22.44
N ARG A 1192 4.91 3.33 23.46
CA ARG A 1192 3.72 2.99 24.26
C ARG A 1192 2.41 3.00 23.45
N PHE A 1193 2.34 3.72 22.34
CA PHE A 1193 1.13 3.76 21.50
C PHE A 1193 0.87 2.45 20.78
N ILE A 1194 1.92 1.63 20.56
CA ILE A 1194 1.79 0.32 19.91
C ILE A 1194 1.95 -0.85 20.88
N ILE A 1195 1.92 -0.64 22.20
CA ILE A 1195 2.11 -1.71 23.18
C ILE A 1195 1.07 -2.84 23.05
N TYR A 1196 -0.14 -2.51 22.58
CA TYR A 1196 -1.24 -3.44 22.31
C TYR A 1196 -0.87 -4.55 21.32
N THR A 1197 0.15 -4.33 20.50
CA THR A 1197 0.56 -5.23 19.43
C THR A 1197 1.48 -6.34 19.92
N PHE A 1198 2.24 -6.10 20.99
CA PHE A 1198 3.30 -7.00 21.46
C PHE A 1198 2.79 -8.39 21.85
N PRO A 1199 1.65 -8.58 22.55
CA PRO A 1199 1.17 -9.91 22.91
C PRO A 1199 0.96 -10.86 21.72
N ILE A 1200 0.41 -10.36 20.60
CA ILE A 1200 0.13 -11.18 19.42
C ILE A 1200 1.38 -11.36 18.56
N LEU A 1201 2.25 -10.35 18.46
CA LEU A 1201 3.55 -10.52 17.79
C LEU A 1201 4.42 -11.55 18.54
N ASN A 1202 4.44 -11.49 19.88
CA ASN A 1202 5.10 -12.50 20.71
C ASN A 1202 4.44 -13.87 20.63
N LEU A 1203 3.11 -13.94 20.42
CA LEU A 1203 2.43 -15.22 20.17
C LEU A 1203 2.96 -15.90 18.89
N ALA A 1204 3.22 -15.13 17.83
CA ALA A 1204 3.84 -15.67 16.62
C ALA A 1204 5.23 -16.24 16.89
N ALA A 1205 6.10 -15.48 17.58
CA ALA A 1205 7.41 -15.95 17.99
C ALA A 1205 7.31 -17.20 18.90
N ALA A 1206 6.35 -17.22 19.83
CA ALA A 1206 6.13 -18.33 20.76
C ALA A 1206 5.75 -19.64 20.05
N ILE A 1207 4.92 -19.58 19.00
CA ILE A 1207 4.56 -20.76 18.20
C ILE A 1207 5.80 -21.35 17.52
N PHE A 1208 6.66 -20.50 16.95
CA PHE A 1208 7.91 -20.94 16.35
C PHE A 1208 8.82 -21.64 17.37
N CYS A 1209 9.04 -21.01 18.53
CA CYS A 1209 9.83 -21.60 19.63
C CYS A 1209 9.23 -22.92 20.13
N ALA A 1210 7.90 -22.98 20.32
CA ALA A 1210 7.19 -24.19 20.75
C ALA A 1210 7.36 -25.32 19.75
N ARG A 1211 7.23 -25.04 18.45
CA ARG A 1211 7.36 -26.05 17.40
C ARG A 1211 8.78 -26.61 17.30
N LEU A 1212 9.80 -25.76 17.45
CA LEU A 1212 11.20 -26.21 17.53
C LEU A 1212 11.43 -27.08 18.77
N TRP A 1213 10.93 -26.63 19.93
CA TRP A 1213 11.09 -27.33 21.20
C TRP A 1213 10.44 -28.71 21.21
N VAL A 1214 9.21 -28.82 20.70
CA VAL A 1214 8.47 -30.10 20.63
C VAL A 1214 9.19 -31.09 19.69
N ASN A 1215 9.81 -30.61 18.61
CA ASN A 1215 10.47 -31.47 17.62
C ASN A 1215 11.97 -31.75 17.91
N ARG A 1216 12.51 -31.28 19.05
CA ARG A 1216 13.95 -31.35 19.35
C ARG A 1216 14.54 -32.76 19.37
N ASN A 1217 13.77 -33.76 19.81
CA ASN A 1217 14.24 -35.15 19.96
C ASN A 1217 14.18 -35.97 18.66
N LYS A 1218 13.72 -35.40 17.53
CA LYS A 1218 13.54 -36.17 16.29
C LYS A 1218 14.86 -36.44 15.53
N ASN A 1219 15.86 -35.55 15.64
CA ASN A 1219 17.18 -35.70 15.03
C ASN A 1219 18.18 -34.76 15.71
N TRP A 1220 19.47 -35.11 15.74
CA TRP A 1220 20.55 -34.33 16.37
C TRP A 1220 20.62 -32.88 15.85
N PHE A 1221 20.42 -32.66 14.54
CA PHE A 1221 20.41 -31.32 13.95
C PHE A 1221 19.26 -30.45 14.50
N ARG A 1222 18.08 -31.04 14.73
CA ARG A 1222 16.95 -30.34 15.36
C ARG A 1222 17.18 -30.06 16.83
N TYR A 1223 17.88 -30.96 17.53
CA TYR A 1223 18.34 -30.70 18.89
C TYR A 1223 19.26 -29.48 18.94
N LEU A 1224 20.24 -29.39 18.03
CA LEU A 1224 21.13 -28.24 17.93
C LEU A 1224 20.37 -26.93 17.62
N ILE A 1225 19.41 -26.95 16.68
CA ILE A 1225 18.54 -25.79 16.42
C ILE A 1225 17.72 -25.41 17.66
N SER A 1226 17.26 -26.39 18.44
CA SER A 1226 16.48 -26.13 19.65
C SER A 1226 17.28 -25.42 20.76
N LEU A 1227 18.62 -25.56 20.79
CA LEU A 1227 19.49 -24.76 21.65
C LEU A 1227 19.41 -23.26 21.30
N GLY A 1228 19.12 -22.93 20.04
CA GLY A 1228 18.86 -21.56 19.60
C GLY A 1228 17.67 -20.90 20.31
N VAL A 1229 16.68 -21.67 20.75
CA VAL A 1229 15.55 -21.15 21.56
C VAL A 1229 16.02 -20.75 22.96
N ILE A 1230 16.96 -21.49 23.55
CA ILE A 1230 17.55 -21.13 24.85
C ILE A 1230 18.41 -19.87 24.69
N PHE A 1231 19.27 -19.83 23.67
CA PHE A 1231 20.08 -18.65 23.35
C PHE A 1231 19.22 -17.41 23.12
N HIS A 1232 18.10 -17.54 22.41
CA HIS A 1232 17.11 -16.49 22.22
C HIS A 1232 16.61 -15.86 23.53
N LEU A 1233 16.16 -16.70 24.47
CA LEU A 1233 15.66 -16.22 25.77
C LEU A 1233 16.76 -15.60 26.62
N VAL A 1234 17.98 -16.15 26.58
CA VAL A 1234 19.15 -15.59 27.28
C VAL A 1234 19.53 -14.23 26.70
N ALA A 1235 19.60 -14.10 25.37
CA ALA A 1235 19.91 -12.84 24.69
C ALA A 1235 18.88 -11.76 25.00
N ASN A 1236 17.58 -12.08 24.95
CA ASN A 1236 16.52 -11.16 25.36
C ASN A 1236 16.70 -10.71 26.81
N SER A 1237 16.99 -11.65 27.72
CA SER A 1237 17.15 -11.34 29.15
C SER A 1237 18.34 -10.41 29.42
N LEU A 1238 19.48 -10.61 28.73
CA LEU A 1238 20.65 -9.73 28.83
C LEU A 1238 20.35 -8.31 28.35
N VAL A 1239 19.71 -8.17 27.18
CA VAL A 1239 19.32 -6.86 26.65
C VAL A 1239 18.29 -6.18 27.56
N THR A 1240 17.34 -6.95 28.11
CA THR A 1240 16.37 -6.45 29.08
C THR A 1240 17.03 -5.95 30.36
N ALA A 1241 18.04 -6.64 30.88
CA ALA A 1241 18.82 -6.17 32.02
C ALA A 1241 19.54 -4.84 31.73
N MET A 1242 20.09 -4.67 30.51
CA MET A 1242 20.70 -3.40 30.08
C MET A 1242 19.67 -2.26 30.00
N PHE A 1243 18.49 -2.49 29.41
CA PHE A 1243 17.43 -1.48 29.36
C PHE A 1243 16.87 -1.15 30.74
N LEU A 1244 16.76 -2.13 31.62
CA LEU A 1244 16.31 -1.91 32.99
C LEU A 1244 17.32 -1.08 33.78
N TYR A 1245 18.61 -1.36 33.64
CA TYR A 1245 19.69 -0.54 34.19
C TYR A 1245 19.61 0.90 33.67
N ALA A 1246 19.51 1.10 32.35
CA ALA A 1246 19.40 2.44 31.77
C ALA A 1246 18.14 3.19 32.25
N SER A 1247 17.01 2.47 32.37
CA SER A 1247 15.75 3.06 32.83
C SER A 1247 15.81 3.51 34.29
N ALA A 1248 16.57 2.81 35.15
CA ALA A 1248 16.76 3.21 36.55
C ALA A 1248 17.33 4.64 36.68
N TYR A 1249 18.18 5.08 35.74
CA TYR A 1249 18.80 6.41 35.73
C TYR A 1249 18.01 7.48 34.95
N ASN A 1250 16.78 7.17 34.52
CA ASN A 1250 15.95 8.09 33.71
C ASN A 1250 14.98 8.95 34.56
N TYR A 1251 15.22 9.05 35.87
CA TYR A 1251 14.36 9.79 36.82
C TYR A 1251 15.16 10.73 37.76
N PRO A 1252 16.04 11.60 37.22
CA PRO A 1252 16.90 12.46 38.03
C PRO A 1252 16.16 13.41 38.97
N GLY A 1253 14.96 13.89 38.59
CA GLY A 1253 14.14 14.76 39.46
C GLY A 1253 13.62 14.04 40.70
N GLY A 1254 13.16 12.78 40.54
CA GLY A 1254 12.77 11.92 41.65
C GLY A 1254 13.92 11.63 42.61
N ASP A 1255 15.10 11.31 42.05
CA ASP A 1255 16.33 11.08 42.82
C ASP A 1255 16.77 12.34 43.57
N ALA A 1256 16.75 13.50 42.90
CA ALA A 1256 17.14 14.78 43.49
C ALA A 1256 16.22 15.18 44.66
N LEU A 1257 14.90 14.99 44.52
CA LEU A 1257 13.95 15.28 45.58
C LEU A 1257 14.11 14.32 46.77
N GLY A 1258 14.23 13.02 46.49
CA GLY A 1258 14.46 12.01 47.53
C GLY A 1258 15.77 12.26 48.30
N TYR A 1259 16.83 12.63 47.59
CA TYR A 1259 18.11 13.00 48.19
C TYR A 1259 18.01 14.25 49.07
N LEU A 1260 17.35 15.31 48.59
CA LEU A 1260 17.14 16.54 49.36
C LEU A 1260 16.39 16.26 50.67
N GLN A 1261 15.29 15.51 50.58
CA GLN A 1261 14.49 15.12 51.75
C GLN A 1261 15.28 14.25 52.72
N PHE A 1262 16.12 13.34 52.22
CA PHE A 1262 16.97 12.50 53.05
C PHE A 1262 18.06 13.30 53.77
N MET A 1263 18.71 14.22 53.06
CA MET A 1263 19.78 15.07 53.62
C MET A 1263 19.23 16.04 54.67
N GLN A 1264 18.07 16.63 54.42
CA GLN A 1264 17.42 17.59 55.32
C GLN A 1264 16.36 16.95 56.22
N ARG A 1265 16.43 15.64 56.48
CA ARG A 1265 15.45 14.92 57.30
C ARG A 1265 15.29 15.46 58.73
N PHE A 1266 16.32 16.12 59.25
CA PHE A 1266 16.27 16.77 60.56
C PHE A 1266 15.42 18.05 60.56
N ASP A 1267 15.20 18.64 59.38
CA ASP A 1267 14.37 19.82 59.15
C ASP A 1267 12.94 19.47 58.69
N ARG A 1268 12.53 18.19 58.79
CA ARG A 1268 11.18 17.72 58.42
C ARG A 1268 10.02 18.49 59.08
N ASN A 1269 10.27 19.09 60.24
CA ASN A 1269 9.28 19.85 61.02
C ASN A 1269 9.38 21.37 60.86
N LYS A 1270 10.31 21.88 60.04
CA LYS A 1270 10.47 23.30 59.73
C LYS A 1270 9.67 23.64 58.46
N PRO A 1271 9.12 24.87 58.35
CA PRO A 1271 8.60 25.35 57.08
C PRO A 1271 9.78 25.56 56.12
N VAL A 1272 9.86 24.72 55.10
CA VAL A 1272 10.89 24.75 54.07
C VAL A 1272 10.19 24.86 52.72
N THR A 1273 10.63 25.80 51.89
CA THR A 1273 10.08 26.05 50.57
C THR A 1273 11.00 25.49 49.49
N VAL A 1274 10.46 24.65 48.61
CA VAL A 1274 11.21 23.96 47.56
C VAL A 1274 10.59 24.30 46.20
N TYR A 1275 11.36 24.93 45.33
CA TYR A 1275 10.97 25.14 43.94
C TYR A 1275 11.41 23.96 43.08
N ILE A 1276 10.50 23.47 42.23
CA ILE A 1276 10.76 22.39 41.28
C ILE A 1276 10.49 22.93 39.88
N ASP A 1277 11.53 23.00 39.06
CA ASP A 1277 11.38 23.44 37.68
C ASP A 1277 10.67 22.39 36.80
N ASN A 1278 10.25 22.81 35.60
CA ASN A 1278 9.52 21.97 34.68
C ASN A 1278 10.28 20.70 34.27
N PHE A 1279 11.60 20.78 34.09
CA PHE A 1279 12.41 19.64 33.68
C PHE A 1279 12.57 18.61 34.81
N SER A 1280 12.79 19.05 36.05
CA SER A 1280 12.83 18.16 37.21
C SER A 1280 11.46 17.55 37.48
N ALA A 1281 10.39 18.34 37.35
CA ALA A 1281 9.02 17.86 37.51
C ALA A 1281 8.66 16.75 36.52
N GLN A 1282 9.22 16.78 35.31
CA GLN A 1282 8.97 15.75 34.29
C GLN A 1282 9.68 14.41 34.57
N THR A 1283 10.64 14.39 35.50
CA THR A 1283 11.60 13.28 35.66
C THR A 1283 11.53 12.62 37.04
N GLY A 1284 10.33 12.25 37.49
CA GLY A 1284 10.16 11.42 38.70
C GLY A 1284 9.38 12.06 39.84
N VAL A 1285 9.18 13.39 39.82
CA VAL A 1285 8.55 14.13 40.91
C VAL A 1285 7.03 14.00 40.87
N ASN A 1286 6.41 13.60 41.99
CA ASN A 1286 4.96 13.51 42.15
C ASN A 1286 4.53 13.71 43.61
N ARG A 1287 3.22 13.85 43.88
CA ARG A 1287 2.67 14.08 45.22
C ARG A 1287 2.92 12.94 46.22
N PHE A 1288 3.14 11.70 45.77
CA PHE A 1288 3.54 10.60 46.67
C PHE A 1288 4.97 10.76 47.20
N LEU A 1289 5.81 11.59 46.55
CA LEU A 1289 7.12 11.96 47.09
C LEU A 1289 7.06 13.14 48.06
N HIS A 1290 5.88 13.72 48.34
CA HIS A 1290 5.75 14.72 49.39
C HIS A 1290 5.76 14.03 50.76
N LEU A 1291 6.97 13.84 51.32
CA LEU A 1291 7.18 13.11 52.58
C LEU A 1291 6.97 13.96 53.84
N TYR A 1292 7.23 15.27 53.78
CA TYR A 1292 7.19 16.17 54.94
C TYR A 1292 6.11 17.23 54.78
N GLU A 1293 4.98 17.11 55.49
CA GLU A 1293 3.80 17.98 55.29
C GLU A 1293 4.02 19.48 55.51
N LYS A 1294 5.03 19.84 56.31
CA LYS A 1294 5.39 21.25 56.55
C LYS A 1294 6.22 21.88 55.43
N TRP A 1295 6.69 21.07 54.48
CA TRP A 1295 7.44 21.57 53.34
C TRP A 1295 6.47 22.00 52.25
N GLU A 1296 6.71 23.18 51.68
CA GLU A 1296 5.93 23.72 50.59
C GLU A 1296 6.66 23.49 49.27
N TYR A 1297 6.00 22.82 48.33
CA TYR A 1297 6.54 22.53 47.01
C TYR A 1297 5.87 23.41 45.97
N ASN A 1298 6.66 24.24 45.27
CA ASN A 1298 6.15 25.17 44.27
C ASN A 1298 6.66 24.79 42.87
N LYS A 1299 5.75 24.73 41.91
CA LYS A 1299 6.02 24.38 40.50
C LYS A 1299 5.45 25.44 39.54
N THR A 1300 5.38 26.70 39.99
CA THR A 1300 4.88 27.79 39.14
C THR A 1300 5.81 27.96 37.94
N GLU A 1301 5.27 27.91 36.73
CA GLU A 1301 6.07 28.04 35.51
C GLU A 1301 6.47 29.50 35.25
N ASN A 1302 7.59 29.71 34.53
CA ASN A 1302 8.07 31.02 34.07
C ASN A 1302 8.38 32.05 35.18
N LEU A 1303 8.76 31.59 36.38
CA LEU A 1303 9.30 32.47 37.41
C LEU A 1303 10.62 33.10 36.97
N THR A 1304 10.81 34.38 37.30
CA THR A 1304 12.08 35.08 37.04
C THR A 1304 13.18 34.61 37.99
N ILE A 1305 14.45 34.85 37.67
CA ILE A 1305 15.58 34.49 38.56
C ILE A 1305 15.43 35.14 39.94
N ASP A 1306 14.86 36.35 40.02
CA ASP A 1306 14.60 37.05 41.28
C ASP A 1306 13.48 36.38 42.09
N ASP A 1307 12.41 35.91 41.44
CA ASP A 1307 11.34 35.15 42.12
C ASP A 1307 11.87 33.85 42.73
N LEU A 1308 12.87 33.23 42.10
CA LEU A 1308 13.48 31.99 42.59
C LEU A 1308 14.32 32.19 43.85
N LYS A 1309 14.78 33.41 44.14
CA LYS A 1309 15.61 33.69 45.33
C LYS A 1309 14.88 33.46 46.67
N ARG A 1310 13.55 33.47 46.67
CA ARG A 1310 12.73 33.34 47.89
C ARG A 1310 12.60 31.91 48.42
N PHE A 1311 12.95 30.91 47.60
CA PHE A 1311 12.84 29.51 47.97
C PHE A 1311 14.09 29.05 48.73
N ASP A 1312 13.94 28.13 49.69
CA ASP A 1312 15.07 27.58 50.44
C ASP A 1312 15.91 26.61 49.59
N PHE A 1313 15.25 25.85 48.71
CA PHE A 1313 15.89 24.89 47.81
C PHE A 1313 15.32 24.98 46.38
N LEU A 1314 16.22 24.84 45.40
CA LEU A 1314 15.87 24.81 43.98
C LEU A 1314 16.23 23.44 43.37
N LEU A 1315 15.26 22.75 42.77
CA LEU A 1315 15.47 21.61 41.88
C LEU A 1315 15.40 22.09 40.43
N LEU A 1316 16.53 22.05 39.74
CA LEU A 1316 16.69 22.55 38.37
C LEU A 1316 17.16 21.42 37.44
N GLY A 1317 16.60 21.34 36.24
CA GLY A 1317 16.93 20.36 35.20
C GLY A 1317 17.16 21.01 33.82
N THR A 1318 17.78 20.28 32.89
CA THR A 1318 18.01 20.74 31.50
C THR A 1318 18.17 19.55 30.55
N TYR A 1319 17.66 19.66 29.31
CA TYR A 1319 17.82 18.63 28.26
C TYR A 1319 19.06 18.85 27.36
N SER A 1320 19.54 20.09 27.20
CA SER A 1320 20.42 20.48 26.08
C SER A 1320 21.69 21.28 26.43
N GLN A 1321 21.78 21.90 27.61
CA GLN A 1321 22.91 22.78 27.93
C GLN A 1321 24.18 21.98 28.28
N LYS A 1322 25.35 22.43 27.79
CA LYS A 1322 26.64 21.74 27.94
C LYS A 1322 27.07 21.49 29.40
N SER A 1323 26.52 22.22 30.37
CA SER A 1323 26.82 22.07 31.80
C SER A 1323 25.76 22.75 32.68
N ILE A 1324 24.92 21.98 33.36
CA ILE A 1324 24.00 22.52 34.39
C ILE A 1324 24.75 23.27 35.50
N ILE A 1325 26.00 22.86 35.74
CA ILE A 1325 26.89 23.47 36.72
C ILE A 1325 27.25 24.91 36.30
N GLU A 1326 27.46 25.16 35.00
CA GLU A 1326 27.72 26.51 34.49
C GLU A 1326 26.51 27.41 34.62
N THR A 1327 25.32 26.92 34.25
CA THR A 1327 24.06 27.67 34.38
C THR A 1327 23.76 28.01 35.84
N VAL A 1328 24.01 27.08 36.77
CA VAL A 1328 23.85 27.35 38.21
C VAL A 1328 24.88 28.37 38.70
N LYS A 1329 26.15 28.23 38.31
CA LYS A 1329 27.21 29.19 38.66
C LYS A 1329 26.95 30.59 38.10
N SER A 1330 26.42 30.72 36.89
CA SER A 1330 26.15 32.02 36.26
C SER A 1330 24.94 32.72 36.87
N ASN A 1331 23.86 31.98 37.13
CA ASN A 1331 22.56 32.58 37.45
C ASN A 1331 22.26 32.61 38.95
N PHE A 1332 22.83 31.70 39.75
CA PHE A 1332 22.44 31.51 41.15
C PHE A 1332 23.59 31.61 42.16
N SER A 1333 24.84 31.83 41.75
CA SER A 1333 26.01 31.86 42.64
C SER A 1333 25.93 32.89 43.79
N SER A 1334 25.11 33.93 43.65
CA SER A 1334 24.90 34.95 44.68
C SER A 1334 23.80 34.63 45.69
N SER A 1335 22.89 33.69 45.39
CA SER A 1335 21.73 33.38 46.24
C SER A 1335 21.70 31.93 46.75
N HIS A 1336 22.16 30.99 45.94
CA HIS A 1336 22.08 29.56 46.23
C HIS A 1336 23.43 28.86 45.98
N ARG A 1337 23.70 27.81 46.75
CA ARG A 1337 24.86 26.92 46.56
C ARG A 1337 24.40 25.60 45.95
N LEU A 1338 25.15 25.10 44.97
CA LEU A 1338 24.92 23.76 44.43
C LEU A 1338 25.12 22.69 45.51
N LEU A 1339 24.06 21.94 45.82
CA LEU A 1339 24.04 20.87 46.82
C LEU A 1339 24.45 19.51 46.23
N TYR A 1340 23.85 19.12 45.11
CA TYR A 1340 24.01 17.80 44.50
C TYR A 1340 23.69 17.85 43.00
N THR A 1341 24.28 16.95 42.21
CA THR A 1341 23.99 16.81 40.77
C THR A 1341 23.75 15.35 40.42
N VAL A 1342 22.67 15.08 39.67
CA VAL A 1342 22.35 13.76 39.15
C VAL A 1342 22.63 13.73 37.66
N LYS A 1343 23.41 12.76 37.20
CA LYS A 1343 23.59 12.52 35.76
C LYS A 1343 22.41 11.69 35.25
N ALA A 1344 21.67 12.24 34.29
CA ALA A 1344 20.63 11.51 33.57
C ALA A 1344 21.24 10.71 32.40
N PHE A 1345 20.65 9.55 32.09
CA PHE A 1345 20.93 8.85 30.84
C PHE A 1345 20.14 9.56 29.71
N GLN A 1346 20.84 10.14 28.72
CA GLN A 1346 20.20 10.79 27.57
C GLN A 1346 19.61 9.78 26.60
#